data_AF-F0R528-F1
#
_entry.id   AF-F0R528-F1
#
_cell.length_a   1.000
_cell.length_b   1.000
_cell.length_c   1.000
_cell.angle_alpha   90.00
_cell.angle_beta   90.00
_cell.angle_gamma   90.00
#
_symmetry.space_group_name_H-M   'P 1'
#
loop_
_entity.id
_entity.type
_entity.pdbx_description
1 polymer ?
#
loop_
_entity_poly.entity_id
_entity_poly.type
_entity_poly.pdbx_seq_one_letter_code
_entity_poly.pdbx_strand_id
1 'polypeptide(L)'
;MNTHLHARFIRLACWLCLLLPLGSMAQEVSVSHLTTEHLANPMGIDTSTPRLSWQLESDQKNVRQEAYHILVASTPELLAQDKGDLWDSGKTASAESQNIVYAGKALKSDTRCYWKVKSYTSAGETAWSETSRWSVGLLGEVHWKGRWIGWDQPSAWDREDAHSRLSARYLRKEFEVKKPVKQATVYICGLGMYELFINGKRIGDQVLAPLPSDYRKTLFYDTYDATSLLTDKNAIGVTLGNGRYYTMQQHYRTYKIVNFGYPKLRMNLLITYQDGTTETIKSDTDWRITTDGPIRSNNEYDGETYDARKELGDWTLPGYDDSQWKPVQRVGAPGGTPRGMITPPMKVIKTIQPVHIRAKGDRYIVDMGQNIAGWLRARICGNEGDTIRLRFAETLTPEGELYTANLREAQSTDYYICNGKENGKTWAPRFVYHGFRYVEISGYKDAELSDFTGEVVSDEVEPTGTFECSDETLNRVYKNAWWGILGNYKGMPVDCPQRDERQPWLGDRTMGCWGESYLFDINTLYSKWTRDICESQREDGCFSNVAPAFWMYYDDNVTWPAVLPFACDMLYTQFGNREPMERCYPAIRKWMLHLRREYMQDGLITKDKYGDWCVPPESLELIHSKDPARITDGTLISTAYYIKLLDVMQRFASLQNLKEDQAQWAAWAKEMKEAFNRKYLHIRRRTSQKPGHPLYPDSVYYGNNTVTSNVLPLAFNIVPNDCKEDVAKQIVSTTILKNGGHISCGVIGVQWLLQELSRNGFADVAFLLASKKTYPSWGYMAEQGATTTWELWNGNTADPKMNSGNHVMLLGGLLPWCYEHAAGIRSDSTQTGFRHIILKPDFDIQNLFWAKASYRCPYGTIKSAWKKTLTHLEWDITIPCNTTAEVHLPDGRVEQIGSGDYHYSADIPALHPAVLENQFLYEKASFPECHASTIVELENGDLVAAFFGGTKERNPDVCIWVCRKPKGSDTWTEPVKVADGVFDLNDPDAKIAGITADIKDHRKACWNPVLFQVPGGDLLLFFKIGLNVPDWTGWLVRSKDGGKTWSRREALPQGFLGPIKNKPEFINGRILCPSSTEGEQGWRIHIEYSDDMGKTWKTTGPIPAELEFPSQYRNMNADEKEKRPILVIQPSILKHKDGTLQVICRTRNSHLATSWSKDNGSTWSKVTLIEGLPNNNSGTDAVTLQDGRHALVYNNFSPLLGDKKGVRTPINLALSDDGIHWTPVLTLEDSPVREYSYPAIIQGKDGKLHITFTWRRELIKYMEIDLNKLEKK
;
A
#
# COMPACT_ATOMS: atom_id res chain seq x y z
N MET A 1 -29.71 -38.09 25.69
CA MET A 1 -30.02 -39.13 26.70
C MET A 1 -30.15 -40.44 25.93
N ASN A 2 -29.42 -41.53 26.13
CA ASN A 2 -28.46 -42.01 27.13
C ASN A 2 -27.62 -43.10 26.41
N THR A 3 -26.31 -42.93 26.23
CA THR A 3 -25.18 -43.32 27.11
C THR A 3 -24.91 -44.82 27.25
N HIS A 4 -23.72 -45.18 26.76
CA HIS A 4 -22.69 -46.05 27.36
C HIS A 4 -23.02 -47.50 27.73
N LEU A 5 -22.31 -48.44 27.10
CA LEU A 5 -21.25 -49.24 27.72
C LEU A 5 -20.73 -50.23 26.67
N HIS A 6 -19.42 -50.27 26.42
CA HIS A 6 -18.62 -51.49 26.22
C HIS A 6 -17.12 -51.09 26.22
N ALA A 7 -16.66 -50.62 27.38
CA ALA A 7 -15.25 -50.57 27.73
C ALA A 7 -14.93 -51.85 28.50
N ARG A 8 -14.45 -52.90 27.81
CA ARG A 8 -13.77 -54.08 28.40
C ARG A 8 -13.21 -55.02 27.32
N PHE A 9 -12.38 -54.50 26.41
CA PHE A 9 -11.47 -55.32 25.57
C PHE A 9 -10.12 -54.62 25.36
N ILE A 10 -9.62 -53.96 26.42
CA ILE A 10 -8.24 -53.48 26.52
C ILE A 10 -7.58 -54.32 27.60
N ARG A 11 -6.62 -55.20 27.22
CA ARG A 11 -5.40 -55.51 28.01
C ARG A 11 -4.49 -56.63 27.46
N LEU A 12 -4.77 -57.25 26.30
CA LEU A 12 -3.92 -58.34 25.80
C LEU A 12 -3.43 -58.22 24.35
N ALA A 13 -3.47 -57.03 23.75
CA ALA A 13 -2.94 -56.78 22.40
C ALA A 13 -1.90 -55.62 22.36
N CYS A 14 -1.32 -55.27 23.51
CA CYS A 14 -0.37 -54.13 23.61
C CYS A 14 1.11 -54.52 23.60
N TRP A 15 1.48 -55.78 23.33
CA TRP A 15 2.89 -56.23 23.50
C TRP A 15 3.47 -57.05 22.33
N LEU A 16 2.87 -56.99 21.13
CA LEU A 16 3.39 -57.73 19.96
C LEU A 16 3.31 -57.00 18.60
N CYS A 17 3.30 -55.66 18.59
CA CYS A 17 3.54 -54.85 17.37
C CYS A 17 4.66 -53.80 17.55
N LEU A 18 5.54 -53.99 18.54
CA LEU A 18 6.80 -53.26 18.68
C LEU A 18 7.89 -54.06 17.97
N LEU A 19 7.96 -53.96 16.64
CA LEU A 19 9.12 -54.25 15.76
C LEU A 19 8.67 -54.06 14.29
N LEU A 20 8.12 -52.89 13.97
CA LEU A 20 8.27 -52.36 12.61
C LEU A 20 9.60 -51.60 12.61
N PRO A 21 10.49 -51.80 11.62
CA PRO A 21 11.58 -50.86 11.46
C PRO A 21 10.93 -49.49 11.24
N LEU A 22 11.23 -48.55 12.13
CA LEU A 22 11.16 -47.12 11.81
C LEU A 22 12.09 -46.93 10.61
N GLY A 23 11.59 -47.22 9.41
CA GLY A 23 12.16 -46.67 8.21
C GLY A 23 12.09 -45.17 8.42
N SER A 24 13.25 -44.52 8.58
CA SER A 24 13.31 -43.08 8.42
C SER A 24 12.64 -42.80 7.08
N MET A 25 11.46 -42.20 7.06
CA MET A 25 11.05 -41.48 5.86
C MET A 25 12.15 -40.43 5.69
N ALA A 26 13.08 -40.69 4.77
CA ALA A 26 14.07 -39.70 4.42
C ALA A 26 13.28 -38.46 3.98
N GLN A 27 13.51 -37.34 4.66
CA GLN A 27 12.93 -36.05 4.30
C GLN A 27 13.33 -35.76 2.84
N GLU A 28 12.37 -35.83 1.93
CA GLU A 28 12.62 -35.90 0.50
C GLU A 28 12.63 -34.50 -0.11
N VAL A 29 13.71 -34.16 -0.82
CA VAL A 29 13.75 -32.96 -1.67
C VAL A 29 13.07 -33.28 -3.00
N SER A 30 12.21 -32.38 -3.47
CA SER A 30 11.44 -32.58 -4.70
C SER A 30 11.52 -31.38 -5.64
N VAL A 31 11.17 -31.61 -6.91
CA VAL A 31 11.05 -30.56 -7.93
C VAL A 31 9.59 -30.27 -8.20
N SER A 32 9.21 -28.99 -8.20
CA SER A 32 7.85 -28.53 -8.46
C SER A 32 7.83 -27.29 -9.38
N HIS A 33 6.63 -26.83 -9.73
CA HIS A 33 6.40 -25.57 -10.46
C HIS A 33 7.24 -25.42 -11.74
N LEU A 34 7.22 -26.46 -12.59
CA LEU A 34 7.90 -26.43 -13.89
C LEU A 34 7.24 -25.41 -14.82
N THR A 35 8.04 -24.49 -15.35
CA THR A 35 7.59 -23.51 -16.33
C THR A 35 8.46 -23.50 -17.59
N THR A 36 7.84 -23.15 -18.72
CA THR A 36 8.50 -22.88 -19.99
C THR A 36 8.16 -21.46 -20.40
N GLU A 37 9.17 -20.62 -20.64
CA GLU A 37 8.99 -19.17 -20.84
C GLU A 37 8.12 -18.53 -19.74
N HIS A 38 8.33 -18.97 -18.49
CA HIS A 38 7.58 -18.55 -17.29
C HIS A 38 6.09 -18.92 -17.27
N LEU A 39 5.63 -19.77 -18.19
CA LEU A 39 4.25 -20.24 -18.25
C LEU A 39 4.16 -21.72 -17.88
N ALA A 40 3.05 -22.10 -17.25
CA ALA A 40 2.72 -23.50 -17.00
C ALA A 40 2.13 -24.13 -18.26
N ASN A 41 2.77 -25.17 -18.79
CA ASN A 41 2.31 -25.94 -19.94
C ASN A 41 1.88 -25.13 -21.19
N PRO A 42 2.62 -24.10 -21.63
CA PRO A 42 2.15 -23.17 -22.66
C PRO A 42 2.01 -23.83 -24.04
N MET A 43 1.02 -23.38 -24.81
CA MET A 43 0.83 -23.82 -26.19
C MET A 43 1.08 -22.68 -27.17
N GLY A 44 1.88 -22.95 -28.20
CA GLY A 44 2.12 -22.04 -29.31
C GLY A 44 3.09 -20.91 -29.01
N ILE A 45 4.15 -21.16 -28.25
CA ILE A 45 5.14 -20.13 -27.91
C ILE A 45 5.89 -19.62 -29.15
N ASP A 46 6.25 -18.34 -29.16
CA ASP A 46 6.89 -17.64 -30.30
C ASP A 46 8.42 -17.81 -30.34
N THR A 47 8.95 -18.96 -29.89
CA THR A 47 10.40 -19.24 -29.87
C THR A 47 10.72 -20.72 -30.10
N SER A 48 11.80 -20.99 -30.82
CA SER A 48 12.35 -22.34 -31.02
C SER A 48 13.37 -22.76 -29.96
N THR A 49 13.78 -21.85 -29.08
CA THR A 49 14.78 -22.07 -28.01
C THR A 49 14.23 -21.57 -26.67
N PRO A 50 13.19 -22.21 -26.13
CA PRO A 50 12.53 -21.74 -24.92
C PRO A 50 13.42 -21.91 -23.67
N ARG A 51 13.10 -21.15 -22.64
CA ARG A 51 13.71 -21.19 -21.31
C ARG A 51 12.88 -22.05 -20.36
N LEU A 52 13.54 -22.91 -19.61
CA LEU A 52 12.94 -23.83 -18.65
C LEU A 52 13.29 -23.42 -17.23
N SER A 53 12.33 -23.46 -16.32
CA SER A 53 12.55 -23.15 -14.90
C SER A 53 11.81 -24.13 -13.98
N TRP A 54 12.32 -24.31 -12.77
CA TRP A 54 11.70 -25.15 -11.75
C TRP A 54 12.04 -24.67 -10.34
N GLN A 55 11.19 -25.04 -9.38
CA GLN A 55 11.40 -24.81 -7.95
C GLN A 55 11.83 -26.09 -7.25
N LEU A 56 12.51 -25.93 -6.11
CA LEU A 56 12.87 -27.02 -5.21
C LEU A 56 12.06 -26.88 -3.92
N GLU A 57 11.57 -28.00 -3.40
CA GLU A 57 10.83 -28.06 -2.15
C GLU A 57 11.48 -29.05 -1.19
N SER A 58 11.65 -28.63 0.06
CA SER A 58 12.17 -29.45 1.15
C SER A 58 11.84 -28.79 2.49
N ASP A 59 11.64 -29.60 3.53
CA ASP A 59 11.56 -29.18 4.93
C ASP A 59 12.95 -29.08 5.60
N GLN A 60 14.01 -29.47 4.90
CA GLN A 60 15.38 -29.34 5.37
C GLN A 60 15.91 -27.92 5.19
N LYS A 61 16.89 -27.54 6.03
CA LYS A 61 17.59 -26.25 5.92
C LYS A 61 18.76 -26.30 4.97
N ASN A 62 19.12 -25.15 4.39
CA ASN A 62 20.31 -24.95 3.55
C ASN A 62 20.36 -25.87 2.33
N VAL A 63 19.20 -26.18 1.74
CA VAL A 63 19.08 -27.00 0.54
C VAL A 63 19.44 -26.14 -0.67
N ARG A 64 20.45 -26.58 -1.42
CA ARG A 64 20.92 -25.92 -2.64
C ARG A 64 21.05 -26.92 -3.77
N GLN A 65 20.81 -26.46 -5.00
CA GLN A 65 21.09 -27.26 -6.18
C GLN A 65 22.59 -27.26 -6.49
N GLU A 66 23.10 -28.42 -6.87
CA GLU A 66 24.49 -28.63 -7.30
C GLU A 66 24.57 -29.06 -8.78
N ALA A 67 23.56 -29.79 -9.27
CA ALA A 67 23.42 -30.16 -10.67
C ALA A 67 21.94 -30.39 -11.04
N TYR A 68 21.65 -30.45 -12.34
CA TYR A 68 20.34 -30.87 -12.86
C TYR A 68 20.49 -31.85 -14.03
N HIS A 69 19.39 -32.52 -14.37
CA HIS A 69 19.26 -33.35 -15.58
C HIS A 69 17.88 -33.14 -16.19
N ILE A 70 17.83 -32.64 -17.43
CA ILE A 70 16.60 -32.39 -18.18
C ILE A 70 16.49 -33.41 -19.31
N LEU A 71 15.29 -33.98 -19.46
CA LEU A 71 14.89 -34.76 -20.63
C LEU A 71 13.75 -34.05 -21.34
N VAL A 72 13.85 -33.95 -22.67
CA VAL A 72 12.80 -33.44 -23.56
C VAL A 72 12.54 -34.45 -24.67
N ALA A 73 11.29 -34.86 -24.80
CA ALA A 73 10.85 -35.81 -25.80
C ALA A 73 9.74 -35.26 -26.69
N SER A 74 9.61 -35.82 -27.89
CA SER A 74 8.56 -35.49 -28.87
C SER A 74 7.20 -36.12 -28.54
N THR A 75 7.18 -37.11 -27.64
CA THR A 75 5.97 -37.82 -27.20
C THR A 75 6.05 -38.15 -25.70
N PRO A 76 4.90 -38.24 -25.00
CA PRO A 76 4.89 -38.63 -23.59
C PRO A 76 5.37 -40.08 -23.39
N GLU A 77 5.16 -40.99 -24.36
CA GLU A 77 5.59 -42.38 -24.27
C GLU A 77 7.11 -42.53 -24.28
N LEU A 78 7.83 -41.71 -25.06
CA LEU A 78 9.30 -41.69 -25.05
C LEU A 78 9.83 -41.12 -23.73
N LEU A 79 9.22 -40.04 -23.23
CA LEU A 79 9.64 -39.44 -21.96
C LEU A 79 9.41 -40.39 -20.76
N ALA A 80 8.33 -41.17 -20.78
CA ALA A 80 8.05 -42.20 -19.77
C ALA A 80 9.08 -43.33 -19.76
N GLN A 81 9.81 -43.54 -20.87
CA GLN A 81 10.93 -44.47 -20.98
C GLN A 81 12.30 -43.83 -20.69
N ASP A 82 12.32 -42.62 -20.12
CA ASP A 82 13.53 -41.81 -19.89
C ASP A 82 14.33 -41.53 -21.19
N LYS A 83 13.64 -41.40 -22.34
CA LYS A 83 14.27 -41.09 -23.63
C LYS A 83 13.96 -39.66 -24.07
N GLY A 84 14.94 -38.77 -23.95
CA GLY A 84 14.89 -37.40 -24.46
C GLY A 84 15.31 -37.31 -25.93
N ASP A 85 14.44 -37.70 -26.87
CA ASP A 85 14.79 -37.70 -28.31
C ASP A 85 15.00 -36.30 -28.90
N LEU A 86 14.47 -35.25 -28.26
CA LEU A 86 14.70 -33.85 -28.62
C LEU A 86 15.88 -33.26 -27.86
N TRP A 87 15.98 -33.53 -26.56
CA TRP A 87 17.09 -33.10 -25.72
C TRP A 87 17.29 -34.03 -24.53
N ASP A 88 18.55 -34.33 -24.23
CA ASP A 88 19.00 -34.91 -22.97
C ASP A 88 20.20 -34.08 -22.52
N SER A 89 20.09 -33.37 -21.39
CA SER A 89 21.19 -32.54 -20.90
C SER A 89 22.32 -33.34 -20.26
N GLY A 90 22.07 -34.61 -19.93
CA GLY A 90 22.85 -35.35 -18.93
C GLY A 90 22.84 -34.64 -17.56
N LYS A 91 23.65 -35.15 -16.63
CA LYS A 91 23.92 -34.47 -15.35
C LYS A 91 24.80 -33.24 -15.60
N THR A 92 24.19 -32.06 -15.57
CA THR A 92 24.86 -30.77 -15.79
C THR A 92 25.16 -30.12 -14.44
N ALA A 93 26.45 -29.89 -14.12
CA ALA A 93 26.87 -29.20 -12.90
C ALA A 93 26.52 -27.71 -12.97
N SER A 94 25.48 -27.31 -12.24
CA SER A 94 24.98 -25.94 -12.18
C SER A 94 24.01 -25.76 -11.02
N ALA A 95 24.13 -24.64 -10.31
CA ALA A 95 23.21 -24.24 -9.25
C ALA A 95 21.95 -23.52 -9.78
N GLU A 96 21.91 -23.20 -11.07
CA GLU A 96 20.81 -22.48 -11.72
C GLU A 96 19.58 -23.37 -11.90
N SER A 97 18.41 -22.87 -11.52
CA SER A 97 17.12 -23.54 -11.73
C SER A 97 16.10 -22.66 -12.46
N GLN A 98 16.51 -21.45 -12.87
CA GLN A 98 15.68 -20.47 -13.55
C GLN A 98 16.25 -20.18 -14.93
N ASN A 99 15.37 -20.01 -15.91
CA ASN A 99 15.72 -19.54 -17.25
C ASN A 99 16.74 -20.40 -18.02
N ILE A 100 16.75 -21.72 -17.82
CA ILE A 100 17.66 -22.63 -18.52
C ILE A 100 17.26 -22.74 -19.99
N VAL A 101 18.09 -22.19 -20.87
CA VAL A 101 17.83 -22.19 -22.32
C VAL A 101 17.88 -23.61 -22.85
N TYR A 102 16.84 -24.03 -23.57
CA TYR A 102 16.79 -25.28 -24.30
C TYR A 102 17.97 -25.39 -25.26
N ALA A 103 18.77 -26.45 -25.10
CA ALA A 103 20.00 -26.70 -25.86
C ALA A 103 19.94 -27.99 -26.69
N GLY A 104 18.74 -28.45 -27.01
CA GLY A 104 18.51 -29.66 -27.79
C GLY A 104 18.44 -29.44 -29.30
N LYS A 105 17.82 -30.39 -30.01
CA LYS A 105 17.56 -30.30 -31.46
C LYS A 105 16.68 -29.09 -31.78
N ALA A 106 16.96 -28.44 -32.90
CA ALA A 106 16.18 -27.29 -33.37
C ALA A 106 14.67 -27.64 -33.48
N LEU A 107 13.84 -26.88 -32.76
CA LEU A 107 12.39 -27.05 -32.76
C LEU A 107 11.76 -26.32 -33.95
N LYS A 108 10.76 -26.93 -34.57
CA LYS A 108 10.03 -26.37 -35.72
C LYS A 108 8.63 -25.92 -35.29
N SER A 109 7.96 -25.15 -36.14
CA SER A 109 6.55 -24.80 -35.96
C SER A 109 5.68 -26.05 -35.72
N ASP A 110 4.70 -25.96 -34.81
CA ASP A 110 3.78 -27.03 -34.40
C ASP A 110 4.45 -28.25 -33.72
N THR A 111 5.69 -28.11 -33.25
CA THR A 111 6.35 -29.17 -32.46
C THR A 111 5.79 -29.18 -31.03
N ARG A 112 5.25 -30.32 -30.58
CA ARG A 112 4.95 -30.58 -29.16
C ARG A 112 6.15 -31.18 -28.46
N CYS A 113 6.44 -30.69 -27.27
CA CYS A 113 7.56 -31.14 -26.45
C CYS A 113 7.02 -31.50 -25.07
N TYR A 114 7.51 -32.62 -24.53
CA TYR A 114 7.23 -33.08 -23.18
C TYR A 114 8.56 -33.14 -22.45
N TRP A 115 8.62 -32.61 -21.24
CA TRP A 115 9.86 -32.56 -20.48
C TRP A 115 9.67 -32.85 -19.02
N LYS A 116 10.76 -33.29 -18.40
CA LYS A 116 10.89 -33.46 -16.97
C LYS A 116 12.32 -33.15 -16.57
N VAL A 117 12.49 -32.81 -15.30
CA VAL A 117 13.80 -32.47 -14.74
C VAL A 117 14.01 -33.23 -13.44
N LYS A 118 15.26 -33.54 -13.18
CA LYS A 118 15.75 -34.07 -11.92
C LYS A 118 16.83 -33.13 -11.40
N SER A 119 16.85 -32.93 -10.09
CA SER A 119 17.85 -32.09 -9.43
C SER A 119 18.74 -32.92 -8.49
N TYR A 120 20.01 -32.55 -8.42
CA TYR A 120 20.97 -33.08 -7.44
C TYR A 120 21.28 -31.96 -6.48
N THR A 121 20.99 -32.17 -5.21
CA THR A 121 21.04 -31.12 -4.19
C THR A 121 21.93 -31.51 -3.02
N SER A 122 22.21 -30.56 -2.13
CA SER A 122 22.88 -30.83 -0.85
C SER A 122 22.11 -31.77 0.08
N ALA A 123 20.80 -31.97 -0.14
CA ALA A 123 19.94 -32.89 0.62
C ALA A 123 19.72 -34.24 -0.09
N GLY A 124 20.40 -34.48 -1.22
CA GLY A 124 20.27 -35.70 -2.02
C GLY A 124 19.71 -35.43 -3.42
N GLU A 125 19.51 -36.52 -4.16
CA GLU A 125 18.94 -36.53 -5.51
C GLU A 125 17.41 -36.55 -5.42
N THR A 126 16.74 -35.73 -6.22
CA THR A 126 15.27 -35.75 -6.33
C THR A 126 14.81 -36.93 -7.19
N ALA A 127 13.56 -37.38 -7.01
CA ALA A 127 12.87 -38.07 -8.09
C ALA A 127 12.81 -37.21 -9.37
N TRP A 128 12.51 -37.82 -10.51
CA TRP A 128 12.11 -37.05 -11.69
C TRP A 128 10.85 -36.24 -11.35
N SER A 129 10.80 -34.99 -11.82
CA SER A 129 9.58 -34.17 -11.73
C SER A 129 8.41 -34.83 -12.45
N GLU A 130 7.21 -34.37 -12.14
CA GLU A 130 6.06 -34.56 -13.01
C GLU A 130 6.36 -34.07 -14.44
N THR A 131 5.69 -34.68 -15.42
CA THR A 131 5.87 -34.29 -16.83
C THR A 131 5.19 -32.95 -17.10
N SER A 132 5.96 -31.98 -17.56
CA SER A 132 5.49 -30.71 -18.10
C SER A 132 5.59 -30.73 -19.63
N ARG A 133 4.97 -29.76 -20.31
CA ARG A 133 4.93 -29.71 -21.78
C ARG A 133 4.96 -28.31 -22.32
N TRP A 134 5.31 -28.16 -23.60
CA TRP A 134 5.01 -26.96 -24.36
C TRP A 134 4.78 -27.30 -25.84
N SER A 135 4.27 -26.34 -26.61
CA SER A 135 4.34 -26.43 -28.07
C SER A 135 4.88 -25.15 -28.69
N VAL A 136 5.62 -25.30 -29.78
CA VAL A 136 6.10 -24.18 -30.60
C VAL A 136 4.98 -23.72 -31.53
N GLY A 137 4.75 -22.42 -31.58
CA GLY A 137 3.75 -21.80 -32.45
C GLY A 137 4.14 -21.84 -33.94
N LEU A 138 3.39 -21.13 -34.78
CA LEU A 138 3.76 -20.89 -36.17
C LEU A 138 4.84 -19.78 -36.25
N LEU A 139 6.08 -20.18 -36.47
CA LEU A 139 7.24 -19.27 -36.53
C LEU A 139 7.34 -18.60 -37.91
N GLY A 140 6.54 -17.55 -38.11
CA GLY A 140 6.59 -16.70 -39.31
C GLY A 140 5.59 -17.06 -40.41
N GLU A 141 5.49 -16.15 -41.38
CA GLU A 141 4.41 -16.11 -42.39
C GLU A 141 4.29 -17.35 -43.27
N VAL A 142 5.40 -18.04 -43.58
CA VAL A 142 5.41 -19.20 -44.49
C VAL A 142 4.61 -20.40 -43.96
N HIS A 143 4.40 -20.47 -42.65
CA HIS A 143 3.66 -21.53 -41.98
C HIS A 143 2.15 -21.28 -41.91
N TRP A 144 1.69 -20.06 -42.24
CA TRP A 144 0.28 -19.75 -42.35
C TRP A 144 -0.28 -20.16 -43.72
N LYS A 145 -1.28 -21.04 -43.74
CA LYS A 145 -1.98 -21.45 -44.98
C LYS A 145 -3.30 -20.71 -45.15
N GLY A 146 -3.91 -20.27 -44.04
CA GLY A 146 -5.07 -19.40 -44.00
C GLY A 146 -4.78 -18.01 -44.54
N ARG A 147 -5.80 -17.46 -45.20
CA ARG A 147 -5.87 -16.08 -45.70
C ARG A 147 -6.68 -15.24 -44.72
N TRP A 148 -6.40 -13.94 -44.70
CA TRP A 148 -7.25 -12.97 -44.03
C TRP A 148 -8.62 -12.90 -44.70
N ILE A 149 -9.66 -13.20 -43.93
CA ILE A 149 -11.06 -13.17 -44.36
C ILE A 149 -11.90 -12.30 -43.43
N GLY A 150 -12.93 -11.64 -43.96
CA GLY A 150 -13.78 -10.76 -43.17
C GLY A 150 -14.81 -10.01 -44.00
N TRP A 151 -15.30 -8.89 -43.44
CA TRP A 151 -16.23 -7.97 -44.07
C TRP A 151 -15.85 -6.54 -43.68
N ASP A 152 -15.08 -5.87 -44.55
CA ASP A 152 -14.47 -4.56 -44.28
C ASP A 152 -15.43 -3.39 -44.62
N GLN A 153 -16.68 -3.45 -44.13
CA GLN A 153 -17.67 -2.38 -44.28
C GLN A 153 -18.79 -2.49 -43.23
N PRO A 154 -19.50 -1.39 -42.90
CA PRO A 154 -20.66 -1.45 -42.02
C PRO A 154 -21.87 -2.13 -42.68
N SER A 155 -22.76 -2.68 -41.86
CA SER A 155 -24.10 -3.09 -42.28
C SER A 155 -25.04 -1.88 -42.32
N ALA A 156 -26.22 -2.00 -42.96
CA ALA A 156 -27.16 -0.88 -43.11
C ALA A 156 -27.69 -0.29 -41.77
N TRP A 157 -27.59 -1.04 -40.67
CA TRP A 157 -28.01 -0.62 -39.33
C TRP A 157 -26.84 -0.21 -38.41
N ASP A 158 -25.60 -0.38 -38.87
CA ASP A 158 -24.42 0.02 -38.11
C ASP A 158 -24.23 1.55 -38.21
N ARG A 159 -23.53 2.14 -37.24
CA ARG A 159 -23.24 3.58 -37.17
C ARG A 159 -21.76 3.81 -36.91
N GLU A 160 -21.15 4.69 -37.69
CA GLU A 160 -19.73 5.04 -37.57
C GLU A 160 -19.62 6.50 -37.14
N ASP A 161 -19.90 6.78 -35.87
CA ASP A 161 -19.72 8.09 -35.26
C ASP A 161 -18.97 7.96 -33.91
N ALA A 162 -18.95 9.01 -33.09
CA ALA A 162 -18.27 8.99 -31.80
C ALA A 162 -18.83 7.94 -30.83
N HIS A 163 -20.07 7.50 -31.00
CA HIS A 163 -20.71 6.39 -30.29
C HIS A 163 -20.95 5.23 -31.25
N SER A 164 -19.86 4.78 -31.88
CA SER A 164 -19.93 3.81 -32.96
C SER A 164 -20.64 2.53 -32.53
N ARG A 165 -21.51 2.03 -33.42
CA ARG A 165 -22.28 0.79 -33.25
C ARG A 165 -22.01 -0.10 -34.42
N LEU A 166 -21.26 -1.17 -34.17
CA LEU A 166 -20.85 -2.10 -35.20
C LEU A 166 -21.14 -3.52 -34.75
N SER A 167 -21.99 -4.20 -35.51
CA SER A 167 -22.46 -5.56 -35.22
C SER A 167 -21.32 -6.58 -35.28
N ALA A 168 -21.38 -7.61 -34.44
CA ALA A 168 -20.40 -8.69 -34.49
C ALA A 168 -20.48 -9.46 -35.82
N ARG A 169 -19.35 -10.02 -36.28
CA ARG A 169 -19.31 -10.87 -37.48
C ARG A 169 -19.28 -12.33 -37.08
N TYR A 170 -20.16 -13.13 -37.68
CA TYR A 170 -20.22 -14.57 -37.45
C TYR A 170 -19.72 -15.25 -38.71
N LEU A 171 -18.68 -16.07 -38.57
CA LEU A 171 -18.04 -16.79 -39.66
C LEU A 171 -18.14 -18.28 -39.40
N ARG A 172 -18.47 -19.08 -40.42
CA ARG A 172 -18.51 -20.54 -40.28
C ARG A 172 -18.00 -21.28 -41.51
N LYS A 173 -17.53 -22.51 -41.29
CA LYS A 173 -17.19 -23.49 -42.32
C LYS A 173 -17.49 -24.90 -41.83
N GLU A 174 -18.08 -25.72 -42.70
CA GLU A 174 -18.16 -27.16 -42.52
C GLU A 174 -17.03 -27.88 -43.27
N PHE A 175 -16.56 -28.98 -42.71
CA PHE A 175 -15.52 -29.82 -43.31
C PHE A 175 -15.61 -31.26 -42.80
N GLU A 176 -15.10 -32.19 -43.60
CA GLU A 176 -15.06 -33.61 -43.25
C GLU A 176 -13.64 -34.04 -42.90
N VAL A 177 -13.52 -34.99 -41.97
CA VAL A 177 -12.26 -35.63 -41.58
C VAL A 177 -12.38 -37.11 -41.90
N LYS A 178 -11.56 -37.60 -42.85
CA LYS A 178 -11.74 -38.94 -43.44
C LYS A 178 -10.91 -40.04 -42.80
N LYS A 179 -9.99 -39.68 -41.90
CA LYS A 179 -9.03 -40.60 -41.27
C LYS A 179 -9.00 -40.40 -39.75
N PRO A 180 -8.61 -41.41 -38.96
CA PRO A 180 -8.44 -41.27 -37.52
C PRO A 180 -7.40 -40.18 -37.16
N VAL A 181 -7.83 -39.19 -36.38
CA VAL A 181 -6.99 -38.07 -35.94
C VAL A 181 -6.03 -38.53 -34.85
N LYS A 182 -4.75 -38.19 -34.99
CA LYS A 182 -3.73 -38.33 -33.94
C LYS A 182 -3.59 -37.04 -33.14
N GLN A 183 -3.60 -35.90 -33.82
CA GLN A 183 -3.44 -34.58 -33.22
C GLN A 183 -4.17 -33.55 -34.08
N ALA A 184 -4.84 -32.58 -33.44
CA ALA A 184 -5.34 -31.40 -34.12
C ALA A 184 -5.04 -30.14 -33.32
N THR A 185 -4.44 -29.13 -33.95
CA THR A 185 -4.08 -27.86 -33.32
C THR A 185 -4.69 -26.69 -34.10
N VAL A 186 -5.42 -25.80 -33.43
CA VAL A 186 -5.92 -24.55 -34.01
C VAL A 186 -4.93 -23.43 -33.70
N TYR A 187 -4.59 -22.65 -34.72
CA TYR A 187 -3.88 -21.37 -34.63
C TYR A 187 -4.82 -20.28 -35.16
N ILE A 188 -5.25 -19.35 -34.30
CA ILE A 188 -6.27 -18.36 -34.64
C ILE A 188 -5.84 -16.94 -34.30
N CYS A 189 -5.93 -16.06 -35.28
CA CYS A 189 -5.77 -14.61 -35.12
C CYS A 189 -7.08 -13.93 -35.53
N GLY A 190 -7.95 -13.66 -34.56
CA GLY A 190 -9.17 -12.89 -34.74
C GLY A 190 -8.94 -11.43 -34.34
N LEU A 191 -8.70 -10.55 -35.32
CA LEU A 191 -8.43 -9.15 -35.05
C LEU A 191 -9.70 -8.40 -34.64
N GLY A 192 -9.57 -7.60 -33.60
CA GLY A 192 -10.67 -7.10 -32.80
C GLY A 192 -10.73 -7.90 -31.51
N MET A 193 -11.75 -8.72 -31.37
CA MET A 193 -11.81 -9.81 -30.39
C MET A 193 -12.50 -11.02 -31.03
N TYR A 194 -12.36 -12.23 -30.48
CA TYR A 194 -13.07 -13.40 -30.98
C TYR A 194 -13.56 -14.38 -29.91
N GLU A 195 -14.55 -15.19 -30.31
CA GLU A 195 -14.88 -16.47 -29.68
C GLU A 195 -14.84 -17.57 -30.75
N LEU A 196 -14.25 -18.71 -30.43
CA LEU A 196 -14.07 -19.85 -31.34
C LEU A 196 -14.93 -21.03 -30.88
N PHE A 197 -15.59 -21.69 -31.83
CA PHE A 197 -16.42 -22.86 -31.60
C PHE A 197 -16.06 -23.98 -32.57
N ILE A 198 -16.01 -25.23 -32.09
CA ILE A 198 -15.97 -26.43 -32.92
C ILE A 198 -17.06 -27.37 -32.44
N ASN A 199 -17.94 -27.81 -33.36
CA ASN A 199 -19.02 -28.76 -33.08
C ASN A 199 -19.85 -28.38 -31.85
N GLY A 200 -20.30 -27.13 -31.80
CA GLY A 200 -21.15 -26.61 -30.71
C GLY A 200 -20.42 -26.28 -29.40
N LYS A 201 -19.12 -26.58 -29.28
CA LYS A 201 -18.33 -26.30 -28.08
C LYS A 201 -17.45 -25.07 -28.29
N ARG A 202 -17.56 -24.09 -27.39
CA ARG A 202 -16.60 -22.98 -27.27
C ARG A 202 -15.22 -23.54 -26.91
N ILE A 203 -14.18 -23.09 -27.60
CA ILE A 203 -12.80 -23.49 -27.34
C ILE A 203 -12.13 -22.48 -26.41
N GLY A 204 -11.61 -23.00 -25.30
CA GLY A 204 -10.97 -22.21 -24.26
C GLY A 204 -11.93 -21.43 -23.37
N ASP A 205 -11.39 -20.87 -22.30
CA ASP A 205 -12.09 -20.11 -21.26
C ASP A 205 -11.70 -18.62 -21.27
N GLN A 206 -10.74 -18.23 -22.09
CA GLN A 206 -10.35 -16.83 -22.31
C GLN A 206 -11.51 -15.96 -22.79
N VAL A 207 -11.46 -14.68 -22.44
CA VAL A 207 -12.39 -13.65 -22.87
C VAL A 207 -11.61 -12.48 -23.45
N LEU A 208 -12.25 -11.66 -24.28
CA LEU A 208 -11.62 -10.48 -24.89
C LEU A 208 -10.31 -10.80 -25.65
N ALA A 209 -10.19 -12.02 -26.18
CA ALA A 209 -9.00 -12.51 -26.89
C ALA A 209 -9.00 -12.05 -28.37
N PRO A 210 -7.84 -11.88 -29.03
CA PRO A 210 -6.48 -12.09 -28.51
C PRO A 210 -5.98 -10.88 -27.71
N LEU A 211 -4.74 -10.95 -27.23
CA LEU A 211 -4.09 -9.82 -26.54
C LEU A 211 -4.05 -8.56 -27.44
N PRO A 212 -4.40 -7.38 -26.89
CA PRO A 212 -4.28 -6.11 -27.62
C PRO A 212 -2.81 -5.74 -27.83
N SER A 213 -2.51 -5.12 -28.96
CA SER A 213 -1.18 -4.65 -29.35
C SER A 213 -1.30 -3.46 -30.31
N ASP A 214 -0.17 -2.86 -30.70
CA ASP A 214 -0.17 -2.02 -31.90
C ASP A 214 -0.26 -2.94 -33.13
N TYR A 215 -1.45 -3.06 -33.70
CA TYR A 215 -1.73 -3.97 -34.81
C TYR A 215 -1.00 -3.63 -36.12
N ARG A 216 -0.28 -2.50 -36.17
CA ARG A 216 0.65 -2.17 -37.27
C ARG A 216 2.00 -2.87 -37.11
N LYS A 217 2.30 -3.41 -35.93
CA LYS A 217 3.60 -3.98 -35.55
C LYS A 217 3.49 -5.45 -35.21
N THR A 218 2.58 -5.81 -34.29
CA THR A 218 2.43 -7.18 -33.78
C THR A 218 0.96 -7.60 -33.78
N LEU A 219 0.69 -8.85 -34.16
CA LEU A 219 -0.64 -9.46 -34.13
C LEU A 219 -0.56 -10.73 -33.30
N PHE A 220 -1.12 -10.74 -32.09
CA PHE A 220 -1.12 -11.95 -31.29
C PHE A 220 -2.13 -12.96 -31.85
N TYR A 221 -1.72 -14.24 -31.89
CA TYR A 221 -2.61 -15.36 -32.18
C TYR A 221 -2.57 -16.36 -31.03
N ASP A 222 -3.69 -17.05 -30.86
CA ASP A 222 -3.85 -18.05 -29.82
C ASP A 222 -3.78 -19.46 -30.42
N THR A 223 -3.41 -20.41 -29.58
CA THR A 223 -3.21 -21.81 -29.96
C THR A 223 -4.03 -22.73 -29.07
N TYR A 224 -4.79 -23.64 -29.68
CA TYR A 224 -5.64 -24.58 -28.95
C TYR A 224 -5.44 -26.02 -29.42
N ASP A 225 -5.52 -26.96 -28.49
CA ASP A 225 -5.71 -28.37 -28.81
C ASP A 225 -7.18 -28.63 -29.19
N ALA A 226 -7.41 -29.10 -30.42
CA ALA A 226 -8.73 -29.46 -30.92
C ALA A 226 -8.88 -30.97 -31.14
N THR A 227 -7.90 -31.79 -30.73
CA THR A 227 -7.82 -33.22 -31.06
C THR A 227 -9.08 -33.98 -30.68
N SER A 228 -9.59 -33.77 -29.46
CA SER A 228 -10.77 -34.48 -28.93
C SER A 228 -12.11 -33.89 -29.38
N LEU A 229 -12.10 -32.80 -30.16
CA LEU A 229 -13.31 -32.11 -30.61
C LEU A 229 -13.75 -32.53 -32.01
N LEU A 230 -12.83 -33.11 -32.81
CA LEU A 230 -13.11 -33.50 -34.19
C LEU A 230 -13.84 -34.84 -34.28
N THR A 231 -14.78 -34.92 -35.21
CA THR A 231 -15.51 -36.14 -35.62
C THR A 231 -15.36 -36.35 -37.14
N ASP A 232 -16.17 -37.20 -37.77
CA ASP A 232 -16.17 -37.38 -39.24
C ASP A 232 -16.73 -36.15 -39.97
N LYS A 233 -17.75 -35.49 -39.41
CA LYS A 233 -18.35 -34.25 -39.91
C LYS A 233 -18.21 -33.12 -38.90
N ASN A 234 -17.64 -32.01 -39.34
CA ASN A 234 -17.28 -30.93 -38.43
C ASN A 234 -17.78 -29.57 -38.92
N ALA A 235 -18.11 -28.71 -37.96
CA ALA A 235 -18.34 -27.31 -38.18
C ALA A 235 -17.42 -26.50 -37.25
N ILE A 236 -16.80 -25.46 -37.82
CA ILE A 236 -16.04 -24.46 -37.07
C ILE A 236 -16.74 -23.11 -37.22
N GLY A 237 -16.94 -22.42 -36.09
CA GLY A 237 -17.58 -21.13 -36.01
C GLY A 237 -16.71 -20.12 -35.27
N VAL A 238 -16.67 -18.89 -35.76
CA VAL A 238 -15.95 -17.78 -35.11
C VAL A 238 -16.86 -16.56 -35.06
N THR A 239 -17.01 -15.99 -33.87
CA THR A 239 -17.62 -14.66 -33.70
C THR A 239 -16.52 -13.64 -33.53
N LEU A 240 -16.57 -12.53 -34.25
CA LEU A 240 -15.62 -11.42 -34.15
C LEU A 240 -16.29 -10.17 -33.57
N GLY A 241 -15.73 -9.70 -32.45
CA GLY A 241 -16.01 -8.40 -31.83
C GLY A 241 -15.06 -7.31 -32.33
N ASN A 242 -15.37 -6.06 -31.99
CA ASN A 242 -14.68 -4.86 -32.45
C ASN A 242 -13.29 -4.72 -31.82
N GLY A 243 -13.20 -4.85 -30.48
CA GLY A 243 -11.98 -4.66 -29.71
C GLY A 243 -11.22 -3.37 -30.06
N ARG A 244 -9.95 -3.24 -29.65
CA ARG A 244 -9.16 -2.04 -30.00
C ARG A 244 -8.80 -1.93 -31.50
N TYR A 245 -9.09 -2.95 -32.30
CA TYR A 245 -8.80 -2.96 -33.74
C TYR A 245 -9.73 -2.01 -34.50
N TYR A 246 -11.03 -2.12 -34.26
CA TYR A 246 -12.01 -1.12 -34.68
C TYR A 246 -12.17 -0.10 -33.55
N THR A 247 -11.61 1.10 -33.72
CA THR A 247 -11.64 2.10 -32.66
C THR A 247 -13.08 2.44 -32.22
N MET A 248 -13.26 2.62 -30.90
CA MET A 248 -14.57 2.81 -30.26
C MET A 248 -15.27 4.11 -30.66
N GLN A 249 -14.50 5.14 -31.00
CA GLN A 249 -15.02 6.47 -31.36
C GLN A 249 -14.60 6.78 -32.79
N GLN A 250 -15.45 6.45 -33.76
CA GLN A 250 -15.19 6.72 -35.18
C GLN A 250 -15.31 8.21 -35.48
N HIS A 251 -14.47 8.69 -36.40
CA HIS A 251 -14.40 10.10 -36.82
C HIS A 251 -14.21 11.13 -35.67
N TYR A 252 -13.80 10.67 -34.49
CA TYR A 252 -13.53 11.51 -33.33
C TYR A 252 -12.02 11.65 -33.12
N ARG A 253 -11.52 12.90 -33.12
CA ARG A 253 -10.09 13.23 -32.89
C ARG A 253 -9.14 12.34 -33.71
N THR A 254 -9.42 12.19 -35.00
CA THR A 254 -8.70 11.29 -35.94
C THR A 254 -7.21 11.63 -36.10
N TYR A 255 -6.79 12.85 -35.76
CA TYR A 255 -5.38 13.24 -35.71
C TYR A 255 -4.60 12.58 -34.55
N LYS A 256 -5.31 12.03 -33.55
CA LYS A 256 -4.74 11.43 -32.33
C LYS A 256 -5.09 9.95 -32.19
N ILE A 257 -6.34 9.56 -32.48
CA ILE A 257 -6.86 8.20 -32.22
C ILE A 257 -6.67 7.34 -33.47
N VAL A 258 -5.98 6.21 -33.33
CA VAL A 258 -5.73 5.28 -34.43
C VAL A 258 -6.93 4.36 -34.66
N ASN A 259 -7.35 4.22 -35.92
CA ASN A 259 -8.25 3.16 -36.37
C ASN A 259 -7.46 2.15 -37.22
N PHE A 260 -7.52 0.87 -36.89
CA PHE A 260 -6.79 -0.18 -37.62
C PHE A 260 -7.66 -0.88 -38.68
N GLY A 261 -8.99 -0.76 -38.59
CA GLY A 261 -9.94 -1.28 -39.57
C GLY A 261 -11.05 -2.14 -38.95
N TYR A 262 -11.72 -2.94 -39.78
CA TYR A 262 -12.79 -3.83 -39.36
C TYR A 262 -12.27 -5.19 -38.86
N PRO A 263 -12.98 -5.85 -37.93
CA PRO A 263 -12.62 -7.18 -37.44
C PRO A 263 -12.49 -8.21 -38.56
N LYS A 264 -11.43 -9.02 -38.50
CA LYS A 264 -11.07 -10.00 -39.52
C LYS A 264 -10.34 -11.21 -38.95
N LEU A 265 -10.41 -12.34 -39.65
CA LEU A 265 -9.92 -13.64 -39.19
C LEU A 265 -8.80 -14.17 -40.08
N ARG A 266 -7.77 -14.73 -39.46
CA ARG A 266 -6.86 -15.69 -40.08
C ARG A 266 -6.71 -16.91 -39.19
N MET A 267 -6.81 -18.10 -39.77
CA MET A 267 -6.78 -19.35 -39.00
C MET A 267 -6.20 -20.52 -39.78
N ASN A 268 -5.46 -21.38 -39.08
CA ASN A 268 -5.11 -22.74 -39.48
C ASN A 268 -5.65 -23.72 -38.42
N LEU A 269 -6.31 -24.80 -38.83
CA LEU A 269 -6.47 -26.02 -38.05
C LEU A 269 -5.60 -27.10 -38.70
N LEU A 270 -4.48 -27.43 -38.05
CA LEU A 270 -3.54 -28.45 -38.49
C LEU A 270 -3.95 -29.80 -37.92
N ILE A 271 -4.18 -30.79 -38.78
CA ILE A 271 -4.58 -32.14 -38.40
C ILE A 271 -3.46 -33.09 -38.81
N THR A 272 -2.96 -33.87 -37.85
CA THR A 272 -2.08 -35.02 -38.10
C THR A 272 -2.88 -36.29 -37.86
N TYR A 273 -2.82 -37.22 -38.82
CA TYR A 273 -3.51 -38.51 -38.77
C TYR A 273 -2.64 -39.60 -38.15
N GLN A 274 -3.25 -40.72 -37.75
CA GLN A 274 -2.53 -41.87 -37.19
C GLN A 274 -1.54 -42.50 -38.19
N ASP A 275 -1.78 -42.36 -39.50
CA ASP A 275 -0.87 -42.84 -40.57
C ASP A 275 0.31 -41.88 -40.85
N GLY A 276 0.40 -40.77 -40.12
CA GLY A 276 1.45 -39.76 -40.28
C GLY A 276 1.19 -38.70 -41.36
N THR A 277 0.11 -38.82 -42.13
CA THR A 277 -0.29 -37.77 -43.09
C THR A 277 -0.89 -36.56 -42.36
N THR A 278 -0.84 -35.38 -43.01
CA THR A 278 -1.33 -34.13 -42.43
C THR A 278 -2.33 -33.42 -43.35
N GLU A 279 -3.28 -32.71 -42.76
CA GLU A 279 -4.25 -31.86 -43.45
C GLU A 279 -4.33 -30.48 -42.77
N THR A 280 -4.74 -29.44 -43.51
CA THR A 280 -4.94 -28.10 -42.96
C THR A 280 -6.28 -27.54 -43.40
N ILE A 281 -7.18 -27.35 -42.43
CA ILE A 281 -8.40 -26.59 -42.62
C ILE A 281 -8.06 -25.11 -42.39
N LYS A 282 -8.23 -24.28 -43.40
CA LYS A 282 -7.71 -22.91 -43.44
C LYS A 282 -8.83 -21.88 -43.58
N SER A 283 -8.60 -20.67 -43.10
CA SER A 283 -9.46 -19.52 -43.42
C SER A 283 -9.30 -19.14 -44.89
N ASP A 284 -10.38 -19.22 -45.67
CA ASP A 284 -10.41 -18.93 -47.11
C ASP A 284 -11.83 -18.55 -47.54
N THR A 285 -12.05 -18.38 -48.84
CA THR A 285 -13.34 -17.92 -49.40
C THR A 285 -14.43 -18.99 -49.39
N ASP A 286 -14.15 -20.21 -48.92
CA ASP A 286 -15.16 -21.27 -48.74
C ASP A 286 -15.95 -21.09 -47.44
N TRP A 287 -15.54 -20.15 -46.58
CA TRP A 287 -16.28 -19.77 -45.38
C TRP A 287 -17.50 -18.91 -45.72
N ARG A 288 -18.50 -18.96 -44.86
CA ARG A 288 -19.67 -18.07 -44.88
C ARG A 288 -19.58 -17.04 -43.77
N ILE A 289 -20.19 -15.88 -43.98
CA ILE A 289 -20.25 -14.78 -43.02
C ILE A 289 -21.65 -14.16 -42.95
N THR A 290 -22.07 -13.79 -41.74
CA THR A 290 -23.22 -12.91 -41.51
C THR A 290 -22.89 -11.82 -40.48
N THR A 291 -23.51 -10.66 -40.64
CA THR A 291 -23.51 -9.57 -39.65
C THR A 291 -24.88 -9.41 -38.98
N ASP A 292 -25.90 -10.17 -39.40
CA ASP A 292 -27.25 -10.14 -38.82
C ASP A 292 -27.39 -11.17 -37.69
N GLY A 293 -26.50 -11.10 -36.69
CA GLY A 293 -26.53 -11.95 -35.49
C GLY A 293 -27.01 -11.21 -34.24
N PRO A 294 -26.96 -11.83 -33.05
CA PRO A 294 -27.53 -11.27 -31.83
C PRO A 294 -26.73 -10.10 -31.24
N ILE A 295 -25.41 -10.10 -31.31
CA ILE A 295 -24.60 -8.96 -30.85
C ILE A 295 -24.66 -7.82 -31.89
N ARG A 296 -25.48 -6.81 -31.62
CA ARG A 296 -25.76 -5.67 -32.51
C ARG A 296 -24.78 -4.52 -32.36
N SER A 297 -24.11 -4.44 -31.23
CA SER A 297 -23.02 -3.49 -30.96
C SER A 297 -22.19 -4.02 -29.81
N ASN A 298 -20.87 -3.82 -29.86
CA ASN A 298 -19.95 -4.10 -28.77
C ASN A 298 -18.86 -3.02 -28.77
N ASN A 299 -19.05 -2.00 -27.95
CA ASN A 299 -18.16 -0.86 -27.85
C ASN A 299 -17.60 -0.84 -26.43
N GLU A 300 -16.28 -0.93 -26.28
CA GLU A 300 -15.62 -1.01 -24.97
C GLU A 300 -16.02 0.14 -24.03
N TYR A 301 -16.31 1.34 -24.55
CA TYR A 301 -16.73 2.49 -23.72
C TYR A 301 -18.25 2.55 -23.51
N ASP A 302 -19.03 2.26 -24.56
CA ASP A 302 -20.48 2.46 -24.52
C ASP A 302 -21.25 1.24 -24.02
N GLY A 303 -20.73 0.03 -24.21
CA GLY A 303 -21.33 -1.25 -23.83
C GLY A 303 -21.77 -2.14 -24.98
N GLU A 304 -22.46 -3.24 -24.65
CA GLU A 304 -22.94 -4.25 -25.60
C GLU A 304 -24.47 -4.19 -25.77
N THR A 305 -24.95 -4.29 -27.01
CA THR A 305 -26.37 -4.52 -27.30
C THR A 305 -26.54 -5.93 -27.85
N TYR A 306 -27.29 -6.75 -27.13
CA TYR A 306 -27.64 -8.12 -27.51
C TYR A 306 -29.13 -8.21 -27.85
N ASP A 307 -29.47 -8.67 -29.06
CA ASP A 307 -30.85 -8.93 -29.49
C ASP A 307 -31.08 -10.45 -29.61
N ALA A 308 -31.72 -11.05 -28.61
CA ALA A 308 -31.94 -12.48 -28.55
C ALA A 308 -32.89 -13.00 -29.65
N ARG A 309 -33.65 -12.11 -30.30
CA ARG A 309 -34.52 -12.47 -31.44
C ARG A 309 -33.70 -12.79 -32.70
N LYS A 310 -32.41 -12.44 -32.69
CA LYS A 310 -31.45 -12.65 -33.77
C LYS A 310 -30.46 -13.79 -33.48
N GLU A 311 -30.69 -14.59 -32.44
CA GLU A 311 -29.89 -15.78 -32.15
C GLU A 311 -29.87 -16.75 -33.34
N LEU A 312 -28.69 -17.30 -33.64
CA LEU A 312 -28.44 -18.11 -34.83
C LEU A 312 -28.61 -19.62 -34.57
N GLY A 313 -29.28 -20.01 -33.47
CA GLY A 313 -29.50 -21.41 -33.09
C GLY A 313 -28.21 -22.24 -33.12
N ASP A 314 -28.25 -23.36 -33.84
CA ASP A 314 -27.17 -24.36 -33.93
C ASP A 314 -26.10 -24.04 -35.00
N TRP A 315 -25.85 -22.76 -35.30
CA TRP A 315 -24.94 -22.34 -36.38
C TRP A 315 -23.50 -22.89 -36.31
N THR A 316 -23.06 -23.32 -35.13
CA THR A 316 -21.75 -23.93 -34.88
C THR A 316 -21.75 -25.46 -34.95
N LEU A 317 -22.87 -26.09 -35.31
CA LEU A 317 -22.99 -27.53 -35.55
C LEU A 317 -22.93 -27.85 -37.06
N PRO A 318 -22.49 -29.07 -37.44
CA PRO A 318 -22.62 -29.56 -38.81
C PRO A 318 -24.08 -29.67 -39.25
N GLY A 319 -24.36 -29.45 -40.53
CA GLY A 319 -25.71 -29.55 -41.10
C GLY A 319 -26.59 -28.32 -40.89
N TYR A 320 -26.03 -27.20 -40.45
CA TYR A 320 -26.77 -25.94 -40.31
C TYR A 320 -26.99 -25.27 -41.67
N ASP A 321 -28.21 -24.77 -41.92
CA ASP A 321 -28.55 -24.06 -43.15
C ASP A 321 -28.00 -22.62 -43.12
N ASP A 322 -26.84 -22.42 -43.76
CA ASP A 322 -26.21 -21.12 -43.96
C ASP A 322 -26.43 -20.54 -45.36
N SER A 323 -27.46 -21.02 -46.08
CA SER A 323 -27.78 -20.53 -47.45
C SER A 323 -28.04 -19.02 -47.51
N GLN A 324 -28.53 -18.43 -46.42
CA GLN A 324 -28.76 -16.99 -46.30
C GLN A 324 -27.51 -16.20 -45.89
N TRP A 325 -26.41 -16.88 -45.55
CA TRP A 325 -25.14 -16.24 -45.21
C TRP A 325 -24.38 -15.88 -46.48
N LYS A 326 -23.68 -14.75 -46.42
CA LYS A 326 -22.88 -14.27 -47.55
C LYS A 326 -21.61 -15.10 -47.67
N PRO A 327 -21.07 -15.30 -48.89
CA PRO A 327 -19.70 -15.77 -49.04
C PRO A 327 -18.75 -14.81 -48.32
N VAL A 328 -17.76 -15.33 -47.59
CA VAL A 328 -16.76 -14.47 -46.95
C VAL A 328 -15.84 -13.85 -48.02
N GLN A 329 -15.34 -12.65 -47.75
CA GLN A 329 -14.38 -11.98 -48.62
C GLN A 329 -12.95 -12.22 -48.14
N ARG A 330 -12.02 -12.32 -49.09
CA ARG A 330 -10.60 -12.09 -48.79
C ARG A 330 -10.41 -10.60 -48.57
N VAL A 331 -9.87 -10.23 -47.41
CA VAL A 331 -9.67 -8.82 -47.03
C VAL A 331 -8.18 -8.45 -47.01
N GLY A 332 -7.91 -7.15 -46.94
CA GLY A 332 -6.55 -6.63 -46.83
C GLY A 332 -5.85 -7.16 -45.57
N ALA A 333 -4.59 -7.57 -45.73
CA ALA A 333 -3.79 -8.01 -44.60
C ALA A 333 -3.50 -6.81 -43.67
N PRO A 334 -3.58 -6.99 -42.34
CA PRO A 334 -3.09 -6.02 -41.36
C PRO A 334 -1.57 -5.79 -41.50
N GLY A 335 -1.07 -4.68 -40.96
CA GLY A 335 0.35 -4.32 -41.09
C GLY A 335 1.32 -5.11 -40.19
N GLY A 336 0.84 -5.64 -39.05
CA GLY A 336 1.68 -6.31 -38.06
C GLY A 336 2.08 -7.75 -38.40
N THR A 337 3.04 -8.27 -37.63
CA THR A 337 3.53 -9.67 -37.76
C THR A 337 2.79 -10.58 -36.77
N PRO A 338 2.23 -11.73 -37.21
CA PRO A 338 1.65 -12.73 -36.32
C PRO A 338 2.67 -13.31 -35.34
N ARG A 339 2.34 -13.33 -34.05
CA ARG A 339 3.17 -13.89 -32.97
C ARG A 339 2.33 -14.73 -32.02
N GLY A 340 2.91 -15.83 -31.54
CA GLY A 340 2.26 -16.65 -30.52
C GLY A 340 2.04 -15.86 -29.23
N MET A 341 1.04 -16.25 -28.45
CA MET A 341 0.78 -15.66 -27.14
C MET A 341 2.01 -15.83 -26.21
N ILE A 342 2.41 -14.75 -25.52
CA ILE A 342 3.60 -14.71 -24.66
C ILE A 342 3.31 -14.42 -23.18
N THR A 343 2.03 -14.27 -22.83
CA THR A 343 1.54 -14.02 -21.46
C THR A 343 0.13 -14.62 -21.36
N PRO A 344 -0.35 -15.02 -20.17
CA PRO A 344 -1.69 -15.61 -20.04
C PRO A 344 -2.78 -14.66 -20.57
N PRO A 345 -3.90 -15.21 -21.09
CA PRO A 345 -4.98 -14.40 -21.64
C PRO A 345 -5.82 -13.75 -20.52
N MET A 346 -6.73 -12.85 -20.92
CA MET A 346 -7.78 -12.37 -20.04
C MET A 346 -8.83 -13.47 -19.77
N LYS A 347 -9.29 -13.56 -18.53
CA LYS A 347 -10.34 -14.48 -18.08
C LYS A 347 -11.31 -13.80 -17.13
N VAL A 348 -12.44 -14.45 -16.85
CA VAL A 348 -13.19 -14.20 -15.62
C VAL A 348 -12.40 -14.82 -14.47
N ILE A 349 -11.57 -14.02 -13.80
CA ILE A 349 -10.63 -14.49 -12.78
C ILE A 349 -11.28 -14.63 -11.39
N LYS A 350 -12.42 -13.96 -11.18
CA LYS A 350 -13.15 -13.97 -9.91
C LYS A 350 -14.62 -13.61 -10.13
N THR A 351 -15.50 -14.20 -9.33
CA THR A 351 -16.90 -13.80 -9.24
C THR A 351 -17.19 -13.17 -7.88
N ILE A 352 -18.06 -12.15 -7.86
CA ILE A 352 -18.51 -11.48 -6.65
C ILE A 352 -20.04 -11.40 -6.63
N GLN A 353 -20.63 -11.62 -5.46
CA GLN A 353 -22.07 -11.50 -5.26
C GLN A 353 -22.40 -10.07 -4.83
N PRO A 354 -23.51 -9.49 -5.31
CA PRO A 354 -23.95 -8.18 -4.83
C PRO A 354 -24.31 -8.24 -3.34
N VAL A 355 -24.04 -7.16 -2.62
CA VAL A 355 -24.28 -7.08 -1.16
C VAL A 355 -25.60 -6.40 -0.83
N HIS A 356 -26.14 -5.60 -1.76
CA HIS A 356 -27.38 -4.86 -1.55
C HIS A 356 -28.09 -4.54 -2.88
N ILE A 357 -29.43 -4.53 -2.86
CA ILE A 357 -30.28 -4.11 -3.98
C ILE A 357 -31.38 -3.19 -3.46
N ARG A 358 -31.63 -2.09 -4.17
CA ARG A 358 -32.66 -1.11 -3.81
C ARG A 358 -33.56 -0.81 -5.00
N ALA A 359 -34.87 -0.99 -4.83
CA ALA A 359 -35.86 -0.52 -5.80
C ALA A 359 -35.95 1.03 -5.78
N LYS A 360 -36.06 1.63 -6.96
CA LYS A 360 -36.20 3.07 -7.19
C LYS A 360 -37.18 3.33 -8.32
N GLY A 361 -38.48 3.31 -7.98
CA GLY A 361 -39.55 3.29 -8.97
C GLY A 361 -39.62 1.93 -9.66
N ASP A 362 -39.53 1.92 -10.98
CA ASP A 362 -39.48 0.75 -11.87
C ASP A 362 -38.04 0.25 -12.14
N ARG A 363 -37.06 0.78 -11.41
CA ARG A 363 -35.63 0.52 -11.57
C ARG A 363 -35.04 -0.08 -10.29
N TYR A 364 -33.88 -0.72 -10.40
CA TYR A 364 -33.11 -1.23 -9.26
C TYR A 364 -31.69 -0.69 -9.28
N ILE A 365 -31.14 -0.36 -8.11
CA ILE A 365 -29.71 -0.09 -7.93
C ILE A 365 -29.10 -1.27 -7.16
N VAL A 366 -28.15 -1.95 -7.78
CA VAL A 366 -27.38 -3.05 -7.20
C VAL A 366 -26.02 -2.51 -6.74
N ASP A 367 -25.64 -2.78 -5.49
CA ASP A 367 -24.31 -2.50 -4.94
C ASP A 367 -23.50 -3.81 -4.87
N MET A 368 -22.38 -3.86 -5.58
CA MET A 368 -21.46 -4.99 -5.56
C MET A 368 -20.59 -5.05 -4.29
N GLY A 369 -20.60 -4.00 -3.46
CA GLY A 369 -19.78 -3.85 -2.26
C GLY A 369 -18.30 -3.57 -2.55
N GLN A 370 -17.90 -3.65 -3.82
CA GLN A 370 -16.54 -3.50 -4.32
C GLN A 370 -16.59 -2.88 -5.72
N ASN A 371 -15.77 -1.85 -5.96
CA ASN A 371 -15.48 -1.36 -7.31
C ASN A 371 -14.59 -2.37 -8.05
N ILE A 372 -15.10 -2.98 -9.11
CA ILE A 372 -14.45 -4.02 -9.93
C ILE A 372 -14.35 -3.58 -11.39
N ALA A 373 -13.52 -4.29 -12.17
CA ALA A 373 -13.51 -4.19 -13.63
C ALA A 373 -13.98 -5.51 -14.26
N GLY A 374 -14.99 -5.46 -15.12
CA GLY A 374 -15.60 -6.64 -15.73
C GLY A 374 -17.03 -6.37 -16.16
N TRP A 375 -17.97 -7.27 -15.86
CA TRP A 375 -19.37 -7.09 -16.22
C TRP A 375 -20.32 -7.75 -15.21
N LEU A 376 -21.62 -7.49 -15.36
CA LEU A 376 -22.66 -8.17 -14.59
C LEU A 376 -23.22 -9.34 -15.41
N ARG A 377 -23.10 -10.56 -14.89
CA ARG A 377 -23.91 -11.69 -15.35
C ARG A 377 -25.29 -11.56 -14.72
N ALA A 378 -26.33 -11.58 -15.56
CA ALA A 378 -27.72 -11.45 -15.14
C ALA A 378 -28.54 -12.66 -15.58
N ARG A 379 -29.44 -13.14 -14.72
CA ARG A 379 -30.52 -14.04 -15.08
C ARG A 379 -31.56 -13.28 -15.90
N ILE A 380 -31.99 -13.77 -17.05
CA ILE A 380 -32.89 -13.04 -17.94
C ILE A 380 -34.29 -13.61 -17.95
N CYS A 381 -35.28 -12.75 -17.66
CA CYS A 381 -36.70 -13.03 -17.80
C CYS A 381 -37.39 -11.81 -18.42
N GLY A 382 -38.09 -12.00 -19.53
CA GLY A 382 -38.85 -10.94 -20.21
C GLY A 382 -39.73 -11.51 -21.32
N ASN A 383 -40.68 -10.72 -21.83
CA ASN A 383 -41.44 -11.07 -23.03
C ASN A 383 -40.64 -10.72 -24.29
N GLU A 384 -40.99 -11.32 -25.42
CA GLU A 384 -40.38 -10.96 -26.70
C GLU A 384 -40.46 -9.45 -26.96
N GLY A 385 -39.30 -8.82 -27.22
CA GLY A 385 -39.17 -7.39 -27.45
C GLY A 385 -38.93 -6.54 -26.19
N ASP A 386 -39.10 -7.09 -24.98
CA ASP A 386 -38.74 -6.39 -23.75
C ASP A 386 -37.23 -6.10 -23.73
N THR A 387 -36.85 -4.90 -23.29
CA THR A 387 -35.43 -4.51 -23.18
C THR A 387 -35.03 -4.39 -21.71
N ILE A 388 -34.07 -5.21 -21.29
CA ILE A 388 -33.37 -5.04 -20.01
C ILE A 388 -32.14 -4.17 -20.26
N ARG A 389 -32.00 -3.10 -19.48
CA ARG A 389 -30.88 -2.15 -19.57
C ARG A 389 -30.09 -2.13 -18.26
N LEU A 390 -28.77 -2.25 -18.36
CA LEU A 390 -27.81 -2.23 -17.26
C LEU A 390 -26.88 -1.03 -17.43
N ARG A 391 -26.90 -0.05 -16.50
CA ARG A 391 -25.98 1.10 -16.50
C ARG A 391 -25.00 0.99 -15.35
N PHE A 392 -23.75 1.32 -15.58
CA PHE A 392 -22.66 1.09 -14.63
C PHE A 392 -22.11 2.40 -14.06
N ALA A 393 -21.73 2.41 -12.77
CA ALA A 393 -21.02 3.54 -12.16
C ALA A 393 -20.12 3.09 -10.99
N GLU A 394 -19.10 3.90 -10.70
CA GLU A 394 -18.18 3.67 -9.57
C GLU A 394 -18.77 4.14 -8.24
N THR A 395 -19.55 5.22 -8.25
CA THR A 395 -20.12 5.89 -7.07
C THR A 395 -21.58 6.27 -7.27
N LEU A 396 -22.23 6.69 -6.18
CA LEU A 396 -23.59 7.22 -6.18
C LEU A 396 -23.59 8.71 -5.83
N THR A 397 -24.63 9.43 -6.26
CA THR A 397 -24.93 10.78 -5.76
C THR A 397 -25.46 10.71 -4.33
N PRO A 398 -25.52 11.83 -3.58
CA PRO A 398 -26.13 11.85 -2.24
C PRO A 398 -27.58 11.34 -2.19
N GLU A 399 -28.33 11.48 -3.29
CA GLU A 399 -29.71 11.00 -3.45
C GLU A 399 -29.79 9.49 -3.82
N GLY A 400 -28.64 8.83 -3.95
CA GLY A 400 -28.52 7.42 -4.32
C GLY A 400 -28.87 7.15 -5.79
N GLU A 401 -28.59 8.08 -6.70
CA GLU A 401 -28.58 7.83 -8.15
C GLU A 401 -27.16 7.44 -8.59
N LEU A 402 -27.01 6.80 -9.76
CA LEU A 402 -25.67 6.59 -10.34
C LEU A 402 -24.97 7.92 -10.60
N TYR A 403 -23.71 8.06 -10.17
CA TYR A 403 -22.85 9.17 -10.55
C TYR A 403 -22.05 8.80 -11.80
N THR A 404 -22.43 9.34 -12.96
CA THR A 404 -21.79 9.01 -14.25
C THR A 404 -21.00 10.17 -14.87
N ALA A 405 -20.94 11.33 -14.21
CA ALA A 405 -20.28 12.51 -14.77
C ALA A 405 -18.77 12.26 -15.03
N ASN A 406 -18.12 11.47 -14.16
CA ASN A 406 -16.70 11.12 -14.30
C ASN A 406 -16.41 10.07 -15.39
N LEU A 407 -17.44 9.43 -15.96
CA LEU A 407 -17.30 8.54 -17.12
C LEU A 407 -17.11 9.31 -18.43
N ARG A 408 -17.33 10.64 -18.41
CA ARG A 408 -17.26 11.54 -19.56
C ARG A 408 -18.18 11.10 -20.69
N GLU A 409 -17.65 10.79 -21.87
CA GLU A 409 -18.47 10.35 -23.01
C GLU A 409 -18.78 8.85 -22.99
N ALA A 410 -18.18 8.05 -22.08
CA ALA A 410 -18.46 6.62 -22.02
C ALA A 410 -19.87 6.37 -21.50
N GLN A 411 -20.73 5.76 -22.32
CA GLN A 411 -22.10 5.46 -21.90
C GLN A 411 -22.16 4.34 -20.85
N SER A 412 -21.20 3.41 -20.85
CA SER A 412 -21.11 2.26 -19.93
C SER A 412 -22.48 1.63 -19.65
N THR A 413 -23.14 1.18 -20.73
CA THR A 413 -24.51 0.67 -20.70
C THR A 413 -24.70 -0.56 -21.58
N ASP A 414 -25.15 -1.65 -20.98
CA ASP A 414 -25.51 -2.87 -21.69
C ASP A 414 -27.02 -2.98 -21.91
N TYR A 415 -27.41 -3.58 -23.03
CA TYR A 415 -28.81 -3.81 -23.42
C TYR A 415 -29.02 -5.26 -23.83
N TYR A 416 -30.04 -5.90 -23.27
CA TYR A 416 -30.53 -7.21 -23.69
C TYR A 416 -31.98 -7.10 -24.16
N ILE A 417 -32.25 -7.44 -25.42
CA ILE A 417 -33.59 -7.46 -26.00
C ILE A 417 -34.07 -8.90 -26.04
N CYS A 418 -35.19 -9.15 -25.38
CA CYS A 418 -35.69 -10.49 -25.14
C CYS A 418 -36.36 -11.10 -26.38
N ASN A 419 -36.25 -12.42 -26.52
CA ASN A 419 -36.99 -13.26 -27.47
C ASN A 419 -38.17 -14.02 -26.83
N GLY A 420 -38.38 -13.87 -25.51
CA GLY A 420 -39.49 -14.49 -24.79
C GLY A 420 -39.30 -15.98 -24.50
N LYS A 421 -38.12 -16.54 -24.77
CA LYS A 421 -37.76 -17.96 -24.60
C LYS A 421 -36.55 -18.15 -23.69
N GLU A 422 -36.15 -17.12 -22.96
CA GLU A 422 -34.98 -17.14 -22.09
C GLU A 422 -35.17 -18.12 -20.93
N ASN A 423 -36.38 -18.22 -20.38
CA ASN A 423 -36.71 -19.14 -19.28
C ASN A 423 -35.72 -19.03 -18.09
N GLY A 424 -35.25 -17.83 -17.79
CA GLY A 424 -34.26 -17.61 -16.72
C GLY A 424 -32.83 -18.00 -17.08
N LYS A 425 -32.47 -18.11 -18.37
CA LYS A 425 -31.08 -18.28 -18.80
C LYS A 425 -30.23 -17.08 -18.36
N THR A 426 -28.96 -17.33 -18.05
CA THR A 426 -28.02 -16.25 -17.71
C THR A 426 -27.38 -15.65 -18.96
N TRP A 427 -27.23 -14.33 -18.96
CA TRP A 427 -26.51 -13.59 -19.99
C TRP A 427 -25.43 -12.70 -19.37
N ALA A 428 -24.37 -12.48 -20.13
CA ALA A 428 -23.31 -11.51 -19.86
C ALA A 428 -22.77 -11.04 -21.21
N PRO A 429 -22.26 -9.79 -21.31
CA PRO A 429 -21.63 -9.32 -22.54
C PRO A 429 -20.39 -10.16 -22.91
N ARG A 430 -19.96 -10.09 -24.17
CA ARG A 430 -18.84 -10.89 -24.71
C ARG A 430 -17.60 -10.07 -25.06
N PHE A 431 -17.78 -8.84 -25.54
CA PHE A 431 -16.68 -8.05 -26.14
C PHE A 431 -16.51 -6.66 -25.54
N VAL A 432 -17.01 -6.43 -24.32
CA VAL A 432 -16.86 -5.18 -23.56
C VAL A 432 -16.53 -5.49 -22.10
N TYR A 433 -16.16 -4.46 -21.33
CA TYR A 433 -16.11 -4.50 -19.87
C TYR A 433 -16.37 -3.09 -19.33
N HIS A 434 -16.67 -2.98 -18.04
CA HIS A 434 -16.98 -1.75 -17.32
C HIS A 434 -16.19 -1.72 -16.00
N GLY A 435 -15.82 -0.52 -15.53
CA GLY A 435 -15.35 -0.30 -14.16
C GLY A 435 -16.51 0.20 -13.28
N PHE A 436 -16.90 -0.55 -12.27
CA PHE A 436 -18.11 -0.25 -11.50
C PHE A 436 -18.15 -0.89 -10.11
N ARG A 437 -18.88 -0.23 -9.22
CA ARG A 437 -19.40 -0.82 -7.98
C ARG A 437 -20.92 -0.93 -8.02
N TYR A 438 -21.59 0.00 -8.70
CA TYR A 438 -23.04 0.11 -8.73
C TYR A 438 -23.56 -0.15 -10.13
N VAL A 439 -24.69 -0.85 -10.21
CA VAL A 439 -25.41 -1.10 -11.46
C VAL A 439 -26.87 -0.67 -11.32
N GLU A 440 -27.34 0.19 -12.22
CA GLU A 440 -28.77 0.46 -12.39
C GLU A 440 -29.37 -0.51 -13.40
N ILE A 441 -30.47 -1.15 -13.01
CA ILE A 441 -31.19 -2.13 -13.81
C ILE A 441 -32.60 -1.62 -14.05
N SER A 442 -33.00 -1.55 -15.32
CA SER A 442 -34.35 -1.12 -15.75
C SER A 442 -34.91 -2.10 -16.79
N GLY A 443 -36.23 -2.24 -16.84
CA GLY A 443 -36.89 -3.24 -17.70
C GLY A 443 -36.86 -4.67 -17.12
N TYR A 444 -36.56 -4.79 -15.82
CA TYR A 444 -36.48 -6.06 -15.09
C TYR A 444 -37.57 -6.09 -14.00
N LYS A 445 -38.31 -7.19 -13.86
CA LYS A 445 -39.36 -7.33 -12.84
C LYS A 445 -38.84 -8.14 -11.65
N ASP A 446 -39.24 -7.73 -10.45
CA ASP A 446 -38.99 -8.46 -9.20
C ASP A 446 -37.52 -8.90 -9.02
N ALA A 447 -36.58 -7.98 -9.22
CA ALA A 447 -35.15 -8.27 -9.20
C ALA A 447 -34.67 -8.68 -7.80
N GLU A 448 -33.94 -9.80 -7.72
CA GLU A 448 -33.32 -10.28 -6.48
C GLU A 448 -31.79 -10.30 -6.60
N LEU A 449 -31.08 -10.32 -5.46
CA LEU A 449 -29.61 -10.38 -5.46
C LEU A 449 -29.07 -11.61 -6.22
N SER A 450 -29.76 -12.76 -6.10
CA SER A 450 -29.37 -14.01 -6.76
C SER A 450 -29.51 -13.99 -8.28
N ASP A 451 -30.18 -12.98 -8.85
CA ASP A 451 -30.27 -12.82 -10.30
C ASP A 451 -28.97 -12.27 -10.89
N PHE A 452 -28.06 -11.74 -10.06
CA PHE A 452 -26.87 -11.04 -10.54
C PHE A 452 -25.58 -11.57 -9.93
N THR A 453 -24.53 -11.60 -10.74
CA THR A 453 -23.16 -11.92 -10.31
C THR A 453 -22.20 -11.01 -11.03
N GLY A 454 -21.34 -10.30 -10.28
CA GLY A 454 -20.26 -9.53 -10.88
C GLY A 454 -19.12 -10.45 -11.28
N GLU A 455 -18.74 -10.43 -12.54
CA GLU A 455 -17.62 -11.21 -13.08
C GLU A 455 -16.44 -10.27 -13.30
N VAL A 456 -15.36 -10.49 -12.55
CA VAL A 456 -14.13 -9.70 -12.62
C VAL A 456 -13.29 -10.21 -13.79
N VAL A 457 -13.02 -9.32 -14.74
CA VAL A 457 -12.27 -9.64 -15.96
C VAL A 457 -10.90 -8.97 -15.89
N SER A 458 -9.85 -9.78 -15.95
CA SER A 458 -8.47 -9.32 -15.94
C SER A 458 -7.56 -10.36 -16.60
N ASP A 459 -6.31 -10.01 -16.86
CA ASP A 459 -5.28 -10.99 -17.22
C ASP A 459 -5.16 -12.06 -16.14
N GLU A 460 -4.93 -13.31 -16.54
CA GLU A 460 -4.70 -14.44 -15.62
C GLU A 460 -3.30 -14.35 -15.00
N VAL A 461 -3.05 -13.28 -14.24
CA VAL A 461 -1.84 -13.10 -13.43
C VAL A 461 -2.08 -13.69 -12.04
N GLU A 462 -1.14 -14.51 -11.58
CA GLU A 462 -1.28 -15.19 -10.29
C GLU A 462 -0.96 -14.23 -9.13
N PRO A 463 -1.78 -14.15 -8.06
CA PRO A 463 -1.41 -13.43 -6.86
C PRO A 463 -0.17 -14.04 -6.20
N THR A 464 0.88 -13.26 -5.99
CA THR A 464 2.18 -13.73 -5.45
C THR A 464 2.48 -13.24 -4.04
N GLY A 465 1.78 -12.20 -3.56
CA GLY A 465 2.08 -11.63 -2.25
C GLY A 465 0.88 -11.30 -1.38
N THR A 466 1.14 -11.29 -0.06
CA THR A 466 0.21 -10.83 0.96
C THR A 466 0.92 -9.89 1.93
N PHE A 467 0.18 -8.96 2.54
CA PHE A 467 0.65 -8.07 3.58
C PHE A 467 -0.48 -7.78 4.57
N GLU A 468 -0.15 -7.75 5.86
CA GLU A 468 -1.04 -7.30 6.92
C GLU A 468 -0.18 -6.76 8.09
N CYS A 469 -0.66 -5.74 8.78
CA CYS A 469 0.02 -5.18 9.96
C CYS A 469 -0.95 -4.74 11.06
N SER A 470 -0.41 -4.24 12.17
CA SER A 470 -1.21 -3.77 13.31
C SER A 470 -2.05 -2.53 13.04
N ASP A 471 -1.84 -1.82 11.92
CA ASP A 471 -2.63 -0.64 11.53
C ASP A 471 -3.77 -1.00 10.55
N GLU A 472 -5.00 -0.90 11.04
CA GLU A 472 -6.20 -1.28 10.28
C GLU A 472 -6.46 -0.35 9.07
N THR A 473 -6.00 0.90 9.12
CA THR A 473 -6.12 1.82 7.98
C THR A 473 -5.20 1.39 6.85
N LEU A 474 -3.93 1.08 7.13
CA LEU A 474 -2.97 0.60 6.14
C LEU A 474 -3.41 -0.73 5.53
N ASN A 475 -3.98 -1.65 6.31
CA ASN A 475 -4.55 -2.90 5.79
C ASN A 475 -5.68 -2.66 4.77
N ARG A 476 -6.57 -1.69 5.05
CA ARG A 476 -7.64 -1.29 4.12
C ARG A 476 -7.08 -0.64 2.86
N VAL A 477 -6.08 0.23 3.00
CA VAL A 477 -5.40 0.86 1.85
C VAL A 477 -4.72 -0.19 0.98
N TYR A 478 -4.02 -1.16 1.56
CA TYR A 478 -3.39 -2.26 0.83
C TYR A 478 -4.44 -3.08 0.05
N LYS A 479 -5.59 -3.40 0.66
CA LYS A 479 -6.69 -4.08 -0.02
C LYS A 479 -7.26 -3.27 -1.20
N ASN A 480 -7.39 -1.95 -1.04
CA ASN A 480 -7.83 -1.06 -2.10
C ASN A 480 -6.83 -1.03 -3.26
N ALA A 481 -5.53 -0.99 -2.97
CA ALA A 481 -4.47 -1.07 -3.96
C ALA A 481 -4.53 -2.39 -4.75
N TRP A 482 -4.71 -3.53 -4.07
CA TRP A 482 -4.83 -4.84 -4.71
C TRP A 482 -5.98 -4.88 -5.73
N TRP A 483 -7.18 -4.40 -5.36
CA TRP A 483 -8.32 -4.35 -6.28
C TRP A 483 -8.12 -3.36 -7.42
N GLY A 484 -7.51 -2.20 -7.13
CA GLY A 484 -7.23 -1.19 -8.14
C GLY A 484 -6.27 -1.71 -9.22
N ILE A 485 -5.19 -2.37 -8.81
CA ILE A 485 -4.22 -2.97 -9.73
C ILE A 485 -4.87 -4.07 -10.57
N LEU A 486 -5.57 -5.01 -9.93
CA LEU A 486 -6.24 -6.11 -10.63
C LEU A 486 -7.23 -5.61 -11.69
N GLY A 487 -8.00 -4.56 -11.39
CA GLY A 487 -8.98 -3.99 -12.31
C GLY A 487 -8.35 -3.40 -13.58
N ASN A 488 -7.08 -3.01 -13.51
CA ASN A 488 -6.39 -2.24 -14.56
C ASN A 488 -5.45 -3.07 -15.45
N TYR A 489 -5.48 -4.41 -15.39
CA TYR A 489 -4.81 -5.26 -16.39
C TYR A 489 -5.79 -5.74 -17.48
N LYS A 490 -5.47 -5.44 -18.75
CA LYS A 490 -6.24 -5.80 -19.95
C LYS A 490 -5.35 -6.18 -21.15
N GLY A 491 -4.45 -7.14 -20.96
CA GLY A 491 -3.33 -7.47 -21.84
C GLY A 491 -2.22 -6.41 -21.85
N MET A 492 -2.41 -5.36 -21.07
CA MET A 492 -1.54 -4.22 -20.83
C MET A 492 -2.05 -3.51 -19.57
N PRO A 493 -1.19 -2.82 -18.83
CA PRO A 493 -1.61 -1.98 -17.73
C PRO A 493 -2.31 -0.69 -18.21
N VAL A 494 -3.60 -0.50 -17.94
CA VAL A 494 -4.36 0.75 -18.26
C VAL A 494 -4.42 1.71 -17.06
N ASP A 495 -4.67 2.99 -17.29
CA ASP A 495 -4.79 4.02 -16.24
C ASP A 495 -6.01 3.80 -15.33
N CYS A 496 -7.16 3.61 -15.97
CA CYS A 496 -8.45 3.42 -15.33
C CYS A 496 -9.34 2.47 -16.17
N PRO A 497 -10.32 1.75 -15.58
CA PRO A 497 -11.10 0.74 -16.32
C PRO A 497 -12.51 1.19 -16.77
N GLN A 498 -12.94 2.43 -16.48
CA GLN A 498 -14.35 2.85 -16.58
C GLN A 498 -14.65 3.90 -17.65
N ARG A 499 -13.88 5.00 -17.73
CA ARG A 499 -14.21 6.14 -18.61
C ARG A 499 -13.78 5.89 -20.06
N ASP A 500 -14.02 6.86 -20.93
CA ASP A 500 -13.60 6.90 -22.35
C ASP A 500 -12.08 7.10 -22.56
N GLU A 501 -11.27 6.37 -21.78
CA GLU A 501 -9.81 6.45 -21.78
C GLU A 501 -9.19 5.05 -21.81
N ARG A 502 -9.04 4.41 -20.64
CA ARG A 502 -8.56 3.02 -20.53
C ARG A 502 -7.30 2.81 -21.37
N GLN A 503 -6.37 3.75 -21.23
CA GLN A 503 -5.15 3.81 -22.02
C GLN A 503 -3.96 3.35 -21.18
N PRO A 504 -3.00 2.66 -21.79
CA PRO A 504 -1.79 2.26 -21.11
C PRO A 504 -0.79 3.42 -20.98
N TRP A 505 -1.14 4.39 -20.12
CA TRP A 505 -0.32 5.54 -19.78
C TRP A 505 0.97 5.10 -19.08
N LEU A 506 2.11 5.57 -19.58
CA LEU A 506 3.41 5.09 -19.14
C LEU A 506 3.83 5.62 -17.75
N GLY A 507 3.52 6.90 -17.45
CA GLY A 507 3.95 7.58 -16.22
C GLY A 507 3.39 6.99 -14.93
N ASP A 508 2.27 6.29 -15.01
CA ASP A 508 1.57 5.68 -13.88
C ASP A 508 2.40 4.62 -13.14
N ARG A 509 3.38 4.02 -13.82
CA ARG A 509 3.97 2.73 -13.41
C ARG A 509 5.48 2.71 -13.26
N THR A 510 6.15 3.86 -13.29
CA THR A 510 7.62 3.94 -13.09
C THR A 510 8.07 3.14 -11.86
N MET A 511 7.67 3.54 -10.64
CA MET A 511 7.84 2.69 -9.44
C MET A 511 6.61 1.84 -9.11
N GLY A 512 5.44 2.16 -9.69
CA GLY A 512 4.24 1.34 -9.56
C GLY A 512 4.48 -0.12 -9.95
N CYS A 513 5.25 -0.37 -11.01
CA CYS A 513 5.59 -1.73 -11.44
C CYS A 513 6.35 -2.56 -10.39
N TRP A 514 7.14 -1.93 -9.51
CA TRP A 514 7.81 -2.61 -8.41
C TRP A 514 6.81 -3.05 -7.35
N GLY A 515 5.88 -2.16 -6.97
CA GLY A 515 4.81 -2.48 -6.04
C GLY A 515 3.90 -3.59 -6.57
N GLU A 516 3.53 -3.51 -7.85
CA GLU A 516 2.72 -4.51 -8.54
C GLU A 516 3.42 -5.89 -8.59
N SER A 517 4.75 -5.93 -8.75
CA SER A 517 5.52 -7.18 -8.80
C SER A 517 5.50 -8.00 -7.51
N TYR A 518 5.22 -7.36 -6.37
CA TYR A 518 5.01 -8.06 -5.11
C TYR A 518 3.60 -8.66 -5.00
N LEU A 519 2.60 -8.08 -5.67
CA LEU A 519 1.21 -8.51 -5.55
C LEU A 519 0.84 -9.61 -6.54
N PHE A 520 1.36 -9.52 -7.77
CA PHE A 520 1.03 -10.41 -8.86
C PHE A 520 2.27 -10.88 -9.62
N ASP A 521 2.23 -12.08 -10.20
CA ASP A 521 3.23 -12.53 -11.17
C ASP A 521 3.01 -11.80 -12.50
N ILE A 522 3.64 -10.63 -12.59
CA ILE A 522 3.56 -9.75 -13.76
C ILE A 522 4.69 -9.96 -14.76
N ASN A 523 5.53 -10.99 -14.58
CA ASN A 523 6.75 -11.17 -15.36
C ASN A 523 6.47 -11.21 -16.87
N THR A 524 5.54 -12.06 -17.31
CA THR A 524 5.20 -12.21 -18.72
C THR A 524 4.42 -11.00 -19.27
N LEU A 525 3.50 -10.45 -18.47
CA LEU A 525 2.68 -9.29 -18.86
C LEU A 525 3.56 -8.05 -19.11
N TYR A 526 4.50 -7.76 -18.21
CA TYR A 526 5.42 -6.64 -18.36
C TYR A 526 6.51 -6.92 -19.40
N SER A 527 6.95 -8.18 -19.56
CA SER A 527 7.83 -8.57 -20.67
C SER A 527 7.16 -8.31 -22.02
N LYS A 528 5.85 -8.53 -22.14
CA LYS A 528 5.06 -8.16 -23.32
C LYS A 528 4.92 -6.64 -23.44
N TRP A 529 4.57 -5.94 -22.36
CA TRP A 529 4.34 -4.50 -22.40
C TRP A 529 5.59 -3.68 -22.74
N THR A 530 6.77 -4.08 -22.24
CA THR A 530 8.05 -3.44 -22.64
C THR A 530 8.32 -3.54 -24.14
N ARG A 531 7.84 -4.60 -24.81
CA ARG A 531 7.85 -4.70 -26.27
C ARG A 531 6.86 -3.73 -26.91
N ASP A 532 5.63 -3.62 -26.40
CA ASP A 532 4.66 -2.63 -26.89
C ASP A 532 5.21 -1.21 -26.84
N ILE A 533 5.93 -0.86 -25.76
CA ILE A 533 6.58 0.45 -25.62
C ILE A 533 7.66 0.63 -26.70
N CYS A 534 8.53 -0.36 -26.91
CA CYS A 534 9.52 -0.33 -27.98
C CYS A 534 8.88 -0.19 -29.37
N GLU A 535 7.79 -0.90 -29.62
CA GLU A 535 7.07 -0.88 -30.90
C GLU A 535 6.35 0.46 -31.16
N SER A 536 6.09 1.24 -30.11
CA SER A 536 5.59 2.61 -30.23
C SER A 536 6.66 3.62 -30.66
N GLN A 537 7.95 3.26 -30.68
CA GLN A 537 9.03 4.22 -30.99
C GLN A 537 8.96 4.70 -32.44
N ARG A 538 9.07 6.02 -32.63
CA ARG A 538 9.24 6.64 -33.95
C ARG A 538 10.67 6.51 -34.46
N GLU A 539 10.84 6.81 -35.74
CA GLU A 539 12.14 6.76 -36.42
C GLU A 539 13.17 7.76 -35.84
N ASP A 540 12.73 8.88 -35.28
CA ASP A 540 13.58 9.86 -34.59
C ASP A 540 14.08 9.39 -33.21
N GLY A 541 13.39 8.42 -32.59
CA GLY A 541 13.69 7.90 -31.25
C GLY A 541 12.64 8.24 -30.20
N CYS A 542 11.65 9.07 -30.53
CA CYS A 542 10.58 9.46 -29.61
C CYS A 542 9.63 8.28 -29.30
N PHE A 543 9.31 8.08 -28.02
CA PHE A 543 8.26 7.16 -27.58
C PHE A 543 6.92 7.89 -27.41
N SER A 544 5.82 7.15 -27.54
CA SER A 544 4.50 7.64 -27.15
C SER A 544 4.36 7.60 -25.62
N ASN A 545 3.62 8.52 -25.01
CA ASN A 545 3.25 8.45 -23.58
C ASN A 545 2.17 7.41 -23.27
N VAL A 546 1.61 6.78 -24.31
CA VAL A 546 0.65 5.67 -24.25
C VAL A 546 1.17 4.55 -25.15
N ALA A 547 1.37 3.35 -24.60
CA ALA A 547 1.83 2.20 -25.38
C ALA A 547 1.10 0.89 -25.01
N PRO A 548 0.48 0.15 -25.94
CA PRO A 548 0.39 0.41 -27.39
C PRO A 548 -0.16 1.79 -27.77
N ALA A 549 0.35 2.36 -28.87
CA ALA A 549 0.06 3.74 -29.29
C ALA A 549 -1.31 3.88 -29.97
N PHE A 550 -2.38 3.47 -29.28
CA PHE A 550 -3.76 3.72 -29.69
C PHE A 550 -4.07 5.21 -29.75
N TRP A 551 -3.47 5.97 -28.83
CA TRP A 551 -3.39 7.42 -28.85
C TRP A 551 -1.97 7.84 -29.20
N MET A 552 -1.80 8.59 -30.29
CA MET A 552 -0.48 8.99 -30.82
C MET A 552 0.11 10.18 -30.04
N TYR A 553 0.32 10.04 -28.73
CA TYR A 553 0.88 11.08 -27.87
C TYR A 553 2.41 11.08 -27.87
N TYR A 554 2.98 11.66 -28.93
CA TYR A 554 4.42 11.89 -29.07
C TYR A 554 4.75 13.34 -28.73
N ASP A 555 5.18 13.58 -27.49
CA ASP A 555 5.54 14.93 -27.03
C ASP A 555 6.91 14.99 -26.37
N ASP A 556 7.73 13.94 -26.51
CA ASP A 556 9.12 13.86 -26.03
C ASP A 556 9.30 13.98 -24.51
N ASN A 557 8.27 13.68 -23.72
CA ASN A 557 8.36 13.68 -22.27
C ASN A 557 9.41 12.68 -21.74
N VAL A 558 10.09 13.03 -20.65
CA VAL A 558 11.08 12.13 -20.00
C VAL A 558 10.40 11.16 -19.03
N THR A 559 9.55 11.68 -18.16
CA THR A 559 9.03 10.96 -16.98
C THR A 559 8.08 9.81 -17.32
N TRP A 560 7.32 9.93 -18.41
CA TRP A 560 6.37 8.88 -18.82
C TRP A 560 7.10 7.69 -19.44
N PRO A 561 7.87 7.83 -20.53
CA PRO A 561 8.60 6.72 -21.13
C PRO A 561 9.71 6.13 -20.24
N ALA A 562 10.11 6.84 -19.18
CA ALA A 562 11.05 6.31 -18.20
C ALA A 562 10.61 4.96 -17.61
N VAL A 563 9.30 4.65 -17.58
CA VAL A 563 8.83 3.33 -17.13
C VAL A 563 9.49 2.16 -17.87
N LEU A 564 9.88 2.29 -19.14
CA LEU A 564 10.50 1.20 -19.90
C LEU A 564 11.79 0.68 -19.23
N PRO A 565 12.83 1.50 -19.01
CA PRO A 565 14.03 1.07 -18.29
C PRO A 565 13.75 0.64 -16.85
N PHE A 566 12.81 1.28 -16.12
CA PHE A 566 12.46 0.85 -14.76
C PHE A 566 11.75 -0.51 -14.73
N ALA A 567 10.87 -0.79 -15.68
CA ALA A 567 10.21 -2.09 -15.84
C ALA A 567 11.21 -3.17 -16.23
N CYS A 568 12.18 -2.87 -17.09
CA CYS A 568 13.28 -3.78 -17.41
C CYS A 568 14.14 -4.10 -16.18
N ASP A 569 14.47 -3.10 -15.35
CA ASP A 569 15.24 -3.32 -14.12
C ASP A 569 14.43 -4.05 -13.05
N MET A 570 13.11 -3.80 -12.97
CA MET A 570 12.19 -4.55 -12.12
C MET A 570 12.14 -6.02 -12.54
N LEU A 571 11.95 -6.31 -13.84
CA LEU A 571 11.90 -7.69 -14.36
C LEU A 571 13.19 -8.46 -14.07
N TYR A 572 14.33 -7.78 -14.17
CA TYR A 572 15.61 -8.37 -13.81
C TYR A 572 15.75 -8.55 -12.29
N THR A 573 15.49 -7.50 -11.50
CA THR A 573 15.74 -7.51 -10.04
C THR A 573 14.77 -8.43 -9.29
N GLN A 574 13.47 -8.43 -9.62
CA GLN A 574 12.44 -9.20 -8.93
C GLN A 574 12.31 -10.63 -9.46
N PHE A 575 12.50 -10.84 -10.77
CA PHE A 575 12.27 -12.14 -11.42
C PHE A 575 13.52 -12.81 -12.01
N GLY A 576 14.68 -12.15 -12.00
CA GLY A 576 15.90 -12.64 -12.66
C GLY A 576 15.80 -12.66 -14.20
N ASN A 577 14.77 -12.03 -14.79
CA ASN A 577 14.51 -12.08 -16.23
C ASN A 577 15.31 -11.00 -16.97
N ARG A 578 16.41 -11.41 -17.60
CA ARG A 578 17.32 -10.53 -18.35
C ARG A 578 16.83 -10.15 -19.74
N GLU A 579 15.99 -10.98 -20.37
CA GLU A 579 15.65 -10.86 -21.80
C GLU A 579 15.03 -9.49 -22.15
N PRO A 580 14.08 -8.93 -21.37
CA PRO A 580 13.48 -7.64 -21.68
C PRO A 580 14.51 -6.50 -21.69
N MET A 581 15.43 -6.50 -20.72
CA MET A 581 16.49 -5.49 -20.62
C MET A 581 17.41 -5.54 -21.84
N GLU A 582 17.85 -6.73 -22.25
CA GLU A 582 18.75 -6.93 -23.39
C GLU A 582 18.06 -6.56 -24.71
N ARG A 583 16.80 -6.98 -24.90
CA ARG A 583 16.01 -6.66 -26.08
C ARG A 583 15.72 -5.16 -26.21
N CYS A 584 15.39 -4.49 -25.11
CA CYS A 584 14.95 -3.09 -25.14
C CYS A 584 16.13 -2.09 -25.13
N TYR A 585 17.35 -2.51 -24.79
CA TYR A 585 18.52 -1.64 -24.68
C TYR A 585 18.74 -0.72 -25.92
N PRO A 586 18.68 -1.21 -27.17
CA PRO A 586 18.87 -0.35 -28.34
C PRO A 586 17.82 0.76 -28.47
N ALA A 587 16.56 0.46 -28.16
CA ALA A 587 15.46 1.41 -28.23
C ALA A 587 15.58 2.50 -27.14
N ILE A 588 15.91 2.09 -25.90
CA ILE A 588 16.15 3.01 -24.78
C ILE A 588 17.34 3.93 -25.11
N ARG A 589 18.44 3.36 -25.59
CA ARG A 589 19.63 4.12 -26.03
C ARG A 589 19.27 5.16 -27.08
N LYS A 590 18.51 4.79 -28.10
CA LYS A 590 18.07 5.70 -29.17
C LYS A 590 17.24 6.86 -28.62
N TRP A 591 16.30 6.57 -27.72
CA TRP A 591 15.45 7.58 -27.09
C TRP A 591 16.26 8.55 -26.22
N MET A 592 17.17 8.05 -25.39
CA MET A 592 18.02 8.91 -24.55
C MET A 592 18.94 9.81 -25.39
N LEU A 593 19.53 9.28 -26.47
CA LEU A 593 20.32 10.07 -27.41
C LEU A 593 19.49 11.14 -28.12
N HIS A 594 18.26 10.82 -28.51
CA HIS A 594 17.31 11.80 -29.06
C HIS A 594 17.03 12.92 -28.06
N LEU A 595 16.68 12.58 -26.81
CA LEU A 595 16.43 13.57 -25.77
C LEU A 595 17.62 14.50 -25.52
N ARG A 596 18.84 13.92 -25.44
CA ARG A 596 20.07 14.70 -25.28
C ARG A 596 20.33 15.60 -26.48
N ARG A 597 20.08 15.14 -27.71
CA ARG A 597 20.31 15.94 -28.92
C ARG A 597 19.34 17.12 -29.01
N GLU A 598 18.06 16.91 -28.72
CA GLU A 598 17.01 17.90 -28.97
C GLU A 598 16.75 18.85 -27.80
N TYR A 599 16.96 18.40 -26.55
CA TYR A 599 16.47 19.12 -25.36
C TYR A 599 17.54 19.45 -24.31
N MET A 600 18.80 19.05 -24.53
CA MET A 600 19.90 19.40 -23.64
C MET A 600 20.27 20.88 -23.77
N GLN A 601 20.21 21.61 -22.67
CA GLN A 601 20.64 23.00 -22.57
C GLN A 601 21.42 23.18 -21.26
N ASP A 602 22.65 23.70 -21.34
CA ASP A 602 23.52 23.95 -20.17
C ASP A 602 23.73 22.73 -19.23
N GLY A 603 23.69 21.51 -19.80
CA GLY A 603 23.81 20.26 -19.05
C GLY A 603 22.51 19.79 -18.38
N LEU A 604 21.36 20.38 -18.73
CA LEU A 604 20.02 20.03 -18.22
C LEU A 604 19.10 19.60 -19.35
N ILE A 605 18.19 18.65 -19.07
CA ILE A 605 17.13 18.24 -20.01
C ILE A 605 15.89 19.06 -19.69
N THR A 606 15.43 19.87 -20.65
CA THR A 606 14.36 20.85 -20.44
C THR A 606 12.94 20.33 -20.68
N LYS A 607 12.80 19.03 -20.97
CA LYS A 607 11.57 18.46 -21.51
C LYS A 607 10.79 17.63 -20.49
N ASP A 608 9.81 18.28 -19.87
CA ASP A 608 8.77 17.64 -19.07
C ASP A 608 7.42 18.31 -19.39
N LYS A 609 6.36 17.51 -19.59
CA LYS A 609 5.05 18.01 -20.02
C LYS A 609 4.01 18.05 -18.90
N TYR A 610 4.04 17.07 -18.00
CA TYR A 610 2.97 16.84 -17.03
C TYR A 610 3.32 17.32 -15.62
N GLY A 611 4.61 17.45 -15.30
CA GLY A 611 5.08 17.77 -13.96
C GLY A 611 4.81 16.66 -12.95
N ASP A 612 4.83 17.04 -11.67
CA ASP A 612 4.37 16.19 -10.57
C ASP A 612 2.84 16.10 -10.59
N TRP A 613 2.31 15.29 -11.50
CA TRP A 613 0.88 15.23 -11.83
C TRP A 613 0.01 14.97 -10.60
N CYS A 614 -1.10 15.69 -10.46
CA CYS A 614 -2.05 15.53 -9.35
C CYS A 614 -1.46 15.76 -7.94
N VAL A 615 -0.53 16.72 -7.79
CA VAL A 615 -0.21 17.29 -6.46
C VAL A 615 -1.51 17.69 -5.73
N PRO A 616 -1.66 17.41 -4.42
CA PRO A 616 -2.85 17.82 -3.67
C PRO A 616 -3.10 19.34 -3.80
N PRO A 617 -4.22 19.75 -4.41
CA PRO A 617 -4.50 21.16 -4.63
C PRO A 617 -4.86 21.89 -3.34
N GLU A 618 -4.81 23.21 -3.40
CA GLU A 618 -5.21 24.13 -2.33
C GLU A 618 -6.72 24.13 -2.04
N SER A 619 -7.56 23.65 -2.98
CA SER A 619 -9.00 23.50 -2.82
C SER A 619 -9.47 22.13 -3.31
N LEU A 620 -10.46 21.57 -2.62
CA LEU A 620 -10.96 20.20 -2.83
C LEU A 620 -11.75 20.01 -4.14
N GLU A 621 -12.14 21.10 -4.79
CA GLU A 621 -12.86 21.08 -6.07
C GLU A 621 -11.91 21.08 -7.29
N LEU A 622 -10.62 21.37 -7.08
CA LEU A 622 -9.64 21.44 -8.16
C LEU A 622 -9.09 20.05 -8.55
N ILE A 623 -8.72 19.91 -9.82
CA ILE A 623 -7.94 18.77 -10.32
C ILE A 623 -6.44 19.02 -10.12
N HIS A 624 -5.98 20.22 -10.47
CA HIS A 624 -4.58 20.61 -10.39
C HIS A 624 -4.41 21.84 -9.51
N SER A 625 -3.36 21.84 -8.68
CA SER A 625 -2.91 23.00 -7.94
C SER A 625 -2.63 24.16 -8.89
N LYS A 626 -3.08 25.36 -8.53
CA LYS A 626 -2.71 26.61 -9.23
C LYS A 626 -1.65 27.41 -8.46
N ASP A 627 -1.33 26.99 -7.25
CA ASP A 627 -0.30 27.58 -6.41
C ASP A 627 1.12 27.24 -6.92
N PRO A 628 1.91 28.23 -7.39
CA PRO A 628 3.28 28.00 -7.86
C PRO A 628 4.21 27.45 -6.77
N ALA A 629 3.90 27.65 -5.49
CA ALA A 629 4.70 27.11 -4.39
C ALA A 629 4.56 25.57 -4.25
N ARG A 630 3.54 24.97 -4.89
CA ARG A 630 3.30 23.52 -4.92
C ARG A 630 3.78 22.85 -6.20
N ILE A 631 3.98 23.62 -7.26
CA ILE A 631 4.35 23.12 -8.60
C ILE A 631 5.86 23.01 -8.69
N THR A 632 6.39 21.79 -8.82
CA THR A 632 7.82 21.57 -9.03
C THR A 632 8.21 21.88 -10.48
N ASP A 633 9.39 22.49 -10.66
CA ASP A 633 9.96 22.85 -11.97
C ASP A 633 10.12 21.61 -12.87
N GLY A 634 9.57 21.67 -14.09
CA GLY A 634 9.60 20.54 -15.04
C GLY A 634 11.02 20.17 -15.49
N THR A 635 11.92 21.16 -15.66
CA THR A 635 13.32 20.90 -16.04
C THR A 635 14.09 20.21 -14.90
N LEU A 636 13.77 20.54 -13.64
CA LEU A 636 14.27 19.82 -12.48
C LEU A 636 13.83 18.35 -12.54
N ILE A 637 12.54 18.10 -12.75
CA ILE A 637 11.99 16.73 -12.83
C ILE A 637 12.65 15.93 -13.97
N SER A 638 12.63 16.44 -15.20
CA SER A 638 13.18 15.73 -16.37
C SER A 638 14.67 15.50 -16.25
N THR A 639 15.44 16.46 -15.74
CA THR A 639 16.89 16.29 -15.57
C THR A 639 17.20 15.28 -14.49
N ALA A 640 16.49 15.29 -13.35
CA ALA A 640 16.69 14.32 -12.28
C ALA A 640 16.41 12.89 -12.77
N TYR A 641 15.29 12.69 -13.48
CA TYR A 641 14.99 11.39 -14.11
C TYR A 641 16.03 11.00 -15.14
N TYR A 642 16.48 11.91 -16.01
CA TYR A 642 17.50 11.59 -17.00
C TYR A 642 18.82 11.14 -16.34
N ILE A 643 19.23 11.77 -15.23
CA ILE A 643 20.39 11.33 -14.44
C ILE A 643 20.18 9.91 -13.91
N LYS A 644 19.01 9.61 -13.34
CA LYS A 644 18.68 8.25 -12.88
C LYS A 644 18.68 7.22 -14.01
N LEU A 645 18.19 7.60 -15.19
CA LEU A 645 18.20 6.76 -16.38
C LEU A 645 19.63 6.47 -16.85
N LEU A 646 20.56 7.43 -16.74
CA LEU A 646 21.98 7.17 -17.01
C LEU A 646 22.56 6.14 -16.03
N ASP A 647 22.18 6.17 -14.75
CA ASP A 647 22.60 5.16 -13.77
C ASP A 647 22.02 3.76 -14.09
N VAL A 648 20.77 3.69 -14.55
CA VAL A 648 20.17 2.42 -15.04
C VAL A 648 20.87 1.91 -16.30
N MET A 649 21.18 2.79 -17.26
CA MET A 649 21.89 2.40 -18.48
C MET A 649 23.33 1.96 -18.21
N GLN A 650 24.02 2.54 -17.22
CA GLN A 650 25.31 2.03 -16.76
C GLN A 650 25.19 0.58 -16.26
N ARG A 651 24.16 0.28 -15.46
CA ARG A 651 23.88 -1.08 -14.98
C ARG A 651 23.58 -2.03 -16.14
N PHE A 652 22.72 -1.64 -17.08
CA PHE A 652 22.38 -2.47 -18.24
C PHE A 652 23.59 -2.73 -19.16
N ALA A 653 24.40 -1.71 -19.41
CA ALA A 653 25.63 -1.83 -20.18
C ALA A 653 26.62 -2.78 -19.48
N SER A 654 26.77 -2.67 -18.16
CA SER A 654 27.62 -3.57 -17.37
C SER A 654 27.17 -5.04 -17.47
N LEU A 655 25.86 -5.31 -17.34
CA LEU A 655 25.31 -6.67 -17.41
C LEU A 655 25.49 -7.32 -18.80
N GLN A 656 25.61 -6.51 -19.84
CA GLN A 656 25.81 -6.95 -21.22
C GLN A 656 27.27 -6.81 -21.71
N ASN A 657 28.21 -6.42 -20.83
CA ASN A 657 29.62 -6.16 -21.16
C ASN A 657 29.86 -5.04 -22.21
N LEU A 658 28.97 -4.05 -22.29
CA LEU A 658 29.07 -2.90 -23.19
C LEU A 658 29.91 -1.77 -22.56
N LYS A 659 31.23 -1.97 -22.47
CA LYS A 659 32.14 -1.11 -21.69
C LYS A 659 32.20 0.36 -22.16
N GLU A 660 32.12 0.61 -23.46
CA GLU A 660 32.18 1.97 -24.02
C GLU A 660 30.94 2.79 -23.65
N ASP A 661 29.76 2.18 -23.85
CA ASP A 661 28.48 2.75 -23.45
C ASP A 661 28.47 3.02 -21.94
N GLN A 662 28.90 2.05 -21.10
CA GLN A 662 28.99 2.23 -19.65
C GLN A 662 29.83 3.45 -19.25
N ALA A 663 31.02 3.61 -19.84
CA ALA A 663 31.90 4.74 -19.56
C ALA A 663 31.29 6.08 -20.01
N GLN A 664 30.62 6.10 -21.17
CA GLN A 664 29.94 7.29 -21.69
C GLN A 664 28.76 7.71 -20.79
N TRP A 665 27.91 6.76 -20.40
CA TRP A 665 26.78 7.03 -19.50
C TRP A 665 27.25 7.58 -18.15
N ALA A 666 28.33 7.02 -17.59
CA ALA A 666 28.92 7.50 -16.33
C ALA A 666 29.47 8.93 -16.45
N ALA A 667 30.15 9.25 -17.56
CA ALA A 667 30.68 10.59 -17.81
C ALA A 667 29.56 11.63 -17.89
N TRP A 668 28.47 11.33 -18.61
CA TRP A 668 27.31 12.21 -18.70
C TRP A 668 26.57 12.35 -17.37
N ALA A 669 26.45 11.28 -16.58
CA ALA A 669 25.81 11.34 -15.27
C ALA A 669 26.56 12.31 -14.35
N LYS A 670 27.90 12.27 -14.37
CA LYS A 670 28.74 13.21 -13.61
C LYS A 670 28.53 14.66 -14.06
N GLU A 671 28.66 14.93 -15.37
CA GLU A 671 28.47 16.27 -15.97
C GLU A 671 27.11 16.86 -15.58
N MET A 672 26.04 16.06 -15.71
CA MET A 672 24.68 16.50 -15.43
C MET A 672 24.41 16.69 -13.94
N LYS A 673 24.97 15.85 -13.05
CA LYS A 673 24.87 16.06 -11.60
C LYS A 673 25.50 17.39 -11.18
N GLU A 674 26.64 17.75 -11.76
CA GLU A 674 27.30 19.04 -11.53
C GLU A 674 26.44 20.21 -12.06
N ALA A 675 25.86 20.08 -13.25
CA ALA A 675 24.95 21.09 -13.80
C ALA A 675 23.66 21.26 -12.99
N PHE A 676 23.06 20.15 -12.58
CA PHE A 676 21.85 20.11 -11.77
C PHE A 676 22.07 20.79 -10.42
N ASN A 677 23.14 20.43 -9.70
CA ASN A 677 23.46 21.03 -8.40
C ASN A 677 23.77 22.53 -8.53
N ARG A 678 24.51 22.94 -9.58
CA ARG A 678 24.76 24.37 -9.83
C ARG A 678 23.47 25.17 -10.06
N LYS A 679 22.47 24.59 -10.74
CA LYS A 679 21.22 25.27 -11.04
C LYS A 679 20.25 25.30 -9.87
N TYR A 680 20.08 24.17 -9.18
CA TYR A 680 18.95 23.94 -8.29
C TYR A 680 19.30 23.81 -6.81
N LEU A 681 20.53 23.46 -6.44
CA LEU A 681 20.89 23.29 -5.03
C LEU A 681 21.16 24.66 -4.38
N HIS A 682 20.40 24.97 -3.34
CA HIS A 682 20.59 26.13 -2.50
C HIS A 682 21.25 25.70 -1.20
N ILE A 683 22.39 26.29 -0.84
CA ILE A 683 23.11 26.00 0.41
C ILE A 683 23.23 27.28 1.23
N ARG A 684 22.56 27.34 2.38
CA ARG A 684 22.74 28.42 3.38
C ARG A 684 22.97 27.81 4.76
N ARG A 685 24.25 27.58 5.07
CA ARG A 685 24.69 27.04 6.36
C ARG A 685 24.44 28.04 7.50
N ARG A 686 24.33 27.53 8.73
CA ARG A 686 24.12 28.32 9.96
C ARG A 686 22.83 29.14 9.95
N THR A 687 21.81 28.63 9.28
CA THR A 687 20.46 29.23 9.26
C THR A 687 19.49 28.46 10.14
N SER A 688 19.87 27.28 10.61
CA SER A 688 19.13 26.50 11.59
C SER A 688 18.80 27.34 12.83
N GLN A 689 17.51 27.44 13.14
CA GLN A 689 17.04 28.11 14.35
C GLN A 689 17.28 27.26 15.61
N LYS A 690 17.49 25.94 15.42
CA LYS A 690 17.80 24.95 16.47
C LYS A 690 18.78 23.92 15.91
N PRO A 691 20.10 24.21 15.93
CA PRO A 691 21.11 23.32 15.37
C PRO A 691 20.97 21.89 15.89
N GLY A 692 21.02 20.91 14.98
CA GLY A 692 20.86 19.48 15.27
C GLY A 692 19.41 18.97 15.22
N HIS A 693 18.40 19.83 15.37
CA HIS A 693 16.99 19.41 15.43
C HIS A 693 16.40 19.10 14.04
N PRO A 694 15.72 17.95 13.84
CA PRO A 694 15.24 17.51 12.52
C PRO A 694 14.21 18.45 11.88
N LEU A 695 13.40 19.15 12.69
CA LEU A 695 12.40 20.11 12.19
C LEU A 695 12.96 21.49 11.81
N TYR A 696 14.19 21.82 12.21
CA TYR A 696 14.79 23.14 11.97
C TYR A 696 16.20 23.00 11.36
N PRO A 697 16.34 22.33 10.20
CA PRO A 697 17.65 22.16 9.56
C PRO A 697 18.23 23.48 9.06
N ASP A 698 19.48 23.46 8.62
CA ASP A 698 19.99 24.52 7.76
C ASP A 698 19.19 24.57 6.46
N SER A 699 19.08 25.76 5.86
CA SER A 699 18.39 25.99 4.58
C SER A 699 19.23 25.43 3.43
N VAL A 700 19.20 24.11 3.29
CA VAL A 700 19.82 23.33 2.22
C VAL A 700 18.72 22.56 1.48
N TYR A 701 18.40 22.98 0.25
CA TYR A 701 17.25 22.46 -0.49
C TYR A 701 17.37 22.68 -1.99
N TYR A 702 16.50 22.03 -2.76
CA TYR A 702 16.45 22.15 -4.22
C TYR A 702 15.25 22.97 -4.71
N GLY A 703 15.48 23.79 -5.75
CA GLY A 703 14.43 24.50 -6.49
C GLY A 703 13.53 25.34 -5.58
N ASN A 704 12.21 25.19 -5.72
CA ASN A 704 11.23 25.90 -4.89
C ASN A 704 10.95 25.25 -3.52
N ASN A 705 11.76 24.27 -3.10
CA ASN A 705 11.65 23.57 -1.82
C ASN A 705 10.33 22.80 -1.62
N THR A 706 9.74 22.29 -2.70
CA THR A 706 8.68 21.29 -2.63
C THR A 706 9.25 19.96 -2.13
N VAL A 707 8.40 19.06 -1.62
CA VAL A 707 8.88 17.71 -1.25
C VAL A 707 9.46 17.00 -2.48
N THR A 708 8.79 17.13 -3.64
CA THR A 708 9.25 16.52 -4.90
C THR A 708 10.58 17.10 -5.39
N SER A 709 10.82 18.42 -5.26
CA SER A 709 12.10 19.01 -5.68
C SER A 709 13.29 18.49 -4.88
N ASN A 710 13.08 18.07 -3.63
CA ASN A 710 14.13 17.56 -2.73
C ASN A 710 14.25 16.03 -2.77
N VAL A 711 13.14 15.29 -2.86
CA VAL A 711 13.16 13.83 -2.80
C VAL A 711 13.79 13.20 -4.04
N LEU A 712 13.58 13.76 -5.23
CA LEU A 712 14.16 13.23 -6.48
C LEU A 712 15.69 13.21 -6.47
N PRO A 713 16.40 14.33 -6.20
CA PRO A 713 17.85 14.30 -6.14
C PRO A 713 18.38 13.42 -5.00
N LEU A 714 17.64 13.28 -3.90
CA LEU A 714 18.00 12.37 -2.80
C LEU A 714 17.91 10.91 -3.27
N ALA A 715 16.78 10.49 -3.82
CA ALA A 715 16.53 9.14 -4.34
C ALA A 715 17.48 8.73 -5.47
N PHE A 716 17.90 9.70 -6.28
CA PHE A 716 18.73 9.47 -7.47
C PHE A 716 20.23 9.68 -7.21
N ASN A 717 20.64 9.80 -5.94
CA ASN A 717 22.03 10.00 -5.56
C ASN A 717 22.70 11.18 -6.29
N ILE A 718 21.98 12.30 -6.38
CA ILE A 718 22.44 13.58 -6.96
C ILE A 718 22.97 14.52 -5.87
N VAL A 719 22.39 14.44 -4.66
CA VAL A 719 22.77 15.30 -3.53
C VAL A 719 24.22 15.05 -3.10
N PRO A 720 25.05 16.10 -2.97
CA PRO A 720 26.37 15.98 -2.37
C PRO A 720 26.32 15.37 -0.97
N ASN A 721 27.29 14.51 -0.62
CA ASN A 721 27.25 13.75 0.63
C ASN A 721 27.13 14.63 1.90
N ASP A 722 27.74 15.81 1.92
CA ASP A 722 27.69 16.76 3.03
C ASP A 722 26.35 17.52 3.15
N CYS A 723 25.47 17.36 2.17
CA CYS A 723 24.16 18.00 2.11
C CYS A 723 22.99 17.01 2.30
N LYS A 724 23.23 15.70 2.22
CA LYS A 724 22.17 14.66 2.26
C LYS A 724 21.31 14.76 3.51
N GLU A 725 21.94 14.88 4.67
CA GLU A 725 21.23 14.95 5.95
C GLU A 725 20.33 16.18 6.04
N ASP A 726 20.82 17.36 5.63
CA ASP A 726 20.01 18.58 5.65
C ASP A 726 18.86 18.53 4.66
N VAL A 727 19.06 17.96 3.45
CA VAL A 727 17.98 17.78 2.46
C VAL A 727 16.92 16.80 2.98
N ALA A 728 17.32 15.69 3.60
CA ALA A 728 16.38 14.76 4.23
C ALA A 728 15.58 15.45 5.36
N LYS A 729 16.26 16.17 6.25
CA LYS A 729 15.60 16.97 7.29
C LYS A 729 14.72 18.07 6.71
N GLN A 730 15.06 18.65 5.57
CA GLN A 730 14.22 19.64 4.89
C GLN A 730 12.91 19.03 4.38
N ILE A 731 12.95 17.80 3.86
CA ILE A 731 11.74 17.05 3.49
C ILE A 731 10.87 16.81 4.73
N VAL A 732 11.47 16.36 5.84
CA VAL A 732 10.77 16.12 7.10
C VAL A 732 10.17 17.41 7.67
N SER A 733 10.95 18.48 7.75
CA SER A 733 10.51 19.80 8.22
C SER A 733 9.34 20.33 7.39
N THR A 734 9.43 20.25 6.06
CA THR A 734 8.34 20.66 5.15
C THR A 734 7.09 19.82 5.37
N THR A 735 7.24 18.50 5.45
CA THR A 735 6.14 17.56 5.66
C THR A 735 5.42 17.81 6.98
N ILE A 736 6.16 17.97 8.08
CA ILE A 736 5.59 18.12 9.42
C ILE A 736 5.08 19.55 9.66
N LEU A 737 5.91 20.58 9.42
CA LEU A 737 5.60 21.96 9.79
C LEU A 737 4.69 22.66 8.79
N LYS A 738 4.90 22.47 7.48
CA LYS A 738 4.10 23.15 6.44
C LYS A 738 2.88 22.35 6.03
N ASN A 739 3.00 21.02 5.93
CA ASN A 739 1.93 20.15 5.43
C ASN A 739 1.16 19.41 6.53
N GLY A 740 1.48 19.63 7.82
CA GLY A 740 0.76 19.03 8.95
C GLY A 740 0.88 17.50 9.03
N GLY A 741 1.98 16.95 8.50
CA GLY A 741 2.22 15.52 8.39
C GLY A 741 1.31 14.84 7.37
N HIS A 742 1.12 15.46 6.20
CA HIS A 742 0.38 14.91 5.06
C HIS A 742 1.26 14.82 3.81
N ILE A 743 0.85 13.98 2.87
CA ILE A 743 1.47 13.89 1.55
C ILE A 743 1.26 15.21 0.83
N SER A 744 2.29 15.68 0.12
CA SER A 744 2.22 16.89 -0.70
C SER A 744 2.81 16.69 -2.09
N CYS A 745 2.86 15.45 -2.55
CA CYS A 745 3.39 15.05 -3.84
C CYS A 745 2.27 14.58 -4.75
N GLY A 746 2.47 14.79 -6.04
CA GLY A 746 1.74 14.11 -7.09
C GLY A 746 2.36 12.75 -7.39
N VAL A 747 2.12 12.27 -8.62
CA VAL A 747 2.57 10.98 -9.16
C VAL A 747 4.09 10.83 -9.12
N ILE A 748 4.86 11.89 -9.32
CA ILE A 748 6.32 11.80 -9.45
C ILE A 748 6.98 11.72 -8.07
N GLY A 749 6.61 12.60 -7.14
CA GLY A 749 7.23 12.62 -5.81
C GLY A 749 6.87 11.40 -4.96
N VAL A 750 5.62 10.93 -5.04
CA VAL A 750 5.12 9.83 -4.18
C VAL A 750 5.76 8.49 -4.51
N GLN A 751 6.37 8.33 -5.69
CA GLN A 751 7.08 7.12 -6.09
C GLN A 751 8.34 6.84 -5.25
N TRP A 752 8.88 7.84 -4.56
CA TRP A 752 10.18 7.77 -3.89
C TRP A 752 10.12 8.14 -2.40
N LEU A 753 9.08 8.87 -1.98
CA LEU A 753 9.02 9.52 -0.66
C LEU A 753 9.19 8.57 0.52
N LEU A 754 8.43 7.47 0.57
CA LEU A 754 8.40 6.62 1.76
C LEU A 754 9.71 5.83 1.94
N GLN A 755 10.28 5.33 0.85
CA GLN A 755 11.58 4.64 0.85
C GLN A 755 12.68 5.59 1.29
N GLU A 756 12.72 6.81 0.75
CA GLU A 756 13.78 7.76 1.08
C GLU A 756 13.68 8.30 2.50
N LEU A 757 12.47 8.53 3.03
CA LEU A 757 12.31 8.83 4.45
C LEU A 757 12.89 7.71 5.32
N SER A 758 12.58 6.46 5.00
CA SER A 758 13.02 5.30 5.78
C SER A 758 14.54 5.07 5.69
N ARG A 759 15.12 5.15 4.48
CA ARG A 759 16.57 5.04 4.24
C ARG A 759 17.39 6.12 4.94
N ASN A 760 16.77 7.26 5.26
CA ASN A 760 17.41 8.39 5.93
C ASN A 760 17.00 8.53 7.42
N GLY A 761 16.49 7.46 8.04
CA GLY A 761 16.23 7.42 9.49
C GLY A 761 14.90 8.03 9.95
N PHE A 762 13.96 8.23 9.03
CA PHE A 762 12.62 8.80 9.29
C PHE A 762 11.50 7.84 8.91
N ALA A 763 11.69 6.54 9.19
CA ALA A 763 10.70 5.50 8.91
C ALA A 763 9.36 5.72 9.64
N ASP A 764 9.39 6.39 10.79
CA ASP A 764 8.20 6.81 11.52
C ASP A 764 7.40 7.91 10.81
N VAL A 765 8.06 8.82 10.09
CA VAL A 765 7.42 9.80 9.20
C VAL A 765 6.83 9.09 7.98
N ALA A 766 7.52 8.11 7.41
CA ALA A 766 6.98 7.30 6.32
C ALA A 766 5.70 6.55 6.75
N PHE A 767 5.73 5.92 7.93
CA PHE A 767 4.56 5.25 8.50
C PHE A 767 3.41 6.21 8.80
N LEU A 768 3.70 7.43 9.31
CA LEU A 768 2.70 8.47 9.51
C LEU A 768 1.97 8.80 8.19
N LEU A 769 2.69 8.91 7.08
CA LEU A 769 2.09 9.21 5.77
C LEU A 769 1.27 8.03 5.23
N ALA A 770 1.76 6.80 5.40
CA ALA A 770 1.09 5.59 4.94
C ALA A 770 -0.22 5.28 5.70
N SER A 771 -0.29 5.61 6.99
CA SER A 771 -1.43 5.34 7.89
C SER A 771 -2.36 6.53 8.13
N LYS A 772 -2.05 7.71 7.56
CA LYS A 772 -2.83 8.94 7.78
C LYS A 772 -4.28 8.77 7.29
N LYS A 773 -5.24 9.25 8.09
CA LYS A 773 -6.69 9.16 7.80
C LYS A 773 -7.31 10.44 7.22
N THR A 774 -6.61 11.57 7.30
CA THR A 774 -7.12 12.89 6.91
C THR A 774 -6.57 13.35 5.56
N TYR A 775 -7.32 14.18 4.84
CA TYR A 775 -6.91 14.69 3.53
C TYR A 775 -5.63 15.55 3.62
N PRO A 776 -4.69 15.44 2.66
CA PRO A 776 -4.58 14.38 1.63
C PRO A 776 -3.86 13.13 2.13
N SER A 777 -4.45 11.95 1.92
CA SER A 777 -3.84 10.63 2.24
C SER A 777 -4.59 9.48 1.58
N TRP A 778 -3.98 8.29 1.52
CA TRP A 778 -4.69 7.08 1.10
C TRP A 778 -5.75 6.65 2.14
N GLY A 779 -5.46 6.80 3.44
CA GLY A 779 -6.43 6.50 4.48
C GLY A 779 -7.66 7.41 4.39
N TYR A 780 -7.53 8.66 3.96
CA TYR A 780 -8.68 9.51 3.65
C TYR A 780 -9.58 8.89 2.57
N MET A 781 -9.01 8.37 1.47
CA MET A 781 -9.81 7.67 0.45
C MET A 781 -10.61 6.52 1.07
N ALA A 782 -9.95 5.71 1.91
CA ALA A 782 -10.59 4.62 2.61
C ALA A 782 -11.71 5.12 3.55
N GLU A 783 -11.47 6.16 4.36
CA GLU A 783 -12.47 6.77 5.25
C GLU A 783 -13.70 7.31 4.49
N GLN A 784 -13.53 7.71 3.23
CA GLN A 784 -14.62 8.12 2.34
C GLN A 784 -15.32 6.95 1.62
N GLY A 785 -15.01 5.70 1.99
CA GLY A 785 -15.69 4.50 1.47
C GLY A 785 -15.09 3.93 0.18
N ALA A 786 -13.90 4.38 -0.24
CA ALA A 786 -13.21 3.81 -1.39
C ALA A 786 -12.87 2.33 -1.17
N THR A 787 -13.05 1.52 -2.21
CA THR A 787 -12.65 0.10 -2.25
C THR A 787 -11.54 -0.17 -3.27
N THR A 788 -11.07 0.89 -3.92
CA THR A 788 -9.97 0.98 -4.89
C THR A 788 -9.22 2.29 -4.61
N THR A 789 -8.04 2.49 -5.15
CA THR A 789 -7.36 3.80 -5.09
C THR A 789 -7.89 4.76 -6.14
N TRP A 790 -7.88 6.05 -5.84
CA TRP A 790 -8.40 7.10 -6.73
C TRP A 790 -7.30 7.76 -7.55
N GLU A 791 -7.71 8.41 -8.64
CA GLU A 791 -6.82 9.27 -9.45
C GLU A 791 -6.37 10.51 -8.67
N LEU A 792 -7.26 11.10 -7.89
CA LEU A 792 -7.02 12.33 -7.14
C LEU A 792 -7.10 12.08 -5.63
N TRP A 793 -6.25 12.75 -4.87
CA TRP A 793 -6.30 12.73 -3.40
C TRP A 793 -7.66 13.20 -2.85
N ASN A 794 -8.36 14.05 -3.60
CA ASN A 794 -9.69 14.62 -3.35
C ASN A 794 -10.77 14.02 -4.29
N GLY A 795 -10.63 12.76 -4.71
CA GLY A 795 -11.51 12.14 -5.71
C GLY A 795 -13.01 12.09 -5.36
N ASN A 796 -13.40 12.28 -4.11
CA ASN A 796 -14.81 12.41 -3.72
C ASN A 796 -15.43 13.78 -4.03
N THR A 797 -14.64 14.82 -4.29
CA THR A 797 -15.12 16.20 -4.46
C THR A 797 -14.60 16.90 -5.71
N ALA A 798 -13.53 16.39 -6.32
CA ALA A 798 -12.89 17.00 -7.48
C ALA A 798 -13.80 17.05 -8.72
N ASP A 799 -13.52 18.01 -9.62
CA ASP A 799 -14.21 18.16 -10.91
C ASP A 799 -14.21 16.83 -11.71
N PRO A 800 -15.38 16.37 -12.21
CA PRO A 800 -15.51 15.08 -12.90
C PRO A 800 -14.76 14.96 -14.22
N LYS A 801 -14.24 16.05 -14.80
CA LYS A 801 -13.50 16.01 -16.08
C LYS A 801 -12.28 15.08 -16.06
N MET A 802 -11.72 14.82 -14.88
CA MET A 802 -10.62 13.88 -14.67
C MET A 802 -10.63 13.39 -13.22
N ASN A 803 -11.55 12.48 -12.90
CA ASN A 803 -11.75 12.00 -11.55
C ASN A 803 -12.16 10.51 -11.50
N SER A 804 -11.20 9.63 -11.78
CA SER A 804 -11.40 8.18 -11.69
C SER A 804 -11.43 7.69 -10.23
N GLY A 805 -12.42 6.87 -9.90
CA GLY A 805 -12.51 6.13 -8.64
C GLY A 805 -11.66 4.86 -8.61
N ASN A 806 -10.94 4.54 -9.69
CA ASN A 806 -10.08 3.37 -9.81
C ASN A 806 -8.84 3.69 -10.66
N HIS A 807 -7.74 4.07 -10.00
CA HIS A 807 -6.48 4.46 -10.64
C HIS A 807 -5.30 4.07 -9.74
N VAL A 808 -4.17 3.68 -10.32
CA VAL A 808 -3.03 3.10 -9.58
C VAL A 808 -1.82 4.03 -9.38
N MET A 809 -1.80 5.18 -10.05
CA MET A 809 -0.58 6.01 -10.20
C MET A 809 -0.03 6.58 -8.88
N LEU A 810 -0.86 6.71 -7.85
CA LEU A 810 -0.46 7.22 -6.52
C LEU A 810 0.07 6.12 -5.59
N LEU A 811 0.30 4.89 -6.08
CA LEU A 811 0.76 3.76 -5.26
C LEU A 811 2.28 3.54 -5.27
N GLY A 812 3.02 4.23 -6.13
CA GLY A 812 4.40 3.89 -6.49
C GLY A 812 5.36 3.66 -5.33
N GLY A 813 5.29 4.47 -4.27
CA GLY A 813 6.11 4.30 -3.07
C GLY A 813 5.44 3.49 -1.95
N LEU A 814 4.13 3.24 -1.99
CA LEU A 814 3.41 2.64 -0.88
C LEU A 814 3.67 1.14 -0.76
N LEU A 815 3.44 0.39 -1.85
CA LEU A 815 3.53 -1.06 -1.83
C LEU A 815 4.98 -1.54 -1.63
N PRO A 816 6.01 -0.99 -2.32
CA PRO A 816 7.38 -1.38 -2.03
C PRO A 816 7.78 -1.05 -0.58
N TRP A 817 7.26 0.02 0.03
CA TRP A 817 7.52 0.30 1.44
C TRP A 817 6.89 -0.75 2.37
N CYS A 818 5.68 -1.22 2.09
CA CYS A 818 5.04 -2.29 2.87
C CYS A 818 5.90 -3.57 2.87
N TYR A 819 6.44 -3.96 1.72
CA TYR A 819 7.27 -5.16 1.61
C TYR A 819 8.70 -4.94 2.09
N GLU A 820 9.41 -3.94 1.59
CA GLU A 820 10.85 -3.77 1.83
C GLU A 820 11.19 -3.17 3.20
N HIS A 821 10.28 -2.39 3.80
CA HIS A 821 10.55 -1.63 5.03
C HIS A 821 9.67 -2.09 6.20
N ALA A 822 8.36 -2.24 6.00
CA ALA A 822 7.50 -2.73 7.08
C ALA A 822 7.67 -4.24 7.32
N ALA A 823 7.64 -5.07 6.26
CA ALA A 823 7.88 -6.51 6.38
C ALA A 823 9.35 -6.91 6.18
N GLY A 824 10.18 -6.03 5.60
CA GLY A 824 11.61 -6.22 5.43
C GLY A 824 12.04 -7.09 4.25
N ILE A 825 11.17 -7.52 3.34
CA ILE A 825 11.50 -8.44 2.23
C ILE A 825 11.97 -7.67 0.99
N ARG A 826 13.24 -7.83 0.60
CA ARG A 826 13.80 -7.23 -0.62
C ARG A 826 14.79 -8.17 -1.33
N SER A 827 14.81 -8.15 -2.66
CA SER A 827 15.85 -8.84 -3.43
C SER A 827 17.18 -8.09 -3.32
N ASP A 828 18.29 -8.82 -3.28
CA ASP A 828 19.60 -8.21 -3.49
C ASP A 828 19.71 -7.60 -4.91
N SER A 829 20.49 -6.52 -5.00
CA SER A 829 20.69 -5.79 -6.25
C SER A 829 21.67 -6.46 -7.21
N THR A 830 22.48 -7.42 -6.74
CA THR A 830 23.47 -8.15 -7.54
C THR A 830 23.05 -9.61 -7.77
N GLN A 831 22.62 -10.29 -6.71
CA GLN A 831 22.05 -11.64 -6.73
C GLN A 831 20.53 -11.55 -6.83
N THR A 832 20.08 -11.16 -8.03
CA THR A 832 18.69 -10.80 -8.37
C THR A 832 17.73 -12.00 -8.42
N GLY A 833 16.44 -11.72 -8.61
CA GLY A 833 15.39 -12.74 -8.60
C GLY A 833 15.18 -13.36 -7.23
N PHE A 834 15.59 -12.67 -6.16
CA PHE A 834 15.68 -13.21 -4.80
C PHE A 834 16.61 -14.42 -4.67
N ARG A 835 17.63 -14.52 -5.53
CA ARG A 835 18.70 -15.50 -5.31
C ARG A 835 19.40 -15.26 -3.96
N HIS A 836 19.58 -13.99 -3.62
CA HIS A 836 19.87 -13.54 -2.27
C HIS A 836 18.79 -12.57 -1.79
N ILE A 837 18.32 -12.78 -0.55
CA ILE A 837 17.20 -12.08 0.06
C ILE A 837 17.73 -11.19 1.18
N ILE A 838 17.30 -9.94 1.24
CA ILE A 838 17.56 -9.05 2.36
C ILE A 838 16.29 -9.01 3.21
N LEU A 839 16.44 -9.32 4.49
CA LEU A 839 15.41 -9.24 5.52
C LEU A 839 15.77 -8.13 6.51
N LYS A 840 15.22 -6.94 6.31
CA LYS A 840 15.50 -5.75 7.13
C LYS A 840 14.27 -4.87 7.39
N PRO A 841 13.39 -5.25 8.34
CA PRO A 841 12.28 -4.41 8.75
C PRO A 841 12.74 -3.17 9.55
N ASP A 842 12.01 -2.06 9.45
CA ASP A 842 12.23 -0.85 10.25
C ASP A 842 11.60 -0.98 11.64
N PHE A 843 12.22 -1.78 12.53
CA PHE A 843 11.71 -2.06 13.88
C PHE A 843 11.58 -0.83 14.79
N ASP A 844 12.23 0.29 14.45
CA ASP A 844 12.18 1.55 15.20
C ASP A 844 10.81 2.25 15.14
N ILE A 845 9.91 1.82 14.23
CA ILE A 845 8.53 2.30 14.20
C ILE A 845 7.77 1.77 15.42
N GLN A 846 7.76 2.56 16.50
CA GLN A 846 7.26 2.11 17.81
C GLN A 846 5.79 1.66 17.83
N ASN A 847 4.91 2.30 17.05
CA ASN A 847 3.47 2.00 17.00
C ASN A 847 3.05 1.06 15.85
N LEU A 848 4.01 0.38 15.23
CA LEU A 848 3.76 -0.78 14.38
C LEU A 848 4.11 -2.03 15.17
N PHE A 849 3.12 -2.65 15.81
CA PHE A 849 3.34 -3.73 16.79
C PHE A 849 3.64 -5.07 16.14
N TRP A 850 3.14 -5.28 14.92
CA TRP A 850 3.43 -6.46 14.13
C TRP A 850 3.22 -6.17 12.64
N ALA A 851 3.95 -6.90 11.80
CA ALA A 851 3.69 -6.98 10.37
C ALA A 851 3.97 -8.40 9.89
N LYS A 852 3.16 -8.87 8.94
CA LYS A 852 3.37 -10.15 8.25
C LYS A 852 3.22 -9.95 6.76
N ALA A 853 4.15 -10.51 6.01
CA ALA A 853 4.07 -10.59 4.56
C ALA A 853 4.56 -11.94 4.06
N SER A 854 3.99 -12.37 2.94
CA SER A 854 4.51 -13.46 2.13
C SER A 854 4.72 -12.96 0.71
N TYR A 855 5.74 -13.46 0.04
CA TYR A 855 5.99 -13.20 -1.38
C TYR A 855 6.53 -14.47 -2.05
N ARG A 856 5.88 -14.94 -3.12
CA ARG A 856 6.36 -16.06 -3.93
C ARG A 856 7.28 -15.54 -5.04
N CYS A 857 8.58 -15.64 -4.80
CA CYS A 857 9.61 -15.34 -5.77
C CYS A 857 9.81 -16.51 -6.77
N PRO A 858 10.67 -16.37 -7.79
CA PRO A 858 10.94 -17.46 -8.74
C PRO A 858 11.38 -18.79 -8.11
N TYR A 859 11.97 -18.76 -6.92
CA TYR A 859 12.48 -19.94 -6.20
C TYR A 859 11.49 -20.55 -5.21
N GLY A 860 10.41 -19.84 -4.85
CA GLY A 860 9.42 -20.29 -3.88
C GLY A 860 8.96 -19.17 -2.94
N THR A 861 8.33 -19.53 -1.83
CA THR A 861 7.74 -18.53 -0.91
C THR A 861 8.76 -18.02 0.11
N ILE A 862 8.87 -16.70 0.20
CA ILE A 862 9.52 -15.97 1.29
C ILE A 862 8.44 -15.52 2.26
N LYS A 863 8.65 -15.74 3.57
CA LYS A 863 7.77 -15.21 4.63
C LYS A 863 8.58 -14.38 5.61
N SER A 864 7.98 -13.28 6.07
CA SER A 864 8.47 -12.46 7.17
C SER A 864 7.26 -12.09 8.03
N ALA A 865 7.20 -12.63 9.24
CA ALA A 865 6.13 -12.37 10.19
C ALA A 865 6.73 -12.03 11.54
N TRP A 866 6.71 -10.75 11.90
CA TRP A 866 7.26 -10.29 13.17
C TRP A 866 6.21 -9.65 14.05
N LYS A 867 6.39 -9.79 15.35
CA LYS A 867 5.68 -9.07 16.40
C LYS A 867 6.72 -8.51 17.38
N LYS A 868 6.52 -7.28 17.82
CA LYS A 868 7.43 -6.64 18.77
C LYS A 868 6.70 -5.89 19.86
N THR A 869 7.34 -5.85 21.03
CA THR A 869 7.13 -4.80 22.01
C THR A 869 8.16 -3.69 21.75
N LEU A 870 8.34 -2.75 22.68
CA LEU A 870 9.40 -1.75 22.56
C LEU A 870 10.79 -2.29 22.92
N THR A 871 10.86 -3.48 23.54
CA THR A 871 12.11 -4.04 24.07
C THR A 871 12.40 -5.45 23.57
N HIS A 872 11.48 -6.06 22.82
CA HIS A 872 11.61 -7.44 22.41
C HIS A 872 10.92 -7.69 21.06
N LEU A 873 11.53 -8.55 20.26
CA LEU A 873 11.11 -8.96 18.92
C LEU A 873 10.95 -10.48 18.86
N GLU A 874 9.83 -10.92 18.31
CA GLU A 874 9.58 -12.29 17.86
C GLU A 874 9.40 -12.28 16.34
N TRP A 875 10.16 -13.08 15.60
CA TRP A 875 10.19 -13.04 14.14
C TRP A 875 10.32 -14.43 13.50
N ASP A 876 9.27 -14.84 12.79
CA ASP A 876 9.24 -16.05 11.98
C ASP A 876 9.56 -15.73 10.51
N ILE A 877 10.49 -16.50 9.94
CA ILE A 877 11.02 -16.32 8.59
C ILE A 877 10.99 -17.66 7.84
N THR A 878 10.58 -17.63 6.57
CA THR A 878 10.71 -18.77 5.64
C THR A 878 11.55 -18.34 4.45
N ILE A 879 12.59 -19.11 4.11
CA ILE A 879 13.45 -18.91 2.94
C ILE A 879 13.32 -20.10 1.97
N PRO A 880 13.04 -19.89 0.68
CA PRO A 880 12.87 -20.98 -0.28
C PRO A 880 14.19 -21.72 -0.57
N CYS A 881 14.08 -22.95 -1.08
CA CYS A 881 15.26 -23.74 -1.47
C CYS A 881 16.07 -23.05 -2.56
N ASN A 882 17.37 -23.33 -2.60
CA ASN A 882 18.32 -22.79 -3.57
C ASN A 882 18.55 -21.26 -3.45
N THR A 883 18.10 -20.62 -2.38
CA THR A 883 18.38 -19.20 -2.08
C THR A 883 19.12 -19.03 -0.76
N THR A 884 19.64 -17.84 -0.53
CA THR A 884 20.22 -17.40 0.75
C THR A 884 19.57 -16.11 1.21
N ALA A 885 19.72 -15.77 2.50
CA ALA A 885 19.24 -14.51 3.03
C ALA A 885 20.20 -13.89 4.05
N GLU A 886 20.16 -12.56 4.16
CA GLU A 886 20.72 -11.82 5.28
C GLU A 886 19.60 -11.26 6.17
N VAL A 887 19.69 -11.54 7.47
CA VAL A 887 18.69 -11.16 8.48
C VAL A 887 19.28 -10.08 9.37
N HIS A 888 18.67 -8.88 9.35
CA HIS A 888 19.09 -7.73 10.16
C HIS A 888 18.25 -7.66 11.42
N LEU A 889 18.87 -7.93 12.57
CA LEU A 889 18.21 -7.90 13.88
C LEU A 889 18.30 -6.50 14.53
N PRO A 890 17.37 -6.15 15.43
CA PRO A 890 17.32 -4.82 16.05
C PRO A 890 18.54 -4.52 16.95
N ASP A 891 19.29 -5.53 17.38
CA ASP A 891 20.52 -5.38 18.15
C ASP A 891 21.78 -5.14 17.29
N GLY A 892 21.60 -4.99 15.97
CA GLY A 892 22.67 -4.75 15.01
C GLY A 892 23.35 -6.02 14.50
N ARG A 893 22.97 -7.22 14.97
CA ARG A 893 23.43 -8.47 14.38
C ARG A 893 22.90 -8.62 12.96
N VAL A 894 23.76 -9.14 12.08
CA VAL A 894 23.39 -9.56 10.72
C VAL A 894 23.74 -11.04 10.58
N GLU A 895 22.74 -11.88 10.34
CA GLU A 895 22.92 -13.31 10.17
C GLU A 895 22.76 -13.74 8.71
N GLN A 896 23.64 -14.61 8.25
CA GLN A 896 23.58 -15.21 6.91
C GLN A 896 22.97 -16.61 7.02
N ILE A 897 21.86 -16.85 6.32
CA ILE A 897 21.11 -18.10 6.37
C ILE A 897 20.86 -18.66 4.96
N GLY A 898 20.66 -19.98 4.86
CA GLY A 898 20.15 -20.64 3.65
C GLY A 898 18.63 -20.83 3.69
N SER A 899 18.13 -21.79 2.92
CA SER A 899 16.71 -22.14 2.90
C SER A 899 16.21 -22.74 4.21
N GLY A 900 14.89 -22.69 4.43
CA GLY A 900 14.18 -23.30 5.55
C GLY A 900 13.42 -22.30 6.41
N ASP A 901 12.85 -22.80 7.50
CA ASP A 901 12.11 -22.01 8.49
C ASP A 901 12.99 -21.62 9.68
N TYR A 902 12.95 -20.34 10.06
CA TYR A 902 13.76 -19.75 11.11
C TYR A 902 12.87 -18.95 12.06
N HIS A 903 13.24 -18.96 13.33
CA HIS A 903 12.59 -18.19 14.37
C HIS A 903 13.65 -17.41 15.13
N TYR A 904 13.43 -16.11 15.28
CA TYR A 904 14.29 -15.20 16.01
C TYR A 904 13.52 -14.57 17.16
N SER A 905 14.07 -14.74 18.35
CA SER A 905 13.69 -14.00 19.55
C SER A 905 14.89 -13.13 19.93
N ALA A 906 14.71 -11.81 19.89
CA ALA A 906 15.79 -10.84 20.07
C ALA A 906 15.34 -9.64 20.89
N ASP A 907 16.20 -9.18 21.78
CA ASP A 907 15.95 -7.94 22.50
C ASP A 907 16.15 -6.74 21.57
N ILE A 908 15.23 -5.78 21.67
CA ILE A 908 15.38 -4.47 21.05
C ILE A 908 16.17 -3.61 22.05
N PRO A 909 17.39 -3.15 21.71
CA PRO A 909 18.21 -2.40 22.63
C PRO A 909 17.48 -1.16 23.16
N ALA A 910 17.56 -0.95 24.47
CA ALA A 910 17.10 0.29 25.06
C ALA A 910 17.93 1.47 24.55
N LEU A 911 17.29 2.63 24.39
CA LEU A 911 17.96 3.89 24.02
C LEU A 911 19.09 4.28 24.98
N HIS A 912 19.03 3.79 26.23
CA HIS A 912 20.04 4.03 27.25
C HIS A 912 20.07 2.88 28.29
N PRO A 913 21.25 2.47 28.81
CA PRO A 913 21.36 1.37 29.80
C PRO A 913 20.61 1.58 31.13
N ALA A 914 20.24 2.82 31.43
CA ALA A 914 19.46 3.17 32.61
C ALA A 914 17.96 2.88 32.47
N VAL A 915 17.45 2.70 31.25
CA VAL A 915 16.05 2.35 31.01
C VAL A 915 15.91 0.84 31.22
N LEU A 916 15.24 0.45 32.31
CA LEU A 916 15.01 -0.95 32.68
C LEU A 916 13.75 -1.51 32.02
N GLU A 917 12.72 -0.68 31.89
CA GLU A 917 11.50 -1.03 31.19
C GLU A 917 11.06 0.10 30.27
N ASN A 918 10.44 -0.28 29.15
CA ASN A 918 9.89 0.62 28.16
C ASN A 918 8.66 -0.04 27.53
N GLN A 919 7.46 0.48 27.80
CA GLN A 919 6.22 -0.12 27.30
C GLN A 919 5.11 0.92 27.12
N PHE A 920 4.17 0.64 26.22
CA PHE A 920 2.88 1.33 26.25
C PHE A 920 1.98 0.71 27.31
N LEU A 921 1.13 1.51 27.95
CA LEU A 921 0.15 0.98 28.90
C LEU A 921 -0.87 0.04 28.23
N TYR A 922 -1.11 0.24 26.95
CA TYR A 922 -2.03 -0.52 26.10
C TYR A 922 -1.65 -0.30 24.63
N GLU A 923 -2.04 -1.23 23.76
CA GLU A 923 -1.83 -1.11 22.30
C GLU A 923 -3.11 -0.69 21.56
N LYS A 924 -4.28 -1.01 22.13
CA LYS A 924 -5.61 -0.65 21.60
C LYS A 924 -6.46 0.01 22.67
N ALA A 925 -7.28 0.97 22.25
CA ALA A 925 -8.24 1.66 23.09
C ALA A 925 -9.53 1.93 22.33
N SER A 926 -10.63 2.11 23.07
CA SER A 926 -11.95 2.46 22.51
C SER A 926 -12.08 3.95 22.14
N PHE A 927 -11.00 4.71 22.20
CA PHE A 927 -10.94 6.14 21.91
C PHE A 927 -9.70 6.45 21.06
N PRO A 928 -9.79 7.40 20.13
CA PRO A 928 -8.69 7.73 19.21
C PRO A 928 -7.65 8.70 19.80
N GLU A 929 -8.01 9.50 20.82
CA GLU A 929 -7.08 10.42 21.47
C GLU A 929 -7.07 10.26 23.00
N CYS A 930 -5.88 10.37 23.59
CA CYS A 930 -5.66 10.42 25.04
C CYS A 930 -4.65 11.51 25.43
N HIS A 931 -4.73 11.98 26.67
CA HIS A 931 -3.84 13.02 27.17
C HIS A 931 -3.74 13.04 28.70
N ALA A 932 -2.69 13.72 29.18
CA ALA A 932 -2.42 14.05 30.58
C ALA A 932 -2.41 12.82 31.51
N SER A 933 -1.27 12.11 31.54
CA SER A 933 -1.09 10.97 32.45
C SER A 933 -0.67 11.40 33.86
N THR A 934 -0.97 10.53 34.82
CA THR A 934 -0.52 10.57 36.21
C THR A 934 -0.18 9.15 36.65
N ILE A 935 0.73 8.98 37.62
CA ILE A 935 1.15 7.69 38.14
C ILE A 935 1.37 7.76 39.66
N VAL A 936 1.06 6.68 40.37
CA VAL A 936 1.34 6.50 41.81
C VAL A 936 1.74 5.05 42.10
N GLU A 937 2.60 4.85 43.11
CA GLU A 937 2.87 3.54 43.70
C GLU A 937 2.00 3.36 44.95
N LEU A 938 1.32 2.22 45.05
CA LEU A 938 0.49 1.85 46.20
C LEU A 938 1.32 1.23 47.34
N GLU A 939 0.71 1.05 48.51
CA GLU A 939 1.41 0.46 49.65
C GLU A 939 1.92 -0.97 49.39
N ASN A 940 1.15 -1.75 48.62
CA ASN A 940 1.51 -3.10 48.18
C ASN A 940 2.54 -3.12 47.03
N GLY A 941 2.94 -1.97 46.49
CA GLY A 941 3.88 -1.81 45.39
C GLY A 941 3.27 -1.97 43.99
N ASP A 942 1.95 -2.05 43.87
CA ASP A 942 1.29 -1.92 42.56
C ASP A 942 1.48 -0.49 42.04
N LEU A 943 1.65 -0.35 40.72
CA LEU A 943 1.59 0.95 40.07
C LEU A 943 0.18 1.18 39.51
N VAL A 944 -0.32 2.40 39.65
CA VAL A 944 -1.59 2.82 39.03
C VAL A 944 -1.32 4.06 38.22
N ALA A 945 -1.78 4.05 36.96
CA ALA A 945 -1.71 5.20 36.07
C ALA A 945 -3.13 5.62 35.65
N ALA A 946 -3.36 6.91 35.52
CA ALA A 946 -4.61 7.46 35.02
C ALA A 946 -4.36 8.52 33.95
N PHE A 947 -5.31 8.70 33.04
CA PHE A 947 -5.26 9.66 31.95
C PHE A 947 -6.68 9.94 31.44
N PHE A 948 -6.89 10.97 30.62
CA PHE A 948 -8.18 11.20 29.98
C PHE A 948 -8.15 10.82 28.50
N GLY A 949 -9.28 10.36 27.97
CA GLY A 949 -9.38 9.89 26.58
C GLY A 949 -10.79 9.94 26.02
N GLY A 950 -10.91 10.22 24.73
CA GLY A 950 -12.16 10.38 23.99
C GLY A 950 -11.90 10.71 22.51
N THR A 951 -12.90 11.23 21.80
CA THR A 951 -12.77 11.59 20.39
C THR A 951 -11.66 12.63 20.16
N LYS A 952 -11.60 13.64 21.02
CA LYS A 952 -10.59 14.71 21.01
C LYS A 952 -10.65 15.49 22.32
N GLU A 953 -9.53 16.04 22.78
CA GLU A 953 -9.50 16.98 23.90
C GLU A 953 -10.63 18.05 23.76
N ARG A 954 -11.36 18.33 24.85
CA ARG A 954 -12.57 19.19 24.95
C ARG A 954 -13.89 18.58 24.51
N ASN A 955 -13.89 17.49 23.74
CA ASN A 955 -15.15 16.91 23.34
C ASN A 955 -15.89 16.36 24.57
N PRO A 956 -17.23 16.51 24.64
CA PRO A 956 -18.01 16.03 25.78
C PRO A 956 -17.77 14.56 26.11
N ASP A 957 -17.38 13.75 25.12
CA ASP A 957 -17.17 12.31 25.26
C ASP A 957 -15.87 11.92 26.00
N VAL A 958 -15.01 12.88 26.33
CA VAL A 958 -13.77 12.63 27.08
C VAL A 958 -14.05 12.19 28.51
N CYS A 959 -13.49 11.04 28.88
CA CYS A 959 -13.61 10.40 30.19
C CYS A 959 -12.25 10.21 30.86
N ILE A 960 -12.24 9.81 32.13
CA ILE A 960 -11.03 9.39 32.85
C ILE A 960 -10.90 7.87 32.80
N TRP A 961 -9.69 7.42 32.49
CA TRP A 961 -9.31 6.02 32.31
C TRP A 961 -8.15 5.67 33.25
N VAL A 962 -8.13 4.43 33.74
CA VAL A 962 -7.12 3.90 34.66
C VAL A 962 -6.55 2.58 34.13
N CYS A 963 -5.23 2.44 34.26
CA CYS A 963 -4.49 1.19 34.07
C CYS A 963 -3.74 0.85 35.38
N ARG A 964 -3.62 -0.43 35.70
CA ARG A 964 -2.87 -0.93 36.87
C ARG A 964 -1.75 -1.84 36.39
N LYS A 965 -0.61 -1.80 37.07
CA LYS A 965 0.46 -2.80 36.95
C LYS A 965 0.67 -3.43 38.32
N PRO A 966 0.14 -4.63 38.56
CA PRO A 966 0.40 -5.36 39.80
C PRO A 966 1.89 -5.53 40.03
N LYS A 967 2.34 -5.47 41.29
CA LYS A 967 3.75 -5.67 41.62
C LYS A 967 4.26 -7.02 41.07
N GLY A 968 5.35 -6.99 40.32
CA GLY A 968 5.95 -8.18 39.70
C GLY A 968 5.26 -8.65 38.41
N SER A 969 4.24 -7.94 37.92
CA SER A 969 3.68 -8.15 36.58
C SER A 969 4.56 -7.46 35.53
N ASP A 970 4.74 -8.08 34.38
CA ASP A 970 5.41 -7.44 33.23
C ASP A 970 4.44 -6.59 32.38
N THR A 971 3.12 -6.73 32.61
CA THR A 971 2.08 -6.08 31.80
C THR A 971 1.15 -5.18 32.62
N TRP A 972 0.63 -4.15 31.96
CA TRP A 972 -0.44 -3.28 32.45
C TRP A 972 -1.83 -3.85 32.11
N THR A 973 -2.82 -3.58 32.95
CA THR A 973 -4.22 -3.88 32.64
C THR A 973 -4.75 -2.94 31.54
N GLU A 974 -5.74 -3.41 30.77
CA GLU A 974 -6.46 -2.57 29.80
C GLU A 974 -7.06 -1.31 30.45
N PRO A 975 -7.25 -0.22 29.69
CA PRO A 975 -7.88 1.00 30.20
C PRO A 975 -9.30 0.78 30.68
N VAL A 976 -9.56 1.05 31.96
CA VAL A 976 -10.90 1.00 32.56
C VAL A 976 -11.43 2.42 32.73
N LYS A 977 -12.64 2.71 32.25
CA LYS A 977 -13.32 3.99 32.48
C LYS A 977 -13.72 4.09 33.95
N VAL A 978 -13.25 5.11 34.65
CA VAL A 978 -13.51 5.31 36.10
C VAL A 978 -14.29 6.58 36.42
N ALA A 979 -14.31 7.55 35.53
CA ALA A 979 -15.14 8.74 35.66
C ALA A 979 -15.57 9.28 34.28
N ASP A 980 -16.76 9.87 34.23
CA ASP A 980 -17.28 10.61 33.10
C ASP A 980 -17.98 11.90 33.57
N GLY A 981 -18.28 12.77 32.60
CA GLY A 981 -18.97 14.03 32.85
C GLY A 981 -20.46 13.98 32.53
N VAL A 982 -21.11 12.83 32.67
CA VAL A 982 -22.55 12.64 32.41
C VAL A 982 -23.35 12.88 33.69
N PHE A 983 -24.42 13.67 33.61
CA PHE A 983 -25.27 14.00 34.75
C PHE A 983 -26.75 13.78 34.46
N ASP A 984 -27.50 13.34 35.47
CA ASP A 984 -28.95 13.49 35.50
C ASP A 984 -29.28 14.92 35.96
N LEU A 985 -30.22 15.61 35.32
CA LEU A 985 -30.58 16.98 35.70
C LEU A 985 -31.16 17.08 37.12
N ASN A 986 -31.66 15.98 37.67
CA ASN A 986 -32.17 15.93 39.04
C ASN A 986 -31.07 15.67 40.08
N ASP A 987 -29.84 15.36 39.63
CA ASP A 987 -28.68 15.17 40.49
C ASP A 987 -28.19 16.54 41.01
N PRO A 988 -28.08 16.77 42.34
CA PRO A 988 -27.52 18.01 42.87
C PRO A 988 -26.13 18.36 42.31
N ASP A 989 -25.36 17.33 41.97
CA ASP A 989 -24.04 17.45 41.33
C ASP A 989 -24.12 18.10 39.94
N ALA A 990 -25.23 17.97 39.22
CA ALA A 990 -25.43 18.60 37.90
C ALA A 990 -25.35 20.12 38.02
N LYS A 991 -25.94 20.71 39.07
CA LYS A 991 -25.86 22.14 39.34
C LYS A 991 -24.43 22.59 39.65
N ILE A 992 -23.68 21.78 40.42
CA ILE A 992 -22.28 22.07 40.73
C ILE A 992 -21.43 22.05 39.47
N ALA A 993 -21.62 21.04 38.61
CA ALA A 993 -20.94 20.92 37.32
C ALA A 993 -21.39 21.98 36.28
N GLY A 994 -22.39 22.80 36.60
CA GLY A 994 -22.98 23.76 35.68
C GLY A 994 -23.64 23.08 34.47
N ILE A 995 -24.29 21.93 34.68
CA ILE A 995 -25.09 21.21 33.69
C ILE A 995 -26.52 21.75 33.70
N THR A 996 -26.99 22.12 32.53
CA THR A 996 -28.31 22.68 32.27
C THR A 996 -28.97 21.91 31.11
N ALA A 997 -30.28 22.07 30.93
CA ALA A 997 -31.03 21.34 29.90
C ALA A 997 -30.60 21.66 28.45
N ASP A 998 -29.93 22.79 28.23
CA ASP A 998 -29.37 23.21 26.94
C ASP A 998 -27.99 22.60 26.65
N ILE A 999 -27.32 22.01 27.64
CA ILE A 999 -26.07 21.27 27.41
C ILE A 999 -26.41 19.92 26.79
N LYS A 1000 -25.97 19.74 25.54
CA LYS A 1000 -26.18 18.52 24.77
C LYS A 1000 -25.76 17.27 25.57
N ASP A 1001 -26.63 16.28 25.58
CA ASP A 1001 -26.47 14.99 26.28
C ASP A 1001 -26.21 15.13 27.80
N HIS A 1002 -26.47 16.30 28.39
CA HIS A 1002 -26.17 16.66 29.78
C HIS A 1002 -24.74 16.29 30.19
N ARG A 1003 -23.81 16.54 29.27
CA ARG A 1003 -22.43 16.03 29.36
C ARG A 1003 -21.40 17.12 29.14
N LYS A 1004 -20.37 17.15 29.99
CA LYS A 1004 -19.14 17.94 29.82
C LYS A 1004 -17.91 17.02 29.78
N ALA A 1005 -16.83 17.50 29.20
CA ALA A 1005 -15.57 16.76 29.12
C ALA A 1005 -14.92 16.61 30.50
N CYS A 1006 -14.27 15.46 30.74
CA CYS A 1006 -13.38 15.26 31.87
C CYS A 1006 -11.93 15.69 31.55
N TRP A 1007 -11.19 16.13 32.57
CA TRP A 1007 -9.87 16.75 32.40
C TRP A 1007 -8.90 16.41 33.53
N ASN A 1008 -7.61 16.40 33.18
CA ASN A 1008 -6.44 16.34 34.06
C ASN A 1008 -6.62 15.47 35.32
N PRO A 1009 -6.64 14.14 35.17
CA PRO A 1009 -6.63 13.24 36.31
C PRO A 1009 -5.33 13.37 37.09
N VAL A 1010 -5.42 13.29 38.42
CA VAL A 1010 -4.26 13.26 39.32
C VAL A 1010 -4.48 12.22 40.41
N LEU A 1011 -3.60 11.22 40.45
CA LEU A 1011 -3.62 10.17 41.47
C LEU A 1011 -2.86 10.63 42.72
N PHE A 1012 -3.38 10.25 43.88
CA PHE A 1012 -2.72 10.45 45.15
C PHE A 1012 -3.07 9.34 46.14
N GLN A 1013 -2.06 8.61 46.61
CA GLN A 1013 -2.22 7.61 47.66
C GLN A 1013 -2.11 8.31 49.02
N VAL A 1014 -3.22 8.37 49.76
CA VAL A 1014 -3.20 8.88 51.15
C VAL A 1014 -2.41 7.88 52.01
N PRO A 1015 -1.42 8.30 52.81
CA PRO A 1015 -0.72 7.39 53.72
C PRO A 1015 -1.69 6.64 54.65
N GLY A 1016 -1.71 5.31 54.59
CA GLY A 1016 -2.61 4.46 55.37
C GLY A 1016 -4.10 4.59 55.02
N GLY A 1017 -4.45 5.18 53.86
CA GLY A 1017 -5.83 5.50 53.49
C GLY A 1017 -6.20 5.14 52.04
N ASP A 1018 -7.29 5.74 51.56
CA ASP A 1018 -7.82 5.49 50.22
C ASP A 1018 -6.89 6.04 49.12
N LEU A 1019 -6.90 5.39 47.96
CA LEU A 1019 -6.38 5.97 46.72
C LEU A 1019 -7.37 7.02 46.21
N LEU A 1020 -6.92 8.26 46.04
CA LEU A 1020 -7.71 9.35 45.50
C LEU A 1020 -7.36 9.60 44.04
N LEU A 1021 -8.37 9.88 43.22
CA LEU A 1021 -8.22 10.34 41.84
C LEU A 1021 -8.99 11.64 41.66
N PHE A 1022 -8.26 12.74 41.61
CA PHE A 1022 -8.80 14.07 41.33
C PHE A 1022 -8.96 14.27 39.84
N PHE A 1023 -10.00 14.94 39.39
CA PHE A 1023 -10.23 15.29 37.99
C PHE A 1023 -11.16 16.50 37.89
N LYS A 1024 -11.28 17.07 36.69
CA LYS A 1024 -12.08 18.29 36.47
C LYS A 1024 -13.14 18.00 35.42
N ILE A 1025 -14.30 18.64 35.55
CA ILE A 1025 -15.37 18.59 34.56
C ILE A 1025 -15.64 20.03 34.11
N GLY A 1026 -15.68 20.24 32.79
CA GLY A 1026 -15.96 21.56 32.22
C GLY A 1026 -15.93 21.59 30.69
N LEU A 1027 -16.52 22.63 30.11
CA LEU A 1027 -16.48 22.93 28.66
C LEU A 1027 -15.10 23.46 28.22
N ASN A 1028 -14.44 24.19 29.10
CA ASN A 1028 -13.12 24.79 28.92
C ASN A 1028 -12.48 25.01 30.30
N VAL A 1029 -11.22 25.46 30.32
CA VAL A 1029 -10.46 25.60 31.58
C VAL A 1029 -11.12 26.58 32.57
N PRO A 1030 -11.62 27.76 32.17
CA PRO A 1030 -12.36 28.64 33.08
C PRO A 1030 -13.66 28.06 33.66
N ASP A 1031 -14.30 27.11 32.97
CA ASP A 1031 -15.54 26.43 33.40
C ASP A 1031 -15.27 25.18 34.27
N TRP A 1032 -14.02 24.94 34.67
CA TRP A 1032 -13.70 23.75 35.45
C TRP A 1032 -14.32 23.76 36.86
N THR A 1033 -14.84 22.59 37.22
CA THR A 1033 -15.25 22.23 38.58
C THR A 1033 -14.39 21.05 39.03
N GLY A 1034 -14.01 21.03 40.31
CA GLY A 1034 -13.13 20.00 40.88
C GLY A 1034 -13.92 18.79 41.39
N TRP A 1035 -13.44 17.59 41.08
CA TRP A 1035 -14.07 16.32 41.45
C TRP A 1035 -13.02 15.31 41.91
N LEU A 1036 -13.45 14.33 42.72
CA LEU A 1036 -12.64 13.17 43.05
C LEU A 1036 -13.45 11.87 43.07
N VAL A 1037 -12.79 10.76 42.81
CA VAL A 1037 -13.27 9.40 43.12
C VAL A 1037 -12.25 8.70 44.02
N ARG A 1038 -12.72 7.74 44.82
CA ARG A 1038 -11.92 7.01 45.81
C ARG A 1038 -11.86 5.54 45.48
N SER A 1039 -10.75 4.90 45.83
CA SER A 1039 -10.62 3.45 45.79
C SER A 1039 -10.01 2.91 47.08
N LYS A 1040 -10.65 1.89 47.64
CA LYS A 1040 -10.22 1.19 48.87
C LYS A 1040 -9.42 -0.08 48.57
N ASP A 1041 -9.44 -0.55 47.34
CA ASP A 1041 -8.84 -1.82 46.91
C ASP A 1041 -7.69 -1.61 45.89
N GLY A 1042 -7.12 -0.41 45.89
CA GLY A 1042 -5.96 -0.05 45.08
C GLY A 1042 -6.29 0.16 43.61
N GLY A 1043 -7.46 0.71 43.30
CA GLY A 1043 -7.90 1.09 41.96
C GLY A 1043 -8.64 0.00 41.19
N LYS A 1044 -9.02 -1.11 41.83
CA LYS A 1044 -9.81 -2.18 41.18
C LYS A 1044 -11.28 -1.78 41.08
N THR A 1045 -11.80 -1.14 42.12
CA THR A 1045 -13.13 -0.51 42.15
C THR A 1045 -13.04 0.94 42.60
N TRP A 1046 -13.99 1.76 42.12
CA TRP A 1046 -14.02 3.20 42.35
C TRP A 1046 -15.39 3.62 42.88
N SER A 1047 -15.39 4.58 43.81
CA SER A 1047 -16.61 5.19 44.35
C SER A 1047 -17.34 6.01 43.28
N ARG A 1048 -18.58 6.42 43.59
CA ARG A 1048 -19.22 7.53 42.87
C ARG A 1048 -18.36 8.80 43.02
N ARG A 1049 -18.39 9.66 42.01
CA ARG A 1049 -17.75 10.99 42.05
C ARG A 1049 -18.25 11.81 43.24
N GLU A 1050 -17.33 12.57 43.83
CA GLU A 1050 -17.56 13.54 44.90
C GLU A 1050 -17.11 14.92 44.39
N ALA A 1051 -17.95 15.95 44.55
CA ALA A 1051 -17.58 17.32 44.23
C ALA A 1051 -16.62 17.90 45.30
N LEU A 1052 -15.59 18.63 44.87
CA LEU A 1052 -14.82 19.49 45.78
C LEU A 1052 -15.63 20.73 46.19
N PRO A 1053 -15.33 21.34 47.35
CA PRO A 1053 -16.01 22.56 47.77
C PRO A 1053 -15.90 23.67 46.71
N GLN A 1054 -16.92 24.52 46.60
CA GLN A 1054 -16.95 25.60 45.62
C GLN A 1054 -15.69 26.48 45.72
N GLY A 1055 -15.02 26.69 44.59
CA GLY A 1055 -13.77 27.47 44.51
C GLY A 1055 -12.49 26.64 44.61
N PHE A 1056 -12.58 25.34 44.88
CA PHE A 1056 -11.44 24.42 44.90
C PHE A 1056 -11.45 23.51 43.67
N LEU A 1057 -10.27 23.31 43.07
CA LEU A 1057 -10.09 22.43 41.91
C LEU A 1057 -9.24 21.20 42.23
N GLY A 1058 -8.61 21.18 43.40
CA GLY A 1058 -7.60 20.21 43.76
C GLY A 1058 -6.34 20.35 42.89
N PRO A 1059 -5.45 19.34 42.91
CA PRO A 1059 -4.21 19.39 42.13
C PRO A 1059 -4.55 19.49 40.65
N ILE A 1060 -3.99 20.47 39.95
CA ILE A 1060 -4.40 20.72 38.56
C ILE A 1060 -3.83 19.68 37.60
N LYS A 1061 -2.60 19.23 37.81
CA LYS A 1061 -1.95 18.25 36.93
C LYS A 1061 -0.89 17.42 37.64
N ASN A 1062 -0.08 18.03 38.51
CA ASN A 1062 0.98 17.31 39.24
C ASN A 1062 0.46 16.81 40.59
N LYS A 1063 1.09 15.73 41.06
CA LYS A 1063 0.73 15.03 42.30
C LYS A 1063 0.78 15.94 43.53
N PRO A 1064 -0.15 15.78 44.48
CA PRO A 1064 -0.02 16.35 45.81
C PRO A 1064 1.18 15.79 46.57
N GLU A 1065 1.68 16.55 47.55
CA GLU A 1065 2.70 16.10 48.50
C GLU A 1065 2.14 16.06 49.92
N PHE A 1066 2.49 15.01 50.67
CA PHE A 1066 2.15 14.91 52.10
C PHE A 1066 3.33 15.39 52.95
N ILE A 1067 3.17 16.53 53.63
CA ILE A 1067 4.25 17.20 54.36
C ILE A 1067 3.73 17.60 55.74
N ASN A 1068 4.35 17.06 56.80
CA ASN A 1068 4.04 17.41 58.20
C ASN A 1068 2.54 17.32 58.56
N GLY A 1069 1.86 16.25 58.12
CA GLY A 1069 0.42 16.05 58.38
C GLY A 1069 -0.53 16.77 57.42
N ARG A 1070 0.00 17.54 56.46
CA ARG A 1070 -0.76 18.34 55.50
C ARG A 1070 -0.64 17.76 54.09
N ILE A 1071 -1.75 17.64 53.39
CA ILE A 1071 -1.78 17.36 51.94
C ILE A 1071 -1.68 18.71 51.22
N LEU A 1072 -0.62 18.94 50.45
CA LEU A 1072 -0.44 20.12 49.61
C LEU A 1072 -0.75 19.78 48.15
N CYS A 1073 -1.79 20.37 47.60
CA CYS A 1073 -2.20 20.22 46.22
C CYS A 1073 -1.66 21.38 45.35
N PRO A 1074 -0.71 21.11 44.44
CA PRO A 1074 -0.21 22.11 43.52
C PRO A 1074 -1.30 22.52 42.52
N SER A 1075 -1.84 23.72 42.73
CA SER A 1075 -3.03 24.20 42.03
C SER A 1075 -2.73 25.45 41.21
N SER A 1076 -3.64 25.78 40.31
CA SER A 1076 -3.49 26.92 39.40
C SER A 1076 -4.81 27.25 38.70
N THR A 1077 -4.99 28.51 38.33
CA THR A 1077 -6.17 28.99 37.60
C THR A 1077 -5.78 29.61 36.26
N GLU A 1078 -6.64 29.46 35.26
CA GLU A 1078 -6.58 30.22 34.00
C GLU A 1078 -7.79 31.16 33.93
N GLY A 1079 -7.56 32.48 33.93
CA GLY A 1079 -8.64 33.47 33.84
C GLY A 1079 -8.23 34.75 33.11
N GLU A 1080 -9.07 35.78 33.17
CA GLU A 1080 -8.83 37.11 32.55
C GLU A 1080 -7.46 37.71 32.93
N GLN A 1081 -7.03 37.35 34.13
CA GLN A 1081 -5.82 37.80 34.80
C GLN A 1081 -4.58 36.93 34.51
N GLY A 1082 -4.67 36.01 33.55
CA GLY A 1082 -3.59 35.13 33.08
C GLY A 1082 -3.46 33.83 33.87
N TRP A 1083 -2.36 33.09 33.62
CA TRP A 1083 -2.00 31.88 34.37
C TRP A 1083 -1.39 32.24 35.72
N ARG A 1084 -1.94 31.66 36.78
CA ARG A 1084 -1.47 31.87 38.15
C ARG A 1084 -1.50 30.57 38.92
N ILE A 1085 -0.57 30.44 39.85
CA ILE A 1085 -0.49 29.31 40.77
C ILE A 1085 -0.97 29.71 42.16
N HIS A 1086 -1.52 28.74 42.87
CA HIS A 1086 -1.91 28.80 44.27
C HIS A 1086 -1.79 27.38 44.85
N ILE A 1087 -1.69 27.26 46.16
CA ILE A 1087 -1.60 25.94 46.83
C ILE A 1087 -2.89 25.72 47.59
N GLU A 1088 -3.63 24.69 47.20
CA GLU A 1088 -4.76 24.18 47.97
C GLU A 1088 -4.23 23.14 48.94
N TYR A 1089 -4.73 23.09 50.17
CA TYR A 1089 -4.23 22.14 51.15
C TYR A 1089 -5.29 21.69 52.14
N SER A 1090 -5.07 20.51 52.69
CA SER A 1090 -5.91 19.90 53.72
C SER A 1090 -5.05 19.46 54.90
N ASP A 1091 -5.47 19.88 56.10
CA ASP A 1091 -4.82 19.52 57.37
C ASP A 1091 -5.50 18.28 58.03
N ASP A 1092 -6.54 17.71 57.40
CA ASP A 1092 -7.40 16.66 57.98
C ASP A 1092 -7.68 15.50 56.99
N MET A 1093 -6.68 15.17 56.17
CA MET A 1093 -6.69 14.04 55.21
C MET A 1093 -7.74 14.17 54.10
N GLY A 1094 -7.95 15.39 53.60
CA GLY A 1094 -8.81 15.68 52.45
C GLY A 1094 -10.27 15.91 52.81
N LYS A 1095 -10.61 16.14 54.09
CA LYS A 1095 -11.99 16.42 54.53
C LYS A 1095 -12.34 17.90 54.39
N THR A 1096 -11.43 18.80 54.76
CA THR A 1096 -11.56 20.26 54.59
C THR A 1096 -10.37 20.81 53.81
N TRP A 1097 -10.61 21.92 53.10
CA TRP A 1097 -9.66 22.52 52.16
C TRP A 1097 -9.44 24.00 52.44
N LYS A 1098 -8.20 24.46 52.29
CA LYS A 1098 -7.74 25.85 52.43
C LYS A 1098 -6.85 26.22 51.25
N THR A 1099 -6.64 27.52 51.02
CA THR A 1099 -5.83 28.02 49.88
C THR A 1099 -4.80 29.04 50.32
N THR A 1100 -3.58 28.92 49.79
CA THR A 1100 -2.52 29.92 49.85
C THR A 1100 -2.29 30.48 48.43
N GLY A 1101 -2.49 31.79 48.24
CA GLY A 1101 -2.21 32.47 46.96
C GLY A 1101 -3.33 33.42 46.52
N PRO A 1102 -3.29 33.92 45.27
CA PRO A 1102 -2.31 33.60 44.21
C PRO A 1102 -0.88 34.02 44.57
N ILE A 1103 0.11 33.21 44.20
CA ILE A 1103 1.52 33.52 44.47
C ILE A 1103 1.95 34.70 43.58
N PRO A 1104 2.55 35.77 44.13
CA PRO A 1104 2.98 36.92 43.33
C PRO A 1104 4.11 36.55 42.37
N ALA A 1105 4.21 37.22 41.23
CA ALA A 1105 5.22 36.94 40.20
C ALA A 1105 6.00 38.20 39.81
N GLU A 1106 7.25 38.03 39.39
CA GLU A 1106 8.03 39.12 38.77
C GLU A 1106 7.50 39.48 37.39
N LEU A 1107 7.83 40.69 36.92
CA LEU A 1107 7.49 41.15 35.59
C LEU A 1107 8.55 40.70 34.60
N GLU A 1108 8.14 40.00 33.55
CA GLU A 1108 9.04 39.48 32.53
C GLU A 1108 8.38 39.48 31.15
N PHE A 1109 9.17 39.36 30.09
CA PHE A 1109 8.63 39.28 28.73
C PHE A 1109 7.98 37.91 28.47
N PRO A 1110 6.69 37.87 28.09
CA PRO A 1110 6.07 36.69 27.48
C PRO A 1110 6.88 36.20 26.26
N SER A 1111 6.89 34.90 25.99
CA SER A 1111 7.69 34.28 24.92
C SER A 1111 7.57 34.99 23.56
N GLN A 1112 6.34 35.35 23.17
CA GLN A 1112 6.07 35.99 21.88
C GLN A 1112 6.51 37.45 21.78
N TYR A 1113 6.76 38.12 22.90
CA TYR A 1113 7.22 39.52 22.93
C TYR A 1113 8.74 39.60 23.06
N ARG A 1114 9.43 38.45 23.07
CA ARG A 1114 10.88 38.46 23.04
C ARG A 1114 11.40 38.78 21.67
N ASN A 1115 11.98 39.96 21.56
CA ASN A 1115 12.74 40.40 20.42
C ASN A 1115 13.88 41.30 20.92
N MET A 1116 14.75 41.74 20.00
CA MET A 1116 15.89 42.58 20.34
C MET A 1116 15.52 44.02 20.74
N ASN A 1117 14.26 44.45 20.58
CA ASN A 1117 13.78 45.84 20.73
C ASN A 1117 12.55 45.95 21.67
N ALA A 1118 12.36 45.00 22.58
CA ALA A 1118 11.13 44.92 23.37
C ALA A 1118 11.04 46.08 24.39
N ASP A 1119 9.88 46.76 24.47
CA ASP A 1119 9.65 47.87 25.40
C ASP A 1119 9.37 47.31 26.81
N GLU A 1120 10.03 47.84 27.84
CA GLU A 1120 9.80 47.48 29.25
C GLU A 1120 8.30 47.47 29.65
N LYS A 1121 7.46 48.28 29.01
CA LYS A 1121 5.99 48.31 29.21
C LYS A 1121 5.28 47.02 28.77
N GLU A 1122 5.91 46.19 27.95
CA GLU A 1122 5.38 44.92 27.47
C GLU A 1122 5.62 43.78 28.46
N LYS A 1123 6.42 43.98 29.50
CA LYS A 1123 6.55 43.01 30.58
C LYS A 1123 5.21 42.78 31.25
N ARG A 1124 4.98 41.52 31.60
CA ARG A 1124 3.77 41.04 32.30
C ARG A 1124 4.23 40.16 33.46
N PRO A 1125 3.40 39.98 34.51
CA PRO A 1125 3.69 38.98 35.52
C PRO A 1125 3.99 37.63 34.86
N ILE A 1126 5.04 36.94 35.30
CA ILE A 1126 5.39 35.61 34.79
C ILE A 1126 4.16 34.71 34.87
N LEU A 1127 3.75 34.17 33.72
CA LEU A 1127 2.52 33.40 33.59
C LEU A 1127 2.82 31.93 33.89
N VAL A 1128 2.41 31.46 35.07
CA VAL A 1128 2.73 30.12 35.59
C VAL A 1128 1.50 29.25 35.80
N ILE A 1129 1.64 27.96 35.52
CA ILE A 1129 0.59 26.96 35.75
C ILE A 1129 1.21 25.59 36.10
N GLN A 1130 0.38 24.68 36.64
CA GLN A 1130 0.74 23.27 36.84
C GLN A 1130 2.05 23.09 37.65
N PRO A 1131 2.15 23.61 38.89
CA PRO A 1131 3.38 23.52 39.67
C PRO A 1131 3.68 22.07 40.08
N SER A 1132 4.95 21.72 40.29
CA SER A 1132 5.39 20.49 40.99
C SER A 1132 6.00 20.92 42.32
N ILE A 1133 5.75 20.20 43.41
CA ILE A 1133 6.30 20.54 44.74
C ILE A 1133 7.56 19.69 44.99
N LEU A 1134 8.65 20.34 45.37
CA LEU A 1134 9.90 19.73 45.79
C LEU A 1134 10.16 20.04 47.28
N LYS A 1135 10.71 19.04 47.98
CA LYS A 1135 11.12 19.12 49.39
C LYS A 1135 12.64 19.21 49.46
N HIS A 1136 13.16 20.16 50.23
CA HIS A 1136 14.60 20.36 50.45
C HIS A 1136 15.04 19.86 51.83
N LYS A 1137 16.32 19.53 51.97
CA LYS A 1137 16.90 18.96 53.21
C LYS A 1137 16.77 19.89 54.42
N ASP A 1138 16.74 21.20 54.19
CA ASP A 1138 16.57 22.22 55.22
C ASP A 1138 15.10 22.46 55.62
N GLY A 1139 14.16 21.69 55.07
CA GLY A 1139 12.73 21.80 55.31
C GLY A 1139 12.02 22.85 54.45
N THR A 1140 12.73 23.55 53.56
CA THR A 1140 12.10 24.46 52.60
C THR A 1140 11.38 23.68 51.49
N LEU A 1141 10.35 24.31 50.93
CA LEU A 1141 9.60 23.79 49.80
C LEU A 1141 9.85 24.67 48.59
N GLN A 1142 9.89 24.05 47.42
CA GLN A 1142 10.03 24.72 46.14
C GLN A 1142 8.90 24.29 45.23
N VAL A 1143 8.39 25.20 44.40
CA VAL A 1143 7.54 24.84 43.26
C VAL A 1143 8.26 25.05 41.95
N ILE A 1144 8.18 24.08 41.03
CA ILE A 1144 8.63 24.21 39.64
C ILE A 1144 7.41 24.33 38.74
N CYS A 1145 7.34 25.38 37.93
CA CYS A 1145 6.13 25.75 37.21
C CYS A 1145 6.37 25.81 35.70
N ARG A 1146 5.40 25.28 34.93
CA ARG A 1146 5.29 25.53 33.48
C ARG A 1146 4.99 27.01 33.25
N THR A 1147 5.51 27.59 32.17
CA THR A 1147 5.29 29.02 31.87
C THR A 1147 4.82 29.30 30.44
N ARG A 1148 4.51 30.57 30.16
CA ARG A 1148 4.48 31.17 28.81
C ARG A 1148 5.65 32.14 28.58
N ASN A 1149 6.75 31.90 29.30
CA ASN A 1149 7.93 32.76 29.35
C ASN A 1149 9.18 31.90 29.07
N SER A 1150 9.12 31.00 28.09
CA SER A 1150 10.16 30.11 27.52
C SER A 1150 11.03 29.26 28.46
N HIS A 1151 10.97 29.49 29.76
CA HIS A 1151 11.79 28.87 30.79
C HIS A 1151 10.83 28.41 31.88
N LEU A 1152 11.19 27.35 32.60
CA LEU A 1152 10.45 27.01 33.80
C LEU A 1152 10.65 28.10 34.87
N ALA A 1153 9.72 28.20 35.81
CA ALA A 1153 9.76 29.18 36.88
C ALA A 1153 9.74 28.50 38.25
N THR A 1154 10.25 29.19 39.26
CA THR A 1154 10.34 28.72 40.63
C THR A 1154 9.73 29.69 41.65
N SER A 1155 9.28 29.16 42.78
CA SER A 1155 8.97 29.92 44.00
C SER A 1155 9.23 29.04 45.23
N TRP A 1156 9.50 29.67 46.38
CA TRP A 1156 10.00 29.00 47.59
C TRP A 1156 9.14 29.30 48.81
N SER A 1157 8.95 28.32 49.68
CA SER A 1157 8.27 28.44 50.97
C SER A 1157 9.19 27.97 52.11
N LYS A 1158 9.20 28.72 53.21
CA LYS A 1158 9.96 28.40 54.43
C LYS A 1158 9.08 28.01 55.62
N ASP A 1159 7.76 27.99 55.41
CA ASP A 1159 6.73 27.88 56.47
C ASP A 1159 5.65 26.84 56.13
N ASN A 1160 6.09 25.70 55.58
CA ASN A 1160 5.24 24.55 55.26
C ASN A 1160 4.13 24.86 54.22
N GLY A 1161 4.45 25.70 53.23
CA GLY A 1161 3.56 26.06 52.12
C GLY A 1161 2.53 27.15 52.46
N SER A 1162 2.66 27.79 53.63
CA SER A 1162 1.72 28.81 54.10
C SER A 1162 1.96 30.18 53.45
N THR A 1163 3.21 30.50 53.12
CA THR A 1163 3.60 31.64 52.29
C THR A 1163 4.66 31.24 51.27
N TRP A 1164 4.74 31.99 50.18
CA TRP A 1164 5.60 31.70 49.03
C TRP A 1164 6.32 32.97 48.56
N SER A 1165 7.58 32.84 48.15
CA SER A 1165 8.34 33.90 47.51
C SER A 1165 7.71 34.30 46.17
N LYS A 1166 8.14 35.43 45.61
CA LYS A 1166 7.76 35.76 44.23
C LYS A 1166 8.22 34.65 43.27
N VAL A 1167 7.42 34.42 42.24
CA VAL A 1167 7.77 33.56 41.10
C VAL A 1167 8.85 34.23 40.28
N THR A 1168 9.95 33.52 40.02
CA THR A 1168 11.08 33.93 39.18
C THR A 1168 11.36 32.87 38.10
N LEU A 1169 11.98 33.24 36.98
CA LEU A 1169 12.41 32.25 35.97
C LEU A 1169 13.65 31.50 36.44
N ILE A 1170 13.77 30.23 36.05
CA ILE A 1170 14.97 29.42 36.23
C ILE A 1170 15.81 29.57 34.98
N GLU A 1171 16.97 30.22 35.11
CA GLU A 1171 17.90 30.41 34.00
C GLU A 1171 18.42 29.06 33.47
N GLY A 1172 18.56 28.94 32.15
CA GLY A 1172 19.08 27.72 31.51
C GLY A 1172 18.10 26.54 31.43
N LEU A 1173 16.90 26.63 32.00
CA LEU A 1173 15.90 25.55 31.99
C LEU A 1173 14.71 25.88 31.07
N PRO A 1174 14.70 25.43 29.81
CA PRO A 1174 13.71 25.87 28.83
C PRO A 1174 12.32 25.24 29.06
N ASN A 1175 11.29 25.93 28.58
CA ASN A 1175 9.92 25.45 28.51
C ASN A 1175 9.23 25.95 27.24
N ASN A 1176 8.82 25.02 26.40
CA ASN A 1176 8.09 25.24 25.15
C ASN A 1176 6.57 25.42 25.33
N ASN A 1177 6.11 25.78 26.52
CA ASN A 1177 4.69 25.75 26.91
C ASN A 1177 4.12 24.31 26.93
N SER A 1178 4.89 23.37 27.47
CA SER A 1178 4.44 21.99 27.74
C SER A 1178 4.41 21.71 29.24
N GLY A 1179 3.52 20.80 29.62
CA GLY A 1179 3.44 20.29 30.99
C GLY A 1179 4.73 19.57 31.38
N THR A 1180 5.08 19.68 32.66
CA THR A 1180 6.25 19.03 33.28
C THR A 1180 5.80 18.36 34.57
N ASP A 1181 6.62 17.47 35.12
CA ASP A 1181 6.47 16.97 36.49
C ASP A 1181 7.86 16.78 37.11
N ALA A 1182 7.97 16.99 38.41
CA ALA A 1182 9.20 16.85 39.16
C ALA A 1182 8.98 16.11 40.48
N VAL A 1183 10.04 15.52 41.01
CA VAL A 1183 10.01 14.78 42.29
C VAL A 1183 11.32 14.95 43.04
N THR A 1184 11.24 15.08 44.37
CA THR A 1184 12.41 14.96 45.25
C THR A 1184 12.75 13.49 45.46
N LEU A 1185 13.99 13.13 45.20
CA LEU A 1185 14.53 11.78 45.35
C LEU A 1185 14.87 11.49 46.83
N GLN A 1186 14.93 10.21 47.18
CA GLN A 1186 15.25 9.72 48.53
C GLN A 1186 16.65 10.16 49.02
N ASP A 1187 17.60 10.40 48.10
CA ASP A 1187 18.94 10.93 48.43
C ASP A 1187 18.98 12.47 48.57
N GLY A 1188 17.83 13.11 48.32
CA GLY A 1188 17.60 14.55 48.40
C GLY A 1188 17.94 15.34 47.14
N ARG A 1189 18.33 14.68 46.04
CA ARG A 1189 18.37 15.31 44.71
C ARG A 1189 16.96 15.50 44.16
N HIS A 1190 16.83 16.13 43.00
CA HIS A 1190 15.56 16.34 42.31
C HIS A 1190 15.62 15.81 40.88
N ALA A 1191 14.50 15.25 40.41
CA ALA A 1191 14.32 14.81 39.03
C ALA A 1191 13.16 15.57 38.37
N LEU A 1192 13.33 15.92 37.10
CA LEU A 1192 12.35 16.67 36.30
C LEU A 1192 12.19 16.00 34.93
N VAL A 1193 10.94 15.78 34.52
CA VAL A 1193 10.61 15.39 33.15
C VAL A 1193 9.99 16.58 32.43
N TYR A 1194 10.61 17.00 31.33
CA TYR A 1194 10.21 18.19 30.58
C TYR A 1194 10.63 18.11 29.11
N ASN A 1195 10.00 18.92 28.26
CA ASN A 1195 10.49 19.09 26.90
C ASN A 1195 11.66 20.08 26.90
N ASN A 1196 12.86 19.60 26.56
CA ASN A 1196 14.07 20.41 26.51
C ASN A 1196 14.13 21.28 25.25
N PHE A 1197 13.14 22.16 25.11
CA PHE A 1197 12.97 23.02 23.96
C PHE A 1197 12.47 24.39 24.41
N SER A 1198 13.08 25.45 23.90
CA SER A 1198 12.61 26.82 24.08
C SER A 1198 11.94 27.29 22.78
N PRO A 1199 10.74 27.92 22.83
CA PRO A 1199 10.10 28.50 21.65
C PRO A 1199 11.05 29.39 20.87
N LEU A 1200 10.85 29.48 19.56
CA LEU A 1200 11.62 30.41 18.73
C LEU A 1200 11.27 31.86 19.12
N LEU A 1201 12.15 32.79 18.77
CA LEU A 1201 11.88 34.22 18.98
C LEU A 1201 10.58 34.63 18.28
N GLY A 1202 9.68 35.28 19.01
CA GLY A 1202 8.34 35.66 18.53
C GLY A 1202 7.25 34.59 18.68
N ASP A 1203 7.60 33.34 18.98
CA ASP A 1203 6.62 32.26 19.12
C ASP A 1203 6.00 32.19 20.52
N LYS A 1204 4.69 31.86 20.57
CA LYS A 1204 3.96 31.62 21.83
C LYS A 1204 4.23 30.24 22.45
N LYS A 1205 4.66 29.27 21.63
CA LYS A 1205 4.85 27.85 21.98
C LYS A 1205 5.95 27.24 21.09
N GLY A 1206 6.61 26.18 21.56
CA GLY A 1206 7.57 25.42 20.75
C GLY A 1206 7.07 23.99 20.47
N VAL A 1207 7.81 23.26 19.64
CA VAL A 1207 7.57 21.83 19.38
C VAL A 1207 7.81 21.00 20.65
N ARG A 1208 7.06 19.92 20.82
CA ARG A 1208 7.12 19.06 22.03
C ARG A 1208 7.98 17.81 21.83
N THR A 1209 9.17 18.04 21.30
CA THR A 1209 10.24 17.06 21.12
C THR A 1209 11.57 17.81 21.19
N PRO A 1210 12.62 17.26 21.80
CA PRO A 1210 12.62 16.03 22.60
C PRO A 1210 11.87 16.19 23.94
N ILE A 1211 11.60 15.07 24.61
CA ILE A 1211 11.24 15.02 26.04
C ILE A 1211 12.38 14.37 26.81
N ASN A 1212 12.80 14.99 27.92
CA ASN A 1212 14.02 14.66 28.64
C ASN A 1212 13.75 14.46 30.13
N LEU A 1213 14.60 13.64 30.76
CA LEU A 1213 14.81 13.60 32.20
C LEU A 1213 16.03 14.47 32.54
N ALA A 1214 15.88 15.36 33.52
CA ALA A 1214 16.96 16.16 34.09
C ALA A 1214 17.08 15.92 35.60
N LEU A 1215 18.30 16.09 36.12
CA LEU A 1215 18.61 16.02 37.56
C LEU A 1215 19.14 17.35 38.08
N SER A 1216 18.93 17.60 39.37
CA SER A 1216 19.45 18.77 40.09
C SER A 1216 19.73 18.43 41.55
N ASP A 1217 20.81 18.98 42.11
CA ASP A 1217 21.16 18.81 43.53
C ASP A 1217 20.52 19.89 44.42
N ASP A 1218 20.10 21.02 43.85
CA ASP A 1218 19.63 22.22 44.57
C ASP A 1218 18.29 22.77 44.07
N GLY A 1219 17.72 22.17 43.03
CA GLY A 1219 16.47 22.60 42.41
C GLY A 1219 16.59 23.86 41.54
N ILE A 1220 17.80 24.41 41.36
CA ILE A 1220 18.08 25.62 40.58
C ILE A 1220 18.90 25.26 39.34
N HIS A 1221 19.96 24.47 39.50
CA HIS A 1221 20.84 24.06 38.40
C HIS A 1221 20.44 22.67 37.91
N TRP A 1222 19.93 22.58 36.68
CA TRP A 1222 19.39 21.36 36.11
C TRP A 1222 20.23 20.86 34.93
N THR A 1223 20.53 19.56 34.93
CA THR A 1223 21.28 18.90 33.86
C THR A 1223 20.41 17.86 33.18
N PRO A 1224 20.14 17.96 31.86
CA PRO A 1224 19.51 16.88 31.11
C PRO A 1224 20.43 15.65 31.12
N VAL A 1225 19.93 14.51 31.61
CA VAL A 1225 20.70 13.26 31.74
C VAL A 1225 20.23 12.16 30.81
N LEU A 1226 19.00 12.24 30.28
CA LEU A 1226 18.45 11.25 29.37
C LEU A 1226 17.39 11.88 28.45
N THR A 1227 17.41 11.55 27.16
CA THR A 1227 16.32 11.80 26.22
C THR A 1227 15.39 10.60 26.23
N LEU A 1228 14.11 10.81 26.56
CA LEU A 1228 13.10 9.75 26.61
C LEU A 1228 12.50 9.50 25.22
N GLU A 1229 12.24 10.56 24.45
CA GLU A 1229 11.79 10.49 23.05
C GLU A 1229 12.30 11.70 22.26
N ASP A 1230 12.62 11.48 20.98
CA ASP A 1230 13.00 12.52 20.02
C ASP A 1230 12.58 12.18 18.59
N SER A 1231 11.32 12.44 18.26
CA SER A 1231 10.77 12.21 16.91
C SER A 1231 10.14 13.49 16.39
N PRO A 1232 10.30 13.80 15.10
CA PRO A 1232 9.60 14.91 14.46
C PRO A 1232 8.08 14.66 14.33
N VAL A 1233 7.59 13.44 14.57
CA VAL A 1233 6.18 13.08 14.41
C VAL A 1233 5.38 13.47 15.66
N ARG A 1234 4.46 14.42 15.48
CA ARG A 1234 3.50 14.89 16.50
C ARG A 1234 4.17 15.44 17.76
N GLU A 1235 3.75 14.98 18.96
CA GLU A 1235 4.13 15.57 20.24
C GLU A 1235 4.26 14.53 21.36
N TYR A 1236 5.17 14.81 22.30
CA TYR A 1236 5.31 14.11 23.58
C TYR A 1236 5.02 15.07 24.72
N SER A 1237 4.09 14.72 25.61
CA SER A 1237 3.58 15.74 26.53
C SER A 1237 2.97 15.18 27.81
N TYR A 1238 2.78 16.08 28.78
CA TYR A 1238 2.20 15.81 30.09
C TYR A 1238 2.79 14.58 30.78
N PRO A 1239 4.11 14.60 31.08
CA PRO A 1239 4.75 13.52 31.81
C PRO A 1239 4.33 13.51 33.28
N ALA A 1240 4.35 12.37 33.94
CA ALA A 1240 4.28 12.23 35.38
C ALA A 1240 5.46 11.38 35.86
N ILE A 1241 6.04 11.73 37.01
CA ILE A 1241 7.22 11.06 37.56
C ILE A 1241 7.06 10.81 39.06
N ILE A 1242 7.42 9.61 39.50
CA ILE A 1242 7.58 9.26 40.91
C ILE A 1242 8.91 8.51 41.09
N GLN A 1243 9.43 8.49 42.32
CA GLN A 1243 10.44 7.50 42.71
C GLN A 1243 9.75 6.43 43.53
N GLY A 1244 9.86 5.17 43.11
CA GLY A 1244 9.32 4.03 43.83
C GLY A 1244 10.07 3.76 45.13
N LYS A 1245 9.49 2.95 46.02
CA LYS A 1245 10.14 2.47 47.25
C LYS A 1245 11.40 1.65 46.99
N ASP A 1246 11.55 1.12 45.79
CA ASP A 1246 12.75 0.41 45.32
C ASP A 1246 13.89 1.35 44.87
N GLY A 1247 13.65 2.66 44.89
CA GLY A 1247 14.62 3.69 44.52
C GLY A 1247 14.66 4.01 43.02
N LYS A 1248 13.87 3.33 42.19
CA LYS A 1248 13.80 3.58 40.74
C LYS A 1248 12.85 4.70 40.40
N LEU A 1249 13.02 5.30 39.22
CA LEU A 1249 12.07 6.28 38.69
C LEU A 1249 11.04 5.59 37.80
N HIS A 1250 9.77 5.95 38.01
CA HIS A 1250 8.66 5.54 37.17
C HIS A 1250 8.09 6.76 36.46
N ILE A 1251 8.10 6.75 35.13
CA ILE A 1251 7.65 7.87 34.31
C ILE A 1251 6.51 7.40 33.42
N THR A 1252 5.42 8.18 33.36
CA THR A 1252 4.40 8.04 32.31
C THR A 1252 4.27 9.32 31.51
N PHE A 1253 3.93 9.26 30.23
CA PHE A 1253 3.65 10.46 29.44
C PHE A 1253 2.74 10.16 28.25
N THR A 1254 2.12 11.21 27.70
CA THR A 1254 1.32 11.11 26.48
C THR A 1254 2.25 10.99 25.27
N TRP A 1255 2.10 9.91 24.52
CA TRP A 1255 2.82 9.62 23.29
C TRP A 1255 1.93 9.91 22.08
N ARG A 1256 2.27 10.95 21.31
CA ARG A 1256 1.58 11.39 20.07
C ARG A 1256 0.07 11.66 20.20
N ARG A 1257 -0.44 11.83 21.42
CA ARG A 1257 -1.88 11.88 21.79
C ARG A 1257 -2.65 10.59 21.52
N GLU A 1258 -1.98 9.49 21.21
CA GLU A 1258 -2.62 8.24 20.80
C GLU A 1258 -2.51 7.18 21.91
N LEU A 1259 -1.36 7.14 22.58
CA LEU A 1259 -1.04 6.16 23.61
C LEU A 1259 -0.44 6.83 24.85
N ILE A 1260 -0.44 6.11 25.97
CA ILE A 1260 0.34 6.48 27.16
C ILE A 1260 1.55 5.54 27.24
N LYS A 1261 2.74 6.13 27.37
CA LYS A 1261 4.00 5.41 27.47
C LYS A 1261 4.47 5.39 28.92
N TYR A 1262 5.06 4.28 29.34
CA TYR A 1262 5.67 4.07 30.64
C TYR A 1262 7.15 3.71 30.49
N MET A 1263 7.97 4.26 31.38
CA MET A 1263 9.39 3.93 31.50
C MET A 1263 9.79 3.75 32.96
N GLU A 1264 10.60 2.73 33.22
CA GLU A 1264 11.28 2.52 34.50
C GLU A 1264 12.78 2.81 34.35
N ILE A 1265 13.35 3.63 35.22
CA ILE A 1265 14.74 4.08 35.11
C ILE A 1265 15.51 3.82 36.41
N ASP A 1266 16.69 3.22 36.27
CA ASP A 1266 17.68 3.05 37.34
C ASP A 1266 18.57 4.29 37.46
N LEU A 1267 18.39 5.03 38.55
CA LEU A 1267 19.16 6.24 38.84
C LEU A 1267 20.67 5.97 38.97
N ASN A 1268 21.09 4.76 39.37
CA ASN A 1268 22.51 4.45 39.56
C ASN A 1268 23.24 4.24 38.24
N LYS A 1269 22.50 3.90 37.18
CA LYS A 1269 23.03 3.71 35.82
C LYS A 1269 22.96 4.98 34.97
N LEU A 1270 22.38 6.06 35.50
CA LEU A 1270 22.57 7.40 34.99
C LEU A 1270 23.96 7.86 35.44
N GLU A 1271 25.02 7.24 34.89
CA GLU A 1271 26.38 7.49 35.38
C GLU A 1271 26.85 8.92 35.10
N LYS A 1272 27.57 9.39 36.12
CA LYS A 1272 28.37 10.62 36.23
C LYS A 1272 29.29 10.78 35.02
N LYS A 1273 29.11 11.85 34.24
CA LYS A 1273 30.23 12.42 33.47
C LYS A 1273 31.12 13.25 34.39
#